data_AF-A0A835G447-F1
#
_entry.id   AF-A0A835G447-F1
#
_cell.length_a   1.000
_cell.length_b   1.000
_cell.length_c   1.000
_cell.angle_alpha   90.00
_cell.angle_beta   90.00
_cell.angle_gamma   90.00
#
_symmetry.space_group_name_H-M   'P 1'
#
loop_
_entity.id
_entity.type
_entity.pdbx_description
1 polymer ?
#
loop_
_entity_poly.entity_id
_entity_poly.type
_entity_poly.pdbx_seq_one_letter_code
_entity_poly.pdbx_strand_id
1 'polypeptide(L)'
;MKDNEVEEEINSRYYGDKQVYLIGGGIATMAAAAYLIRDANFNGKNIHVIEGMKILGGSNDGIGTNETGFVARGGRMLNEETYENFWELFDSIPSIDWPNHSVTEEILNFDHLHPTHAQARLVTKKQEIIDVHTMGFDNDDRLAMTKLLAASEESLDGVTIEEWFDKHFFETNFWYMWQTTFAFQKWSSAFELRRYMNRMMLEFSRIDTLEGVTRTPLNQYDSVILPLKAFLEKHGVDFTLNEDIVDLDFESGAEITVTALKLGNGETIELAAGDVVIMTNGTMTDSSIEGDWSHPAPEVTEESRSARLWRNIAKKKAGLGNPEPFFGNEKETNWESFTVTCRGDKLLKRMEEFSGNIPGSGALMTLKDSSWLMSTVVAAQPHFKNQATDTTIFWGYGIYTDKVGDYVKKPMRDCTGEEILFEWICQMGWEEDWEEIKQDIVNVIPVYMPYIDAQFQPRKMSDRPQVVPENSTNFAMVSQFVEIPKDMVFTEEYSVRAARIAVYTLFTIDKEIIPVTPYNRDPKVLARAVQTILFLLRNENVEKTCYADNKIKTQKKGRSSMQKVLFVCLGNICRSPMAEAVFKEKVRQAKLTDKFVVSSAATSSWEAGNKPHKGTQQILDQHGISYEGIRSTQVKPRDFETYDLIIGMDANNVADLKQMASERDKGKIHLFLDIVKGKKGQEVPDPYYTDRMNVEFPRTFFWGAASSATQLEGRMPSDGKGENIWDYASKEYNHRFFDGVTTENTSLFYRDYQKDIQKMQDISFNSFRTSISWSRLMPNGVGEVNSEAVVFYNNMIDELIAKGIEPFINLYHFDMPMVLQKIGGFETKEVVEAYKNYAETCFKLFGDRVTYWFTFNEPMIPAEAGYLHDRHYPYVVDFKRAATVLHNIILAHCEAVNSYREMNLGGKIGIIMDVIPVYPRSQNPADLYAAEMADLFYTKSVNDAVLKGKYPEGLKDVLQKYGQLPEVTEAELELIAKTSIDLLGINYYRPRRVKAKDHIPNPDGVFSPEWFFDEYVMPGRRMNTSRGIEIYPKGIYDIAKKIQNEYGNIDWFVSENGIGIEGEEAYIEEGMVQDEYRIDFLKEHLRYLKQAMNEGSNCLGYHMWTFVDCWSWGNAYKNRYGFYRLDMKTGEKTVKKSGLWFKKLIENNGFTMVASFLDNKEYVPQDILDWSKNDYYMEGEGTAWAVFSDFATVKGYQFEDLENDMTAVEEQLKQQHPVIISVKPGVFTETGHIMVLSGTNDGKFWVNDPNDTEEKSHSTKEFTADELLNESMNFWAIYK
;
A
#
# COMPACT_ATOMS: atom_id res chain seq x y z
N MET A 1 28.59 -15.52 28.74
CA MET A 1 28.85 -16.89 28.23
C MET A 1 28.50 -16.92 26.76
N LYS A 2 29.05 -17.85 25.97
CA LYS A 2 28.53 -18.02 24.58
C LYS A 2 27.17 -18.69 24.70
N ASP A 3 26.15 -18.29 23.93
CA ASP A 3 24.76 -18.77 24.08
C ASP A 3 24.64 -20.31 24.16
N ASN A 4 25.51 -21.04 23.46
CA ASN A 4 25.57 -22.51 23.52
C ASN A 4 25.90 -23.08 24.92
N GLU A 5 26.72 -22.40 25.73
CA GLU A 5 27.07 -22.86 27.09
C GLU A 5 25.87 -22.74 28.05
N VAL A 6 25.04 -21.71 27.86
CA VAL A 6 23.82 -21.49 28.66
C VAL A 6 22.73 -22.48 28.29
N GLU A 7 22.57 -22.80 27.00
CA GLU A 7 21.65 -23.85 26.55
C GLU A 7 22.06 -25.25 27.03
N GLU A 8 23.35 -25.57 27.01
CA GLU A 8 23.85 -26.83 27.57
C GLU A 8 23.59 -26.91 29.08
N GLU A 9 23.79 -25.81 29.82
CA GLU A 9 23.46 -25.75 31.25
C GLU A 9 21.96 -25.99 31.48
N ILE A 10 21.07 -25.30 30.76
CA ILE A 10 19.63 -25.45 30.90
C ILE A 10 19.19 -26.89 30.61
N ASN A 11 19.66 -27.48 29.51
CA ASN A 11 19.33 -28.84 29.12
C ASN A 11 19.87 -29.90 30.12
N SER A 12 20.93 -29.58 30.87
CA SER A 12 21.49 -30.46 31.90
C SER A 12 20.72 -30.42 33.22
N ARG A 13 19.87 -29.42 33.45
CA ARG A 13 19.11 -29.27 34.69
C ARG A 13 18.06 -30.37 34.81
N TYR A 14 18.00 -31.00 35.98
CA TYR A 14 17.02 -32.01 36.31
C TYR A 14 16.48 -31.76 37.73
N TYR A 15 15.17 -31.60 37.83
CA TYR A 15 14.48 -31.23 39.07
C TYR A 15 13.81 -32.41 39.78
N GLY A 16 13.90 -33.63 39.23
CA GLY A 16 13.33 -34.83 39.83
C GLY A 16 11.81 -34.73 39.99
N ASP A 17 11.34 -35.06 41.18
CA ASP A 17 9.91 -35.08 41.54
C ASP A 17 9.43 -33.76 42.18
N LYS A 18 10.24 -32.69 42.13
CA LYS A 18 9.82 -31.36 42.61
C LYS A 18 8.60 -30.88 41.85
N GLN A 19 7.68 -30.23 42.58
CA GLN A 19 6.44 -29.68 42.04
C GLN A 19 6.46 -28.14 42.05
N VAL A 20 5.74 -27.53 41.10
CA VAL A 20 5.48 -26.09 41.09
C VAL A 20 3.98 -25.84 41.08
N TYR A 21 3.51 -25.06 42.04
CA TYR A 21 2.11 -24.66 42.18
C TYR A 21 1.96 -23.19 41.81
N LEU A 22 1.18 -22.93 40.75
CA LEU A 22 0.91 -21.62 40.20
C LEU A 22 -0.53 -21.23 40.56
N ILE A 23 -0.70 -20.24 41.44
CA ILE A 23 -2.01 -19.85 41.97
C ILE A 23 -2.59 -18.70 41.14
N GLY A 24 -3.71 -18.97 40.48
CA GLY A 24 -4.37 -18.13 39.48
C GLY A 24 -4.06 -18.62 38.06
N GLY A 25 -5.04 -18.55 37.16
CA GLY A 25 -4.95 -18.97 35.76
C GLY A 25 -4.85 -17.83 34.76
N GLY A 26 -4.35 -16.66 35.20
CA GLY A 26 -4.10 -15.51 34.34
C GLY A 26 -2.78 -15.57 33.58
N ILE A 27 -2.51 -14.55 32.75
CA ILE A 27 -1.31 -14.50 31.91
C ILE A 27 0.00 -14.55 32.72
N ALA A 28 0.07 -14.00 33.93
CA ALA A 28 1.30 -13.97 34.74
C ALA A 28 1.77 -15.38 35.12
N THR A 29 0.89 -16.20 35.67
CA THR A 29 1.21 -17.58 36.06
C THR A 29 1.38 -18.49 34.85
N MET A 30 0.57 -18.32 33.80
CA MET A 30 0.74 -19.09 32.57
C MET A 30 2.08 -18.76 31.87
N ALA A 31 2.51 -17.50 31.89
CA ALA A 31 3.83 -17.10 31.43
C ALA A 31 4.94 -17.73 32.29
N ALA A 32 4.75 -17.80 33.62
CA ALA A 32 5.70 -18.47 34.51
C ALA A 32 5.82 -19.96 34.18
N ALA A 33 4.71 -20.65 33.89
CA ALA A 33 4.70 -22.03 33.42
C ALA A 33 5.51 -22.20 32.11
N ALA A 34 5.34 -21.28 31.16
CA ALA A 34 6.07 -21.33 29.90
C ALA A 34 7.58 -21.11 30.09
N TYR A 35 7.98 -20.14 30.92
CA TYR A 35 9.40 -19.94 31.27
C TYR A 35 9.99 -21.14 32.03
N LEU A 36 9.22 -21.81 32.89
CA LEU A 36 9.67 -23.03 33.58
C LEU A 36 9.99 -24.15 32.58
N ILE A 37 9.13 -24.36 31.59
CA ILE A 37 9.34 -25.35 30.54
C ILE A 37 10.54 -24.96 29.67
N ARG A 38 10.52 -23.72 29.14
CA ARG A 38 11.45 -23.27 28.10
C ARG A 38 12.85 -22.98 28.64
N ASP A 39 12.93 -22.27 29.77
CA ASP A 39 14.19 -21.72 30.27
C ASP A 39 14.72 -22.44 31.52
N ALA A 40 13.86 -23.13 32.27
CA ALA A 40 14.30 -23.95 33.39
C ALA A 40 14.33 -25.45 33.07
N ASN A 41 13.90 -25.91 31.88
CA ASN A 41 13.81 -27.35 31.55
C ASN A 41 13.01 -28.15 32.60
N PHE A 42 11.96 -27.54 33.15
CA PHE A 42 11.09 -28.18 34.13
C PHE A 42 10.07 -29.07 33.42
N ASN A 43 9.80 -30.26 33.97
CA ASN A 43 8.82 -31.17 33.36
C ASN A 43 7.41 -30.64 33.58
N GLY A 44 6.66 -30.39 32.51
CA GLY A 44 5.32 -29.82 32.59
C GLY A 44 4.36 -30.61 33.48
N LYS A 45 4.52 -31.95 33.57
CA LYS A 45 3.70 -32.81 34.46
C LYS A 45 3.80 -32.47 35.96
N ASN A 46 4.85 -31.75 36.34
CA ASN A 46 5.07 -31.29 37.71
C ASN A 46 4.70 -29.81 37.92
N ILE A 47 4.03 -29.19 36.94
CA ILE A 47 3.57 -27.81 37.00
C ILE A 47 2.04 -27.83 37.08
N HIS A 48 1.50 -27.21 38.12
CA HIS A 48 0.07 -27.14 38.40
C HIS A 48 -0.42 -25.71 38.37
N VAL A 49 -1.31 -25.37 37.44
CA VAL A 49 -2.03 -24.10 37.43
C VAL A 49 -3.37 -24.29 38.12
N ILE A 50 -3.57 -23.58 39.23
CA ILE A 50 -4.75 -23.68 40.08
C ILE A 50 -5.62 -22.45 39.85
N GLU A 51 -6.77 -22.63 39.21
CA GLU A 51 -7.75 -21.58 38.89
C GLU A 51 -9.07 -21.86 39.62
N GLY A 52 -9.60 -20.84 40.32
CA GLY A 52 -10.88 -20.94 41.02
C GLY A 52 -12.08 -20.60 40.14
N MET A 53 -11.85 -19.95 39.00
CA MET A 53 -12.86 -19.64 37.99
C MET A 53 -13.09 -20.81 37.01
N LYS A 54 -14.24 -20.80 36.32
CA LYS A 54 -14.55 -21.80 35.27
C LYS A 54 -13.76 -21.60 33.97
N ILE A 55 -13.14 -20.43 33.80
CA ILE A 55 -12.41 -20.04 32.60
C ILE A 55 -11.03 -19.52 33.02
N LEU A 56 -10.02 -19.85 32.21
CA LEU A 56 -8.65 -19.34 32.36
C LEU A 56 -8.52 -17.94 31.73
N GLY A 57 -7.34 -17.33 31.85
CA GLY A 57 -7.03 -16.02 31.29
C GLY A 57 -7.19 -14.88 32.29
N GLY A 58 -7.93 -15.07 33.38
CA GLY A 58 -8.13 -14.07 34.42
C GLY A 58 -8.67 -12.76 33.83
N SER A 59 -7.88 -11.69 33.92
CA SER A 59 -8.21 -10.40 33.34
C SER A 59 -8.16 -10.36 31.81
N ASN A 60 -7.87 -11.47 31.10
CA ASN A 60 -7.76 -11.59 29.63
C ASN A 60 -8.89 -12.42 29.02
N ASP A 61 -10.06 -12.43 29.66
CA ASP A 61 -11.21 -13.19 29.23
C ASP A 61 -11.96 -12.58 28.03
N GLY A 62 -12.68 -13.45 27.33
CA GLY A 62 -13.57 -13.15 26.23
C GLY A 62 -14.45 -14.39 25.95
N ILE A 63 -15.77 -14.22 25.98
CA ILE A 63 -16.71 -15.34 25.80
C ILE A 63 -18.02 -14.83 25.18
N GLY A 64 -18.79 -15.74 24.59
CA GLY A 64 -20.15 -15.45 24.16
C GLY A 64 -20.59 -16.32 23.00
N THR A 65 -21.81 -16.06 22.52
CA THR A 65 -22.36 -16.68 21.32
C THR A 65 -23.17 -15.67 20.53
N ASN A 66 -23.47 -15.99 19.27
CA ASN A 66 -24.27 -15.12 18.39
C ASN A 66 -25.72 -14.97 18.89
N GLU A 67 -26.21 -15.87 19.74
CA GLU A 67 -27.57 -15.86 20.28
C GLU A 67 -27.69 -15.08 21.59
N THR A 68 -26.70 -15.20 22.48
CA THR A 68 -26.74 -14.57 23.81
C THR A 68 -25.95 -13.27 23.88
N GLY A 69 -25.15 -12.97 22.85
CA GLY A 69 -24.20 -11.86 22.84
C GLY A 69 -22.81 -12.25 23.33
N PHE A 70 -21.85 -11.38 23.03
CA PHE A 70 -20.46 -11.49 23.44
C PHE A 70 -20.12 -10.53 24.57
N VAL A 71 -19.16 -10.92 25.40
CA VAL A 71 -18.62 -10.10 26.49
C VAL A 71 -17.10 -10.07 26.44
N ALA A 72 -16.56 -8.86 26.51
CA ALA A 72 -15.18 -8.59 26.85
C ALA A 72 -15.19 -7.61 28.04
N ARG A 73 -14.54 -7.98 29.15
CA ARG A 73 -14.49 -7.12 30.36
C ARG A 73 -13.70 -5.84 30.14
N GLY A 74 -12.69 -5.88 29.28
CA GLY A 74 -11.85 -4.73 28.98
C GLY A 74 -11.28 -4.79 27.57
N GLY A 75 -11.21 -3.64 26.91
CA GLY A 75 -10.36 -3.45 25.74
C GLY A 75 -8.90 -3.38 26.17
N ARG A 76 -8.03 -4.24 25.64
CA ARG A 76 -6.60 -4.24 25.98
C ARG A 76 -5.75 -3.80 24.79
N MET A 77 -4.58 -3.25 25.12
CA MET A 77 -3.62 -2.70 24.17
C MET A 77 -2.26 -3.36 24.40
N LEU A 78 -1.58 -3.64 23.30
CA LEU A 78 -0.16 -3.98 23.30
C LEU A 78 0.61 -2.75 22.78
N ASN A 79 1.93 -2.78 22.92
CA ASN A 79 2.81 -1.80 22.29
C ASN A 79 4.09 -2.50 21.83
N GLU A 80 4.34 -2.49 20.52
CA GLU A 80 5.52 -3.10 19.91
C GLU A 80 6.81 -2.59 20.55
N GLU A 81 6.90 -1.28 20.82
CA GLU A 81 8.13 -0.63 21.27
C GLU A 81 8.46 -0.81 22.76
N THR A 82 7.50 -1.17 23.61
CA THR A 82 7.69 -1.26 25.08
C THR A 82 7.38 -2.63 25.69
N TYR A 83 6.77 -3.58 25.00
CA TYR A 83 6.35 -4.85 25.62
C TYR A 83 7.45 -5.94 25.47
N GLU A 84 8.67 -5.65 25.94
CA GLU A 84 9.85 -6.43 25.56
C GLU A 84 9.80 -7.92 25.99
N ASN A 85 9.29 -8.21 27.19
CA ASN A 85 9.18 -9.59 27.68
C ASN A 85 7.94 -10.31 27.15
N PHE A 86 6.87 -9.58 26.87
CA PHE A 86 5.71 -10.15 26.18
C PHE A 86 6.12 -10.67 24.79
N TRP A 87 6.74 -9.82 23.96
CA TRP A 87 7.16 -10.25 22.62
C TRP A 87 8.18 -11.38 22.67
N GLU A 88 9.14 -11.32 23.58
CA GLU A 88 10.14 -12.39 23.71
C GLU A 88 9.54 -13.73 24.16
N LEU A 89 8.50 -13.72 25.00
CA LEU A 89 7.80 -14.95 25.35
C LEU A 89 7.00 -15.48 24.15
N PHE A 90 6.14 -14.63 23.59
CA PHE A 90 5.16 -15.03 22.57
C PHE A 90 5.78 -15.34 21.21
N ASP A 91 7.04 -14.95 20.97
CA ASP A 91 7.80 -15.38 19.81
C ASP A 91 8.13 -16.89 19.86
N SER A 92 8.14 -17.48 21.06
CA SER A 92 8.31 -18.92 21.27
C SER A 92 6.99 -19.71 21.37
N ILE A 93 5.85 -19.02 21.43
CA ILE A 93 4.53 -19.64 21.54
C ILE A 93 3.95 -19.80 20.12
N PRO A 94 3.63 -21.02 19.67
CA PRO A 94 3.05 -21.22 18.34
C PRO A 94 1.65 -20.60 18.22
N SER A 95 1.37 -19.95 17.10
CA SER A 95 0.02 -19.53 16.75
C SER A 95 -0.90 -20.74 16.52
N ILE A 96 -2.16 -20.64 16.94
CA ILE A 96 -3.21 -21.63 16.64
C ILE A 96 -3.77 -21.43 15.24
N ASP A 97 -3.91 -20.17 14.81
CA ASP A 97 -4.62 -19.80 13.58
C ASP A 97 -3.69 -19.57 12.39
N TRP A 98 -2.38 -19.40 12.63
CA TRP A 98 -1.36 -19.29 11.60
C TRP A 98 -0.28 -20.40 11.72
N PRO A 99 -0.49 -21.57 11.07
CA PRO A 99 0.43 -22.69 11.18
C PRO A 99 1.88 -22.33 10.84
N ASN A 100 2.82 -22.86 11.62
CA ASN A 100 4.27 -22.63 11.53
C ASN A 100 4.77 -21.22 11.86
N HIS A 101 3.93 -20.36 12.44
CA HIS A 101 4.31 -19.02 12.90
C HIS A 101 4.10 -18.88 14.41
N SER A 102 4.77 -17.90 15.03
CA SER A 102 4.59 -17.55 16.43
C SER A 102 3.38 -16.63 16.65
N VAL A 103 2.90 -16.55 17.90
CA VAL A 103 1.87 -15.58 18.29
C VAL A 103 2.36 -14.15 18.07
N THR A 104 3.66 -13.88 18.29
CA THR A 104 4.26 -12.57 18.00
C THR A 104 4.19 -12.23 16.51
N GLU A 105 4.55 -13.17 15.64
CA GLU A 105 4.45 -12.97 14.18
C GLU A 105 3.01 -12.69 13.75
N GLU A 106 2.04 -13.45 14.28
CA GLU A 106 0.62 -13.26 14.00
C GLU A 106 0.13 -11.86 14.40
N ILE A 107 0.42 -11.44 15.63
CA ILE A 107 -0.04 -10.15 16.16
C ILE A 107 0.61 -8.98 15.42
N LEU A 108 1.94 -8.99 15.24
CA LEU A 108 2.64 -7.89 14.57
C LEU A 108 2.27 -7.80 13.09
N ASN A 109 2.11 -8.93 12.40
CA ASN A 109 1.65 -8.92 11.02
C ASN A 109 0.23 -8.38 10.89
N PHE A 110 -0.67 -8.76 11.81
CA PHE A 110 -2.02 -8.23 11.83
C PHE A 110 -2.05 -6.72 12.08
N ASP A 111 -1.31 -6.24 13.08
CA ASP A 111 -1.24 -4.83 13.44
C ASP A 111 -0.65 -3.97 12.31
N HIS A 112 0.43 -4.42 11.68
CA HIS A 112 1.06 -3.71 10.56
C HIS A 112 0.15 -3.64 9.32
N LEU A 113 -0.80 -4.57 9.17
CA LEU A 113 -1.83 -4.54 8.13
C LEU A 113 -3.02 -3.62 8.48
N HIS A 114 -3.23 -3.33 9.77
CA HIS A 114 -4.33 -2.53 10.31
C HIS A 114 -3.81 -1.42 11.23
N PRO A 115 -2.93 -0.52 10.74
CA PRO A 115 -2.29 0.48 11.59
C PRO A 115 -3.33 1.36 12.28
N THR A 116 -3.19 1.49 13.60
CA THR A 116 -4.08 2.33 14.40
C THR A 116 -3.83 3.81 14.10
N HIS A 117 -4.89 4.56 13.79
CA HIS A 117 -4.83 6.03 13.70
C HIS A 117 -6.21 6.62 13.98
N ALA A 118 -6.45 7.06 15.21
CA ALA A 118 -7.72 7.63 15.64
C ALA A 118 -8.02 8.96 14.93
N GLN A 119 -9.16 9.03 14.25
CA GLN A 119 -9.67 10.25 13.61
C GLN A 119 -10.67 10.97 14.53
N ALA A 120 -11.42 10.23 15.34
CA ALA A 120 -12.43 10.75 16.28
C ALA A 120 -12.03 10.52 17.75
N ARG A 121 -10.88 11.03 18.19
CA ARG A 121 -10.34 10.75 19.53
C ARG A 121 -11.20 11.32 20.67
N LEU A 122 -11.60 12.59 20.56
CA LEU A 122 -12.50 13.26 21.52
C LEU A 122 -13.68 13.89 20.77
N VAL A 123 -14.88 13.67 21.28
CA VAL A 123 -16.15 14.12 20.69
C VAL A 123 -16.94 14.92 21.73
N THR A 124 -17.50 16.06 21.30
CA THR A 124 -18.35 16.90 22.15
C THR A 124 -19.81 16.43 22.15
N LYS A 125 -20.62 16.92 23.08
CA LYS A 125 -22.08 16.72 23.09
C LYS A 125 -22.83 17.26 21.86
N LYS A 126 -22.16 18.03 21.00
CA LYS A 126 -22.69 18.51 19.72
C LYS A 126 -22.26 17.64 18.54
N GLN A 127 -21.73 16.45 18.83
CA GLN A 127 -21.23 15.51 17.83
C GLN A 127 -20.06 16.09 16.99
N GLU A 128 -19.34 17.07 17.55
CA GLU A 128 -18.16 17.67 16.91
C GLU A 128 -16.89 16.93 17.38
N ILE A 129 -16.08 16.46 16.41
CA ILE A 129 -14.75 15.91 16.66
C ILE A 129 -13.78 17.06 16.97
N ILE A 130 -13.07 16.96 18.09
CA ILE A 130 -12.13 17.99 18.55
C ILE A 130 -10.76 17.76 17.93
N ASP A 131 -10.13 18.84 17.46
CA ASP A 131 -8.70 18.82 17.16
C ASP A 131 -7.90 18.66 18.47
N VAL A 132 -7.35 17.47 18.64
CA VAL A 132 -6.59 17.05 19.82
C VAL A 132 -5.07 17.12 19.63
N HIS A 133 -4.58 17.65 18.50
CA HIS A 133 -3.14 17.79 18.26
C HIS A 133 -2.45 18.70 19.29
N THR A 134 -3.21 19.56 19.96
CA THR A 134 -2.72 20.37 21.07
C THR A 134 -3.10 19.74 22.40
N MET A 135 -2.11 19.59 23.30
CA MET A 135 -2.32 19.01 24.63
C MET A 135 -3.19 19.87 25.55
N GLY A 136 -3.31 21.17 25.27
CA GLY A 136 -4.07 22.12 26.08
C GLY A 136 -3.37 22.63 27.34
N PHE A 137 -2.09 22.30 27.56
CA PHE A 137 -1.35 22.77 28.74
C PHE A 137 -1.09 24.27 28.76
N ASP A 138 -1.23 24.88 29.94
CA ASP A 138 -0.68 26.21 30.24
C ASP A 138 0.77 26.11 30.81
N ASN A 139 1.35 27.24 31.22
CA ASN A 139 2.73 27.22 31.75
C ASN A 139 2.85 26.56 33.14
N ASP A 140 1.79 26.61 33.94
CA ASP A 140 1.78 26.04 35.29
C ASP A 140 1.66 24.51 35.19
N ASP A 141 0.82 24.00 34.29
CA ASP A 141 0.73 22.57 33.96
C ASP A 141 2.08 22.02 33.50
N ARG A 142 2.76 22.72 32.57
CA ARG A 142 4.08 22.32 32.05
C ARG A 142 5.12 22.25 33.15
N LEU A 143 5.11 23.23 34.06
CA LEU A 143 6.01 23.27 35.19
C LEU A 143 5.71 22.15 36.19
N ALA A 144 4.43 21.90 36.50
CA ALA A 144 3.98 20.81 37.37
C ALA A 144 4.37 19.44 36.80
N MET A 145 4.15 19.21 35.50
CA MET A 145 4.53 17.97 34.82
C MET A 145 6.06 17.77 34.82
N THR A 146 6.82 18.83 34.55
CA THR A 146 8.30 18.78 34.58
C THR A 146 8.81 18.46 35.99
N LYS A 147 8.20 19.03 37.03
CA LYS A 147 8.53 18.70 38.43
C LYS A 147 8.18 17.25 38.75
N LEU A 148 7.06 16.74 38.26
CA LEU A 148 6.65 15.34 38.48
C LEU A 148 7.70 14.38 37.91
N LEU A 149 8.12 14.61 36.67
CA LEU A 149 9.14 13.80 36.00
C LEU A 149 10.50 13.84 36.72
N ALA A 150 10.82 14.96 37.38
CA ALA A 150 12.05 15.13 38.15
C ALA A 150 11.97 14.62 39.60
N ALA A 151 10.76 14.37 40.13
CA ALA A 151 10.57 13.90 41.50
C ALA A 151 11.16 12.49 41.69
N SER A 152 11.67 12.22 42.90
CA SER A 152 12.04 10.86 43.29
C SER A 152 10.78 10.05 43.57
N GLU A 153 10.83 8.74 43.31
CA GLU A 153 9.66 7.87 43.51
C GLU A 153 9.19 7.87 44.96
N GLU A 154 10.12 7.89 45.92
CA GLU A 154 9.82 7.93 47.36
C GLU A 154 9.15 9.23 47.80
N SER A 155 9.35 10.33 47.06
CA SER A 155 8.70 11.61 47.38
C SER A 155 7.24 11.67 46.95
N LEU A 156 6.76 10.68 46.18
CA LEU A 156 5.40 10.57 45.68
C LEU A 156 4.57 9.51 46.42
N ASP A 157 5.10 8.95 47.52
CA ASP A 157 4.40 7.98 48.36
C ASP A 157 3.04 8.54 48.84
N GLY A 158 1.96 7.92 48.39
CA GLY A 158 0.58 8.28 48.74
C GLY A 158 0.06 9.57 48.12
N VAL A 159 0.80 10.21 47.21
CA VAL A 159 0.38 11.48 46.56
C VAL A 159 -0.56 11.20 45.39
N THR A 160 -1.69 11.90 45.35
CA THR A 160 -2.66 11.80 44.25
C THR A 160 -2.35 12.76 43.09
N ILE A 161 -2.91 12.51 41.91
CA ILE A 161 -2.74 13.39 40.74
C ILE A 161 -3.38 14.77 41.01
N GLU A 162 -4.54 14.83 41.67
CA GLU A 162 -5.21 16.09 42.04
C GLU A 162 -4.55 16.88 43.16
N GLU A 163 -3.75 16.23 44.01
CA GLU A 163 -2.88 16.94 44.94
C GLU A 163 -1.67 17.57 44.24
N TRP A 164 -1.26 17.03 43.08
CA TRP A 164 -0.09 17.49 42.34
C TRP A 164 -0.39 18.59 41.31
N PHE A 165 -1.50 18.47 40.59
CA PHE A 165 -1.87 19.37 39.49
C PHE A 165 -3.03 20.29 39.87
N ASP A 166 -2.98 21.53 39.37
CA ASP A 166 -4.07 22.50 39.54
C ASP A 166 -5.30 22.16 38.68
N LYS A 167 -6.43 22.81 38.96
CA LYS A 167 -7.73 22.53 38.32
C LYS A 167 -7.68 22.57 36.79
N HIS A 168 -6.91 23.49 36.20
CA HIS A 168 -6.82 23.66 34.75
C HIS A 168 -6.33 22.39 34.03
N PHE A 169 -5.36 21.67 34.60
CA PHE A 169 -4.82 20.42 34.04
C PHE A 169 -5.93 19.43 33.68
N PHE A 170 -6.96 19.31 34.53
CA PHE A 170 -8.08 18.38 34.37
C PHE A 170 -9.12 18.81 33.32
N GLU A 171 -8.95 19.98 32.72
CA GLU A 171 -9.78 20.50 31.62
C GLU A 171 -9.05 20.41 30.27
N THR A 172 -7.79 19.94 30.26
CA THR A 172 -6.94 19.86 29.06
C THR A 172 -7.28 18.64 28.18
N ASN A 173 -7.03 18.77 26.87
CA ASN A 173 -7.14 17.64 25.93
C ASN A 173 -6.25 16.47 26.38
N PHE A 174 -5.04 16.76 26.86
CA PHE A 174 -4.14 15.74 27.40
C PHE A 174 -4.81 14.93 28.50
N TRP A 175 -5.39 15.57 29.51
CA TRP A 175 -6.01 14.85 30.61
C TRP A 175 -7.15 13.95 30.13
N TYR A 176 -8.04 14.45 29.28
CA TYR A 176 -9.14 13.63 28.74
C TYR A 176 -8.62 12.42 27.95
N MET A 177 -7.61 12.62 27.10
CA MET A 177 -7.01 11.50 26.36
C MET A 177 -6.30 10.52 27.30
N TRP A 178 -5.56 11.02 28.27
CA TRP A 178 -4.78 10.21 29.20
C TRP A 178 -5.67 9.38 30.12
N GLN A 179 -6.65 10.04 30.76
CA GLN A 179 -7.65 9.42 31.62
C GLN A 179 -8.42 8.33 30.88
N THR A 180 -8.78 8.54 29.61
CA THR A 180 -9.58 7.56 28.87
C THR A 180 -8.75 6.49 28.16
N THR A 181 -7.48 6.73 27.85
CA THR A 181 -6.64 5.64 27.33
C THR A 181 -6.30 4.61 28.42
N PHE A 182 -6.07 5.08 29.66
CA PHE A 182 -5.52 4.24 30.73
C PHE A 182 -6.44 4.13 31.96
N ALA A 183 -7.64 4.70 31.92
CA ALA A 183 -8.60 4.76 33.02
C ALA A 183 -8.14 5.51 34.30
N PHE A 184 -7.07 6.31 34.25
CA PHE A 184 -6.60 7.10 35.41
C PHE A 184 -7.69 8.02 35.99
N GLN A 185 -7.82 8.01 37.31
CA GLN A 185 -8.66 8.94 38.06
C GLN A 185 -7.85 10.11 38.61
N LYS A 186 -8.57 11.18 38.99
CA LYS A 186 -7.95 12.36 39.61
C LYS A 186 -7.29 12.02 40.95
N TRP A 187 -7.89 11.10 41.70
CA TRP A 187 -7.36 10.57 42.95
C TRP A 187 -6.35 9.43 42.75
N SER A 188 -6.10 8.98 41.52
CA SER A 188 -5.06 7.96 41.27
C SER A 188 -3.67 8.47 41.64
N SER A 189 -2.74 7.54 41.76
CA SER A 189 -1.36 7.76 42.19
C SER A 189 -0.56 8.60 41.20
N ALA A 190 -0.04 9.75 41.68
CA ALA A 190 0.91 10.57 40.91
C ALA A 190 2.22 9.82 40.63
N PHE A 191 2.56 8.86 41.50
CA PHE A 191 3.68 7.94 41.31
C PHE A 191 3.52 7.15 40.00
N GLU A 192 2.35 6.57 39.76
CA GLU A 192 2.11 5.75 38.56
C GLU A 192 2.04 6.62 37.30
N LEU A 193 1.42 7.81 37.38
CA LEU A 193 1.46 8.78 36.28
C LEU A 193 2.91 9.14 35.90
N ARG A 194 3.79 9.35 36.88
CA ARG A 194 5.22 9.59 36.63
C ARG A 194 5.87 8.40 35.90
N ARG A 195 5.59 7.17 36.33
CA ARG A 195 6.16 5.97 35.67
C ARG A 195 5.69 5.85 34.23
N TYR A 196 4.40 6.01 34.00
CA TYR A 196 3.87 6.02 32.64
C TYR A 196 4.51 7.10 31.76
N MET A 197 4.59 8.34 32.24
CA MET A 197 5.16 9.43 31.45
C MET A 197 6.65 9.19 31.11
N ASN A 198 7.38 8.45 31.95
CA ASN A 198 8.75 8.03 31.65
C ASN A 198 8.81 6.82 30.70
N ARG A 199 7.94 5.83 30.91
CA ARG A 199 7.92 4.56 30.17
C ARG A 199 7.39 4.76 28.74
N MET A 200 6.29 5.50 28.61
CA MET A 200 5.58 5.80 27.37
C MET A 200 5.95 7.17 26.80
N MET A 201 7.15 7.69 27.07
CA MET A 201 7.52 9.02 26.58
C MET A 201 7.59 9.09 25.03
N LEU A 202 7.79 7.96 24.37
CA LEU A 202 7.65 7.84 22.92
C LEU A 202 6.19 8.12 22.49
N GLU A 203 5.24 7.47 23.15
CA GLU A 203 3.79 7.59 22.89
C GLU A 203 3.20 8.93 23.25
N PHE A 204 3.82 9.67 24.16
CA PHE A 204 3.35 11.00 24.53
C PHE A 204 3.19 11.94 23.31
N SER A 205 4.01 11.76 22.27
CA SER A 205 3.89 12.53 21.02
C SER A 205 2.85 12.03 20.01
N ARG A 206 2.24 10.86 20.28
CA ARG A 206 1.28 10.14 19.42
C ARG A 206 -0.04 9.84 20.14
N ILE A 207 -0.26 10.39 21.34
CA ILE A 207 -1.42 10.04 22.18
C ILE A 207 -2.77 10.50 21.58
N ASP A 208 -2.72 11.50 20.71
CA ASP A 208 -3.86 12.02 19.97
C ASP A 208 -4.38 11.03 18.92
N THR A 209 -3.48 10.27 18.29
CA THR A 209 -3.81 9.28 17.25
C THR A 209 -3.78 7.84 17.76
N LEU A 210 -3.07 7.58 18.86
CA LEU A 210 -2.77 6.25 19.40
C LEU A 210 -2.05 5.31 18.40
N GLU A 211 -1.24 5.88 17.51
CA GLU A 211 -0.46 5.14 16.50
C GLU A 211 0.55 4.12 17.07
N GLY A 212 0.94 4.24 18.33
CA GLY A 212 1.78 3.22 18.98
C GLY A 212 0.99 2.04 19.54
N VAL A 213 -0.34 2.04 19.49
CA VAL A 213 -1.13 0.91 20.00
C VAL A 213 -1.06 -0.25 19.01
N THR A 214 -0.56 -1.38 19.50
CA THR A 214 -0.53 -2.65 18.78
C THR A 214 -1.77 -3.48 19.11
N ARG A 215 -2.45 -4.01 18.10
CA ARG A 215 -3.69 -4.80 18.20
C ARG A 215 -3.48 -6.27 17.87
N THR A 216 -4.25 -7.12 18.54
CA THR A 216 -4.35 -8.55 18.23
C THR A 216 -5.46 -8.79 17.17
N PRO A 217 -5.36 -9.87 16.36
CA PRO A 217 -6.38 -10.19 15.35
C PRO A 217 -7.78 -10.37 15.93
N LEU A 218 -7.86 -11.06 17.07
CA LEU A 218 -9.06 -11.28 17.86
C LEU A 218 -8.87 -10.64 19.24
N ASN A 219 -9.79 -10.85 20.17
CA ASN A 219 -9.59 -10.52 21.58
C ASN A 219 -8.38 -11.27 22.18
N GLN A 220 -7.85 -10.79 23.31
CA GLN A 220 -6.64 -11.37 23.92
C GLN A 220 -6.86 -12.79 24.47
N TYR A 221 -8.09 -13.19 24.79
CA TYR A 221 -8.34 -14.57 25.18
C TYR A 221 -8.01 -15.51 24.01
N ASP A 222 -8.59 -15.22 22.84
CA ASP A 222 -8.43 -16.02 21.63
C ASP A 222 -7.00 -15.92 21.04
N SER A 223 -6.42 -14.71 20.99
CA SER A 223 -5.11 -14.48 20.36
C SER A 223 -3.90 -14.72 21.26
N VAL A 224 -4.05 -14.75 22.59
CA VAL A 224 -2.91 -14.81 23.54
C VAL A 224 -3.07 -15.97 24.53
N ILE A 225 -4.18 -16.04 25.25
CA ILE A 225 -4.39 -17.04 26.31
C ILE A 225 -4.55 -18.45 25.74
N LEU A 226 -5.37 -18.64 24.70
CA LEU A 226 -5.60 -19.96 24.11
C LEU A 226 -4.33 -20.56 23.48
N PRO A 227 -3.53 -19.82 22.68
CA PRO A 227 -2.24 -20.32 22.19
C PRO A 227 -1.28 -20.71 23.32
N LEU A 228 -1.19 -19.88 24.37
CA LEU A 228 -0.34 -20.17 25.52
C LEU A 228 -0.82 -21.44 26.25
N LYS A 229 -2.13 -21.58 26.47
CA LYS A 229 -2.73 -22.79 27.06
C LYS A 229 -2.41 -24.03 26.22
N ALA A 230 -2.61 -23.96 24.91
CA ALA A 230 -2.34 -25.08 24.00
C ALA A 230 -0.86 -25.50 24.04
N PHE A 231 0.06 -24.53 24.11
CA PHE A 231 1.48 -24.80 24.32
C PHE A 231 1.74 -25.52 25.65
N LEU A 232 1.15 -25.05 26.76
CA LEU A 232 1.35 -25.64 28.09
C LEU A 232 0.76 -27.06 28.20
N GLU A 233 -0.44 -27.29 27.66
CA GLU A 233 -1.08 -28.61 27.62
C GLU A 233 -0.27 -29.62 26.82
N LYS A 234 0.32 -29.19 25.69
CA LYS A 234 1.21 -30.03 24.88
C LYS A 234 2.44 -30.50 25.67
N HIS A 235 2.89 -29.73 26.65
CA HIS A 235 4.00 -30.07 27.54
C HIS A 235 3.56 -30.77 28.84
N GLY A 236 2.25 -31.03 29.00
CA GLY A 236 1.69 -31.81 30.10
C GLY A 236 1.45 -31.02 31.39
N VAL A 237 1.35 -29.69 31.33
CA VAL A 237 0.96 -28.84 32.48
C VAL A 237 -0.46 -29.20 32.94
N ASP A 238 -0.64 -29.27 34.26
CA ASP A 238 -1.89 -29.63 34.90
C ASP A 238 -2.76 -28.40 35.17
N PHE A 239 -4.01 -28.43 34.68
CA PHE A 239 -5.05 -27.42 34.90
C PHE A 239 -6.29 -28.01 35.58
N THR A 240 -6.18 -29.19 36.22
CA THR A 240 -7.34 -29.94 36.72
C THR A 240 -7.75 -29.60 38.15
N LEU A 241 -6.87 -28.94 38.92
CA LEU A 241 -7.06 -28.58 40.34
C LEU A 241 -8.01 -27.38 40.54
N ASN A 242 -9.13 -27.32 39.81
CA ASN A 242 -10.07 -26.19 39.74
C ASN A 242 -10.71 -25.79 41.09
N GLU A 243 -9.95 -25.11 41.97
CA GLU A 243 -10.30 -24.80 43.36
C GLU A 243 -9.74 -23.44 43.79
N ASP A 244 -10.44 -22.77 44.72
CA ASP A 244 -9.96 -21.53 45.32
C ASP A 244 -8.84 -21.84 46.34
N ILE A 245 -7.73 -21.10 46.32
CA ILE A 245 -6.74 -21.10 47.42
C ILE A 245 -7.09 -19.99 48.39
N VAL A 246 -7.35 -20.35 49.66
CA VAL A 246 -7.84 -19.40 50.68
C VAL A 246 -6.76 -18.96 51.67
N ASP A 247 -5.69 -19.74 51.82
CA ASP A 247 -4.57 -19.43 52.71
C ASP A 247 -3.32 -20.26 52.37
N LEU A 248 -2.15 -19.80 52.85
CA LEU A 248 -0.86 -20.51 52.76
C LEU A 248 -0.27 -20.68 54.15
N ASP A 249 0.26 -21.87 54.46
CA ASP A 249 1.05 -22.08 55.66
C ASP A 249 2.54 -21.89 55.37
N PHE A 250 3.25 -21.34 56.34
CA PHE A 250 4.68 -21.08 56.25
C PHE A 250 5.44 -21.74 57.38
N GLU A 251 6.68 -22.12 57.10
CA GLU A 251 7.61 -22.60 58.12
C GLU A 251 7.89 -21.54 59.18
N SER A 252 8.09 -21.97 60.43
CA SER A 252 8.44 -21.06 61.53
C SER A 252 9.82 -20.44 61.33
N GLY A 253 9.94 -19.12 61.45
CA GLY A 253 11.21 -18.42 61.27
C GLY A 253 11.08 -17.13 60.45
N ALA A 254 12.22 -16.53 60.12
CA ALA A 254 12.29 -15.30 59.34
C ALA A 254 12.22 -15.54 57.81
N GLU A 255 12.66 -16.73 57.36
CA GLU A 255 12.57 -17.12 55.94
C GLU A 255 11.11 -17.31 55.49
N ILE A 256 10.87 -17.07 54.21
CA ILE A 256 9.56 -17.26 53.58
C ILE A 256 9.59 -18.58 52.81
N THR A 257 9.27 -19.64 53.53
CA THR A 257 9.12 -21.01 53.01
C THR A 257 7.67 -21.45 53.17
N VAL A 258 6.97 -21.68 52.06
CA VAL A 258 5.59 -22.20 52.07
C VAL A 258 5.62 -23.72 52.29
N THR A 259 4.81 -24.21 53.22
CA THR A 259 4.74 -25.62 53.59
C THR A 259 3.41 -26.27 53.22
N ALA A 260 2.32 -25.51 53.09
CA ALA A 260 1.03 -26.06 52.65
C ALA A 260 0.14 -25.03 51.95
N LEU A 261 -0.70 -25.47 51.00
CA LEU A 261 -1.78 -24.69 50.39
C LEU A 261 -3.12 -25.10 51.01
N LYS A 262 -3.95 -24.13 51.43
CA LYS A 262 -5.32 -24.38 51.93
C LYS A 262 -6.34 -24.12 50.83
N LEU A 263 -7.13 -25.15 50.50
CA LEU A 263 -8.15 -25.07 49.46
C LEU A 263 -9.49 -24.61 50.06
N GLY A 264 -10.32 -23.96 49.24
CA GLY A 264 -11.64 -23.46 49.63
C GLY A 264 -12.62 -24.55 50.01
N ASN A 265 -12.44 -25.76 49.48
CA ASN A 265 -13.21 -26.95 49.84
C ASN A 265 -12.82 -27.56 51.21
N GLY A 266 -11.80 -27.02 51.88
CA GLY A 266 -11.30 -27.47 53.18
C GLY A 266 -10.14 -28.47 53.12
N GLU A 267 -9.73 -28.93 51.94
CA GLU A 267 -8.57 -29.79 51.75
C GLU A 267 -7.25 -29.00 51.88
N THR A 268 -6.15 -29.72 52.07
CA THR A 268 -4.81 -29.13 52.19
C THR A 268 -3.83 -29.91 51.32
N ILE A 269 -3.06 -29.18 50.50
CA ILE A 269 -1.93 -29.72 49.76
C ILE A 269 -0.67 -29.44 50.59
N GLU A 270 -0.05 -30.48 51.13
CA GLU A 270 1.23 -30.39 51.84
C GLU A 270 2.38 -30.38 50.83
N LEU A 271 3.32 -29.43 50.96
CA LEU A 271 4.46 -29.28 50.05
C LEU A 271 5.66 -30.09 50.52
N ALA A 272 6.34 -30.74 49.57
CA ALA A 272 7.62 -31.38 49.81
C ALA A 272 8.76 -30.36 49.83
N ALA A 273 9.90 -30.76 50.41
CA ALA A 273 11.08 -29.93 50.44
C ALA A 273 11.58 -29.64 49.01
N GLY A 274 11.58 -28.35 48.63
CA GLY A 274 12.01 -27.89 47.31
C GLY A 274 10.89 -27.69 46.30
N ASP A 275 9.63 -27.95 46.66
CA ASP A 275 8.47 -27.51 45.87
C ASP A 275 8.34 -25.99 45.93
N VAL A 276 7.85 -25.40 44.84
CA VAL A 276 7.79 -23.95 44.65
C VAL A 276 6.36 -23.47 44.47
N VAL A 277 6.05 -22.30 45.01
CA VAL A 277 4.74 -21.65 44.88
C VAL A 277 4.93 -20.27 44.25
N ILE A 278 4.22 -20.01 43.15
CA ILE A 278 4.14 -18.69 42.52
C ILE A 278 2.67 -18.28 42.50
N MET A 279 2.31 -17.16 43.13
CA MET A 279 0.91 -16.73 43.21
C MET A 279 0.64 -15.38 42.56
N THR A 280 -0.55 -15.22 42.01
CA THR A 280 -1.09 -13.91 41.63
C THR A 280 -1.65 -13.21 42.87
N ASN A 281 -0.94 -12.21 43.41
CA ASN A 281 -1.41 -11.42 44.54
C ASN A 281 -2.29 -10.25 44.03
N GLY A 282 -3.61 -10.39 44.14
CA GLY A 282 -4.55 -9.37 43.68
C GLY A 282 -4.83 -9.41 42.17
N THR A 283 -6.09 -9.21 41.81
CA THR A 283 -6.59 -9.19 40.44
C THR A 283 -7.58 -8.04 40.27
N MET A 284 -7.44 -7.29 39.17
CA MET A 284 -8.28 -6.11 38.89
C MET A 284 -9.72 -6.47 38.46
N THR A 285 -9.94 -7.68 37.94
CA THR A 285 -11.27 -8.22 37.58
C THR A 285 -11.88 -9.10 38.68
N ASP A 286 -11.38 -9.03 39.90
CA ASP A 286 -12.02 -9.73 41.02
C ASP A 286 -13.41 -9.15 41.28
N SER A 287 -14.36 -10.02 41.60
CA SER A 287 -15.75 -9.65 41.88
C SER A 287 -16.46 -8.90 40.74
N SER A 288 -15.97 -9.00 39.49
CA SER A 288 -16.67 -8.51 38.30
C SER A 288 -18.01 -9.22 38.14
N ILE A 289 -19.05 -8.46 37.79
CA ILE A 289 -20.42 -8.96 37.66
C ILE A 289 -21.09 -8.41 36.41
N GLU A 290 -21.87 -9.26 35.76
CA GLU A 290 -22.44 -9.03 34.45
C GLU A 290 -23.95 -8.77 34.57
N GLY A 291 -24.46 -7.80 33.81
CA GLY A 291 -25.89 -7.64 33.53
C GLY A 291 -26.26 -8.15 32.14
N ASP A 292 -27.38 -7.67 31.61
CA ASP A 292 -27.81 -7.96 30.25
C ASP A 292 -28.66 -6.81 29.67
N TRP A 293 -29.25 -7.01 28.49
CA TRP A 293 -30.17 -6.06 27.85
C TRP A 293 -31.20 -5.45 28.80
N SER A 294 -31.80 -6.26 29.68
CA SER A 294 -32.96 -5.91 30.52
C SER A 294 -32.65 -5.81 32.02
N HIS A 295 -31.45 -6.19 32.45
CA HIS A 295 -31.06 -6.20 33.86
C HIS A 295 -29.70 -5.48 34.04
N PRO A 296 -29.58 -4.57 35.01
CA PRO A 296 -28.27 -4.01 35.36
C PRO A 296 -27.37 -5.12 35.93
N ALA A 297 -26.06 -4.86 35.96
CA ALA A 297 -25.17 -5.67 36.76
C ALA A 297 -25.65 -5.65 38.24
N PRO A 298 -25.68 -6.80 38.94
CA PRO A 298 -26.20 -6.86 40.31
C PRO A 298 -25.32 -6.07 41.30
N GLU A 299 -25.66 -6.07 42.59
CA GLU A 299 -24.78 -5.49 43.61
C GLU A 299 -23.63 -6.46 43.95
N VAL A 300 -22.41 -5.94 44.11
CA VAL A 300 -21.25 -6.74 44.55
C VAL A 300 -21.45 -7.11 46.02
N THR A 301 -21.52 -8.41 46.32
CA THR A 301 -21.73 -8.92 47.69
C THR A 301 -20.51 -9.66 48.26
N GLU A 302 -19.53 -10.01 47.42
CA GLU A 302 -18.34 -10.77 47.80
C GLU A 302 -17.07 -9.89 47.74
N GLU A 303 -16.26 -9.97 48.79
CA GLU A 303 -14.91 -9.41 48.82
C GLU A 303 -14.00 -10.08 47.76
N SER A 304 -13.04 -9.32 47.21
CA SER A 304 -12.00 -9.85 46.32
C SER A 304 -11.31 -11.09 46.91
N ARG A 305 -11.39 -12.20 46.17
CA ARG A 305 -10.83 -13.50 46.57
C ARG A 305 -9.30 -13.44 46.64
N SER A 306 -8.68 -12.84 45.64
CA SER A 306 -7.23 -12.71 45.54
C SER A 306 -6.67 -11.73 46.58
N ALA A 307 -7.37 -10.62 46.86
CA ALA A 307 -6.98 -9.69 47.93
C ALA A 307 -7.13 -10.31 49.32
N ARG A 308 -8.17 -11.12 49.54
CA ARG A 308 -8.34 -11.89 50.79
C ARG A 308 -7.18 -12.85 51.02
N LEU A 309 -6.78 -13.62 50.01
CA LEU A 309 -5.60 -14.50 50.09
C LEU A 309 -4.34 -13.70 50.40
N TRP A 310 -4.08 -12.61 49.67
CA TRP A 310 -2.93 -11.73 49.90
C TRP A 310 -2.91 -11.18 51.33
N ARG A 311 -4.05 -10.70 51.84
CA ARG A 311 -4.19 -10.21 53.21
C ARG A 311 -3.89 -11.28 54.26
N ASN A 312 -4.35 -12.50 54.04
CA ASN A 312 -4.15 -13.61 54.97
C ASN A 312 -2.65 -13.93 55.12
N ILE A 313 -1.92 -14.03 54.00
CA ILE A 313 -0.50 -14.36 54.03
C ILE A 313 0.35 -13.19 54.54
N ALA A 314 0.01 -11.94 54.21
CA ALA A 314 0.73 -10.76 54.68
C ALA A 314 0.65 -10.58 56.21
N LYS A 315 -0.39 -11.12 56.86
CA LYS A 315 -0.48 -11.18 58.34
C LYS A 315 0.46 -12.22 58.95
N LYS A 316 0.83 -13.26 58.20
CA LYS A 316 1.67 -14.38 58.68
C LYS A 316 3.16 -14.11 58.50
N LYS A 317 3.56 -13.43 57.42
CA LYS A 317 4.97 -13.13 57.10
C LYS A 317 5.14 -11.67 56.69
N ALA A 318 6.16 -11.02 57.26
CA ALA A 318 6.56 -9.67 56.88
C ALA A 318 7.18 -9.64 55.48
N GLY A 319 7.16 -8.48 54.82
CA GLY A 319 7.74 -8.30 53.49
C GLY A 319 6.83 -8.71 52.32
N LEU A 320 5.60 -9.17 52.61
CA LEU A 320 4.60 -9.56 51.60
C LEU A 320 3.69 -8.41 51.15
N GLY A 321 3.99 -7.16 51.49
CA GLY A 321 3.21 -5.98 51.09
C GLY A 321 1.89 -5.78 51.83
N ASN A 322 1.05 -4.88 51.32
CA ASN A 322 -0.21 -4.46 51.94
C ASN A 322 -1.32 -4.31 50.87
N PRO A 323 -2.37 -5.15 50.88
CA PRO A 323 -3.47 -5.06 49.90
C PRO A 323 -4.44 -3.89 50.13
N GLU A 324 -4.49 -3.33 51.35
CA GLU A 324 -5.54 -2.36 51.72
C GLU A 324 -5.63 -1.11 50.84
N PRO A 325 -4.52 -0.47 50.42
CA PRO A 325 -4.60 0.73 49.57
C PRO A 325 -5.27 0.45 48.21
N PHE A 326 -5.20 -0.79 47.73
CA PHE A 326 -5.68 -1.17 46.40
C PHE A 326 -7.12 -1.69 46.43
N PHE A 327 -7.50 -2.44 47.47
CA PHE A 327 -8.78 -3.15 47.55
C PHE A 327 -9.72 -2.63 48.65
N GLY A 328 -9.31 -1.58 49.38
CA GLY A 328 -10.09 -1.03 50.49
C GLY A 328 -11.17 -0.02 50.10
N ASN A 329 -11.16 0.50 48.86
CA ASN A 329 -12.07 1.57 48.43
C ASN A 329 -12.63 1.37 47.02
N GLU A 330 -13.63 0.49 46.90
CA GLU A 330 -14.33 0.18 45.65
C GLU A 330 -14.79 1.44 44.89
N LYS A 331 -15.26 2.47 45.59
CA LYS A 331 -15.80 3.69 44.96
C LYS A 331 -14.77 4.46 44.15
N GLU A 332 -13.49 4.27 44.46
CA GLU A 332 -12.37 4.91 43.78
C GLU A 332 -11.72 4.02 42.72
N THR A 333 -12.03 2.72 42.72
CA THR A 333 -11.39 1.71 41.86
C THR A 333 -12.30 1.11 40.79
N ASN A 334 -13.59 1.44 40.81
CA ASN A 334 -14.56 0.87 39.89
C ASN A 334 -14.72 1.69 38.60
N TRP A 335 -15.02 0.98 37.52
CA TRP A 335 -15.68 1.52 36.35
C TRP A 335 -16.48 0.41 35.67
N GLU A 336 -17.36 0.76 34.74
CA GLU A 336 -18.29 -0.19 34.12
C GLU A 336 -18.08 -0.25 32.61
N SER A 337 -17.90 -1.47 32.09
CA SER A 337 -17.80 -1.74 30.66
C SER A 337 -19.14 -2.20 30.10
N PHE A 338 -19.27 -2.23 28.78
CA PHE A 338 -20.37 -2.89 28.10
C PHE A 338 -19.91 -3.39 26.73
N THR A 339 -20.40 -4.56 26.33
CA THR A 339 -20.18 -5.11 24.98
C THR A 339 -21.51 -5.13 24.23
N VAL A 340 -21.54 -4.50 23.05
CA VAL A 340 -22.73 -4.46 22.20
C VAL A 340 -22.57 -5.49 21.10
N THR A 341 -23.57 -6.37 20.95
CA THR A 341 -23.63 -7.37 19.87
C THR A 341 -24.84 -7.08 18.98
N CYS A 342 -24.61 -6.95 17.68
CA CYS A 342 -25.63 -6.62 16.68
C CYS A 342 -25.69 -7.68 15.59
N ARG A 343 -26.88 -7.91 15.02
CA ARG A 343 -27.09 -8.56 13.73
C ARG A 343 -26.88 -7.55 12.61
N GLY A 344 -26.14 -7.95 11.57
CA GLY A 344 -25.72 -7.09 10.48
C GLY A 344 -24.69 -6.04 10.92
N ASP A 345 -24.44 -5.07 10.04
CA ASP A 345 -23.39 -4.07 10.18
C ASP A 345 -23.90 -2.62 10.15
N LYS A 346 -25.22 -2.38 10.17
CA LYS A 346 -25.77 -1.02 10.01
C LYS A 346 -25.25 -0.03 11.06
N LEU A 347 -25.32 -0.39 12.34
CA LEU A 347 -24.83 0.47 13.42
C LEU A 347 -23.32 0.65 13.33
N LEU A 348 -22.59 -0.42 12.99
CA LEU A 348 -21.15 -0.39 12.79
C LEU A 348 -20.74 0.56 11.65
N LYS A 349 -21.44 0.51 10.51
CA LYS A 349 -21.21 1.38 9.36
C LYS A 349 -21.48 2.84 9.69
N ARG A 350 -22.51 3.11 10.47
CA ARG A 350 -22.78 4.47 10.98
C ARG A 350 -21.65 4.99 11.88
N MET A 351 -21.08 4.14 12.72
CA MET A 351 -19.90 4.48 13.54
C MET A 351 -18.66 4.73 12.69
N GLU A 352 -18.43 3.92 11.66
CA GLU A 352 -17.34 4.09 10.68
C GLU A 352 -17.47 5.42 9.93
N GLU A 353 -18.66 5.74 9.44
CA GLU A 353 -18.94 7.01 8.74
C GLU A 353 -18.74 8.24 9.63
N PHE A 354 -19.19 8.17 10.89
CA PHE A 354 -19.01 9.28 11.83
C PHE A 354 -17.54 9.46 12.23
N SER A 355 -16.87 8.36 12.57
CA SER A 355 -15.50 8.42 13.08
C SER A 355 -14.47 8.64 11.99
N GLY A 356 -14.74 8.23 10.75
CA GLY A 356 -13.76 8.16 9.67
C GLY A 356 -12.79 6.98 9.79
N ASN A 357 -13.01 6.08 10.75
CA ASN A 357 -12.16 4.91 11.00
C ASN A 357 -12.86 3.62 10.57
N ILE A 358 -12.19 2.81 9.74
CA ILE A 358 -12.62 1.43 9.51
C ILE A 358 -12.43 0.60 10.80
N PRO A 359 -13.29 -0.41 11.08
CA PRO A 359 -13.14 -1.29 12.23
C PRO A 359 -11.71 -1.83 12.38
N GLY A 360 -11.14 -1.71 13.59
CA GLY A 360 -9.76 -2.12 13.88
C GLY A 360 -8.68 -1.09 13.58
N SER A 361 -8.93 -0.08 12.73
CA SER A 361 -7.99 1.04 12.50
C SER A 361 -8.16 2.22 13.45
N GLY A 362 -9.35 2.33 14.06
CA GLY A 362 -9.64 3.35 15.06
C GLY A 362 -9.10 2.97 16.44
N ALA A 363 -8.78 3.97 17.25
CA ALA A 363 -8.62 3.77 18.69
C ALA A 363 -9.93 4.09 19.43
N LEU A 364 -9.86 4.33 20.75
CA LEU A 364 -11.05 4.70 21.50
C LEU A 364 -11.56 6.10 21.11
N MET A 365 -12.88 6.21 20.97
CA MET A 365 -13.60 7.48 20.80
C MET A 365 -14.24 7.87 22.13
N THR A 366 -13.86 9.01 22.68
CA THR A 366 -14.36 9.49 23.99
C THR A 366 -15.40 10.59 23.83
N LEU A 367 -16.55 10.40 24.47
CA LEU A 367 -17.61 11.40 24.61
C LEU A 367 -17.26 12.30 25.81
N LYS A 368 -16.46 13.35 25.58
CA LYS A 368 -15.81 14.09 26.67
C LYS A 368 -16.78 14.85 27.60
N ASP A 369 -17.95 15.20 27.07
CA ASP A 369 -18.98 15.97 27.76
C ASP A 369 -20.03 15.07 28.43
N SER A 370 -19.93 13.74 28.25
CA SER A 370 -20.85 12.78 28.86
C SER A 370 -20.70 12.77 30.37
N SER A 371 -21.81 12.78 31.10
CA SER A 371 -21.83 12.66 32.57
C SER A 371 -21.19 11.37 33.08
N TRP A 372 -21.20 10.29 32.28
CA TRP A 372 -20.53 9.02 32.60
C TRP A 372 -19.08 8.96 32.11
N LEU A 373 -18.64 9.94 31.31
CA LEU A 373 -17.37 9.95 30.58
C LEU A 373 -17.17 8.64 29.78
N MET A 374 -18.07 8.41 28.84
CA MET A 374 -18.08 7.18 28.04
C MET A 374 -17.00 7.20 26.96
N SER A 375 -16.42 6.03 26.70
CA SER A 375 -15.61 5.80 25.50
C SER A 375 -15.97 4.47 24.84
N THR A 376 -15.86 4.42 23.51
CA THR A 376 -16.12 3.20 22.72
C THR A 376 -14.97 2.86 21.80
N VAL A 377 -14.80 1.56 21.52
CA VAL A 377 -13.78 1.00 20.63
C VAL A 377 -14.46 0.04 19.66
N VAL A 378 -14.20 0.25 18.38
CA VAL A 378 -14.60 -0.67 17.32
C VAL A 378 -13.37 -1.48 16.90
N ALA A 379 -13.25 -2.68 17.47
CA ALA A 379 -12.19 -3.61 17.09
C ALA A 379 -12.40 -4.15 15.67
N ALA A 380 -11.36 -4.77 15.11
CA ALA A 380 -11.50 -5.52 13.86
C ALA A 380 -12.56 -6.62 14.01
N GLN A 381 -13.31 -6.86 12.94
CA GLN A 381 -14.38 -7.84 12.90
C GLN A 381 -13.96 -9.03 12.03
N PRO A 382 -14.19 -10.28 12.46
CA PRO A 382 -14.72 -10.68 13.77
C PRO A 382 -13.72 -10.41 14.90
N HIS A 383 -14.22 -10.09 16.10
CA HIS A 383 -13.38 -9.90 17.29
C HIS A 383 -13.29 -11.15 18.17
N PHE A 384 -14.26 -12.07 18.03
CA PHE A 384 -14.28 -13.37 18.69
C PHE A 384 -14.22 -14.48 17.66
N LYS A 385 -13.55 -15.58 17.99
CA LYS A 385 -13.36 -16.70 17.05
C LYS A 385 -14.67 -17.33 16.55
N ASN A 386 -15.69 -17.34 17.39
CA ASN A 386 -17.01 -17.91 17.10
C ASN A 386 -18.07 -16.85 16.73
N GLN A 387 -17.67 -15.61 16.45
CA GLN A 387 -18.54 -14.57 15.93
C GLN A 387 -18.92 -14.88 14.47
N ALA A 388 -20.22 -14.89 14.17
CA ALA A 388 -20.72 -15.12 12.83
C ALA A 388 -20.45 -13.93 11.91
N THR A 389 -20.39 -14.17 10.59
CA THR A 389 -20.11 -13.13 9.59
C THR A 389 -21.19 -12.05 9.50
N ASP A 390 -22.42 -12.38 9.92
CA ASP A 390 -23.55 -11.45 10.01
C ASP A 390 -23.74 -10.89 11.43
N THR A 391 -22.74 -11.04 12.31
CA THR A 391 -22.73 -10.45 13.66
C THR A 391 -21.61 -9.43 13.74
N THR A 392 -21.92 -8.24 14.25
CA THR A 392 -20.91 -7.21 14.56
C THR A 392 -20.90 -6.88 16.04
N ILE A 393 -19.74 -6.48 16.55
CA ILE A 393 -19.58 -6.08 17.95
C ILE A 393 -18.81 -4.78 18.07
N PHE A 394 -19.09 -4.02 19.13
CA PHE A 394 -18.18 -3.00 19.62
C PHE A 394 -18.18 -3.01 21.16
N TRP A 395 -17.11 -2.48 21.73
CA TRP A 395 -16.93 -2.41 23.18
C TRP A 395 -16.97 -0.96 23.65
N GLY A 396 -17.45 -0.72 24.86
CA GLY A 396 -17.39 0.58 25.49
C GLY A 396 -17.29 0.50 27.00
N TYR A 397 -17.05 1.63 27.63
CA TYR A 397 -17.05 1.75 29.07
C TYR A 397 -17.32 3.19 29.51
N GLY A 398 -17.74 3.35 30.77
CA GLY A 398 -17.88 4.64 31.44
C GLY A 398 -17.11 4.65 32.75
N ILE A 399 -16.38 5.72 33.00
CA ILE A 399 -15.53 5.87 34.19
C ILE A 399 -16.36 6.24 35.42
N TYR A 400 -17.44 7.00 35.25
CA TYR A 400 -18.21 7.55 36.37
C TYR A 400 -19.53 6.84 36.58
N THR A 401 -19.46 5.66 37.20
CA THR A 401 -20.60 4.75 37.41
C THR A 401 -21.70 5.34 38.31
N ASP A 402 -21.31 6.17 39.27
CA ASP A 402 -22.20 6.82 40.25
C ASP A 402 -22.96 8.04 39.69
N LYS A 403 -22.57 8.54 38.51
CA LYS A 403 -23.12 9.79 37.96
C LYS A 403 -24.42 9.53 37.23
N VAL A 404 -25.38 10.44 37.40
CA VAL A 404 -26.65 10.40 36.66
C VAL A 404 -26.41 10.75 35.19
N GLY A 405 -26.92 9.95 34.26
CA GLY A 405 -26.76 10.16 32.82
C GLY A 405 -27.45 11.42 32.28
N ASP A 406 -26.99 11.86 31.10
CA ASP A 406 -27.47 13.08 30.46
C ASP A 406 -28.85 12.88 29.83
N TYR A 407 -29.19 11.66 29.43
CA TYR A 407 -30.48 11.29 28.85
C TYR A 407 -31.19 10.25 29.73
N VAL A 408 -30.48 9.20 30.13
CA VAL A 408 -30.95 8.22 31.12
C VAL A 408 -30.73 8.77 32.53
N LYS A 409 -31.82 9.10 33.22
CA LYS A 409 -31.80 9.75 34.55
C LYS A 409 -31.52 8.80 35.71
N LYS A 410 -30.50 7.96 35.56
CA LYS A 410 -29.99 7.02 36.57
C LYS A 410 -28.46 7.01 36.59
N PRO A 411 -27.84 6.62 37.71
CA PRO A 411 -26.44 6.19 37.73
C PRO A 411 -26.17 5.08 36.70
N MET A 412 -25.01 5.08 36.04
CA MET A 412 -24.68 4.07 35.02
C MET A 412 -24.79 2.64 35.57
N ARG A 413 -24.30 2.40 36.80
CA ARG A 413 -24.39 1.07 37.45
C ARG A 413 -25.79 0.57 37.73
N ASP A 414 -26.77 1.46 37.73
CA ASP A 414 -28.19 1.11 37.93
C ASP A 414 -28.92 0.95 36.58
N CYS A 415 -28.20 1.02 35.45
CA CYS A 415 -28.74 0.94 34.09
C CYS A 415 -28.63 -0.47 33.51
N THR A 416 -29.65 -0.88 32.77
CA THR A 416 -29.62 -2.10 31.95
C THR A 416 -28.75 -1.86 30.70
N GLY A 417 -28.41 -2.94 29.98
CA GLY A 417 -27.73 -2.82 28.69
C GLY A 417 -28.48 -1.96 27.67
N GLU A 418 -29.81 -2.06 27.64
CA GLU A 418 -30.67 -1.20 26.80
C GLU A 418 -30.48 0.29 27.11
N GLU A 419 -30.51 0.65 28.39
CA GLU A 419 -30.39 2.03 28.83
C GLU A 419 -28.99 2.59 28.60
N ILE A 420 -27.94 1.79 28.81
CA ILE A 420 -26.57 2.20 28.53
C ILE A 420 -26.38 2.48 27.03
N LEU A 421 -26.89 1.60 26.16
CA LEU A 421 -26.84 1.83 24.73
C LEU A 421 -27.67 3.05 24.33
N PHE A 422 -28.85 3.25 24.92
CA PHE A 422 -29.69 4.41 24.63
C PHE A 422 -29.01 5.73 25.01
N GLU A 423 -28.38 5.81 26.19
CA GLU A 423 -27.57 6.97 26.58
C GLU A 423 -26.50 7.25 25.51
N TRP A 424 -25.77 6.21 25.09
CA TRP A 424 -24.73 6.35 24.07
C TRP A 424 -25.29 6.83 22.71
N ILE A 425 -26.41 6.26 22.26
CA ILE A 425 -27.11 6.67 21.02
C ILE A 425 -27.54 8.15 21.07
N CYS A 426 -28.06 8.61 22.19
CA CYS A 426 -28.43 10.01 22.38
C CYS A 426 -27.20 10.94 22.37
N GLN A 427 -26.08 10.52 22.96
CA GLN A 427 -24.83 11.29 22.90
C GLN A 427 -24.30 11.43 21.47
N MET A 428 -24.57 10.44 20.62
CA MET A 428 -24.26 10.46 19.18
C MET A 428 -25.29 11.25 18.34
N GLY A 429 -26.39 11.72 18.93
CA GLY A 429 -27.46 12.44 18.23
C GLY A 429 -28.28 11.55 17.29
N TRP A 430 -28.42 10.25 17.60
CA TRP A 430 -29.08 9.24 16.76
C TRP A 430 -30.38 8.70 17.37
N GLU A 431 -30.96 9.42 18.32
CA GLU A 431 -32.16 9.00 19.05
C GLU A 431 -33.41 8.84 18.18
N GLU A 432 -33.51 9.54 17.06
CA GLU A 432 -34.64 9.42 16.12
C GLU A 432 -34.71 8.03 15.48
N ASP A 433 -33.57 7.34 15.37
CA ASP A 433 -33.45 6.02 14.75
C ASP A 433 -33.42 4.88 15.78
N TRP A 434 -33.67 5.19 17.06
CA TRP A 434 -33.54 4.23 18.17
C TRP A 434 -34.33 2.93 17.94
N GLU A 435 -35.60 3.05 17.54
CA GLU A 435 -36.47 1.88 17.30
C GLU A 435 -36.02 1.01 16.12
N GLU A 436 -35.30 1.57 15.16
CA GLU A 436 -34.68 0.79 14.08
C GLU A 436 -33.42 0.10 14.59
N ILE A 437 -32.50 0.85 15.22
CA ILE A 437 -31.23 0.33 15.73
C ILE A 437 -31.48 -0.84 16.69
N LYS A 438 -32.47 -0.68 17.59
CA LYS A 438 -32.85 -1.68 18.58
C LYS A 438 -33.26 -3.02 17.98
N GLN A 439 -33.81 -3.07 16.76
CA GLN A 439 -34.22 -4.33 16.12
C GLN A 439 -33.04 -5.23 15.77
N ASP A 440 -31.90 -4.61 15.48
CA ASP A 440 -30.68 -5.31 15.09
C ASP A 440 -29.83 -5.69 16.31
N ILE A 441 -30.13 -5.19 17.53
CA ILE A 441 -29.37 -5.55 18.73
C ILE A 441 -29.70 -6.97 19.19
N VAL A 442 -28.66 -7.79 19.38
CA VAL A 442 -28.76 -9.12 20.01
C VAL A 442 -28.76 -8.97 21.53
N ASN A 443 -27.74 -8.28 22.05
CA ASN A 443 -27.59 -8.03 23.49
C ASN A 443 -26.62 -6.86 23.72
N VAL A 444 -26.71 -6.27 24.90
CA VAL A 444 -25.71 -5.35 25.46
C VAL A 444 -25.40 -5.87 26.86
N ILE A 445 -24.18 -6.34 27.07
CA ILE A 445 -23.77 -6.95 28.33
C ILE A 445 -22.94 -5.93 29.11
N PRO A 446 -23.51 -5.23 30.10
CA PRO A 446 -22.74 -4.40 31.01
C PRO A 446 -21.95 -5.27 31.99
N VAL A 447 -20.74 -4.83 32.34
CA VAL A 447 -19.89 -5.49 33.33
C VAL A 447 -19.40 -4.45 34.33
N TYR A 448 -19.93 -4.50 35.53
CA TYR A 448 -19.46 -3.70 36.66
C TYR A 448 -18.24 -4.39 37.29
N MET A 449 -17.17 -3.63 37.45
CA MET A 449 -15.90 -4.16 37.93
C MET A 449 -15.40 -3.31 39.11
N PRO A 450 -15.44 -3.83 40.36
CA PRO A 450 -15.18 -3.02 41.55
C PRO A 450 -13.72 -2.60 41.73
N TYR A 451 -12.76 -3.36 41.20
CA TYR A 451 -11.33 -3.18 41.45
C TYR A 451 -10.49 -2.97 40.20
N ILE A 452 -11.13 -2.59 39.10
CA ILE A 452 -10.50 -2.54 37.78
C ILE A 452 -9.44 -1.44 37.65
N ASP A 453 -9.51 -0.41 38.49
CA ASP A 453 -8.52 0.66 38.62
C ASP A 453 -7.64 0.53 39.89
N ALA A 454 -7.73 -0.60 40.61
CA ALA A 454 -7.09 -0.80 41.92
C ALA A 454 -5.57 -0.60 41.87
N GLN A 455 -4.90 -1.04 40.80
CA GLN A 455 -3.46 -0.88 40.60
C GLN A 455 -3.01 0.58 40.59
N PHE A 456 -3.89 1.53 40.28
CA PHE A 456 -3.56 2.96 40.24
C PHE A 456 -3.85 3.70 41.54
N GLN A 457 -4.33 3.03 42.59
CA GLN A 457 -4.58 3.67 43.86
C GLN A 457 -3.32 4.32 44.47
N PRO A 458 -3.45 5.45 45.18
CA PRO A 458 -2.37 6.05 45.94
C PRO A 458 -1.70 5.02 46.84
N ARG A 459 -0.39 4.87 46.69
CA ARG A 459 0.38 3.82 47.35
C ARG A 459 1.72 4.34 47.81
N LYS A 460 2.31 3.64 48.77
CA LYS A 460 3.72 3.73 49.11
C LYS A 460 4.50 2.68 48.34
N MET A 461 5.80 2.92 48.16
CA MET A 461 6.70 1.90 47.58
C MET A 461 6.61 0.56 48.33
N SER A 462 6.44 0.59 49.66
CA SER A 462 6.36 -0.59 50.52
C SER A 462 5.06 -1.38 50.42
N ASP A 463 4.01 -0.84 49.81
CA ASP A 463 2.70 -1.50 49.76
C ASP A 463 2.69 -2.67 48.76
N ARG A 464 3.52 -2.63 47.72
CA ARG A 464 3.73 -3.75 46.81
C ARG A 464 4.97 -4.56 47.23
N PRO A 465 4.89 -5.89 47.34
CA PRO A 465 6.07 -6.72 47.61
C PRO A 465 6.96 -6.82 46.37
N GLN A 466 8.23 -7.16 46.56
CA GLN A 466 9.09 -7.60 45.46
C GLN A 466 8.53 -8.89 44.84
N VAL A 467 8.75 -9.11 43.55
CA VAL A 467 8.34 -10.34 42.83
C VAL A 467 8.78 -11.60 43.58
N VAL A 468 10.06 -11.63 43.98
CA VAL A 468 10.58 -12.61 44.95
C VAL A 468 10.89 -11.84 46.23
N PRO A 469 10.07 -11.98 47.28
CA PRO A 469 10.30 -11.31 48.56
C PRO A 469 11.68 -11.62 49.13
N GLU A 470 12.26 -10.67 49.85
CA GLU A 470 13.54 -10.87 50.54
C GLU A 470 13.44 -12.02 51.55
N ASN A 471 14.43 -12.92 51.55
CA ASN A 471 14.45 -14.18 52.33
C ASN A 471 13.42 -15.23 51.90
N SER A 472 12.84 -15.13 50.70
CA SER A 472 12.06 -16.22 50.11
C SER A 472 12.95 -17.37 49.66
N THR A 473 12.53 -18.59 49.99
CA THR A 473 13.24 -19.84 49.62
C THR A 473 12.52 -20.61 48.52
N ASN A 474 11.18 -20.54 48.48
CA ASN A 474 10.36 -21.25 47.51
C ASN A 474 9.09 -20.51 47.07
N PHE A 475 9.00 -19.20 47.33
CA PHE A 475 7.77 -18.43 47.11
C PHE A 475 7.99 -17.18 46.25
N ALA A 476 7.10 -16.92 45.31
CA ALA A 476 7.06 -15.68 44.55
C ALA A 476 5.62 -15.18 44.33
N MET A 477 5.51 -13.90 44.02
CA MET A 477 4.27 -13.23 43.66
C MET A 477 4.41 -12.62 42.26
N VAL A 478 3.39 -12.78 41.42
CA VAL A 478 3.37 -12.31 40.03
C VAL A 478 2.02 -11.69 39.71
N SER A 479 1.92 -10.36 39.65
CA SER A 479 0.68 -9.67 39.32
C SER A 479 0.95 -8.21 38.95
N GLN A 480 -0.11 -7.42 38.80
CA GLN A 480 -0.04 -5.95 38.69
C GLN A 480 0.24 -5.26 40.04
N PHE A 481 0.34 -6.02 41.14
CA PHE A 481 0.49 -5.52 42.51
C PHE A 481 1.80 -5.95 43.17
N VAL A 482 2.80 -6.38 42.37
CA VAL A 482 4.20 -6.52 42.81
C VAL A 482 5.00 -5.31 42.38
N GLU A 483 6.17 -5.10 42.98
CA GLU A 483 7.04 -3.96 42.69
C GLU A 483 8.12 -4.35 41.66
N ILE A 484 8.08 -3.71 40.50
CA ILE A 484 9.10 -3.82 39.44
C ILE A 484 9.56 -2.40 39.11
N PRO A 485 10.85 -2.07 39.34
CA PRO A 485 11.34 -0.71 39.10
C PRO A 485 11.18 -0.26 37.65
N LYS A 486 10.76 1.00 37.48
CA LYS A 486 10.65 1.73 36.18
C LYS A 486 9.58 1.23 35.21
N ASP A 487 8.99 0.07 35.41
CA ASP A 487 7.93 -0.45 34.54
C ASP A 487 6.54 0.01 35.01
N MET A 488 5.55 -0.12 34.14
CA MET A 488 4.20 0.40 34.38
C MET A 488 3.17 -0.73 34.54
N VAL A 489 2.37 -0.65 35.59
CA VAL A 489 1.22 -1.57 35.82
C VAL A 489 0.10 -1.29 34.82
N PHE A 490 -0.92 -2.16 34.77
CA PHE A 490 -2.00 -2.16 33.77
C PHE A 490 -1.51 -2.48 32.35
N THR A 491 -0.47 -3.32 32.25
CA THR A 491 0.07 -3.82 30.99
C THR A 491 0.34 -5.32 31.06
N GLU A 492 0.15 -6.02 29.95
CA GLU A 492 0.49 -7.45 29.84
C GLU A 492 1.99 -7.68 30.06
N GLU A 493 2.83 -6.74 29.61
CA GLU A 493 4.28 -6.73 29.83
C GLU A 493 4.64 -6.86 31.31
N TYR A 494 3.97 -6.11 32.19
CA TYR A 494 4.28 -6.15 33.63
C TYR A 494 4.06 -7.55 34.23
N SER A 495 2.95 -8.21 33.85
CA SER A 495 2.64 -9.58 34.26
C SER A 495 3.69 -10.58 33.76
N VAL A 496 4.05 -10.50 32.47
CA VAL A 496 5.03 -11.41 31.85
C VAL A 496 6.44 -11.19 32.40
N ARG A 497 6.81 -9.93 32.66
CA ARG A 497 8.07 -9.56 33.30
C ARG A 497 8.15 -10.06 34.74
N ALA A 498 7.07 -9.92 35.53
CA ALA A 498 6.99 -10.48 36.88
C ALA A 498 7.21 -12.00 36.84
N ALA A 499 6.56 -12.70 35.91
CA ALA A 499 6.69 -14.13 35.71
C ALA A 499 8.16 -14.55 35.43
N ARG A 500 8.83 -13.84 34.52
CA ARG A 500 10.22 -14.09 34.18
C ARG A 500 11.15 -13.86 35.38
N ILE A 501 10.97 -12.75 36.10
CA ILE A 501 11.74 -12.43 37.32
C ILE A 501 11.57 -13.54 38.37
N ALA A 502 10.34 -13.99 38.61
CA ALA A 502 10.05 -15.05 39.58
C ALA A 502 10.78 -16.35 39.23
N VAL A 503 10.61 -16.83 37.99
CA VAL A 503 11.23 -18.09 37.54
C VAL A 503 12.75 -17.99 37.54
N TYR A 504 13.32 -16.93 36.97
CA TYR A 504 14.77 -16.81 36.85
C TYR A 504 15.44 -16.70 38.22
N THR A 505 14.81 -16.02 39.18
CA THR A 505 15.34 -15.87 40.53
C THR A 505 15.22 -17.18 41.32
N LEU A 506 14.03 -17.78 41.40
CA LEU A 506 13.80 -18.98 42.21
C LEU A 506 14.56 -20.20 41.70
N PHE A 507 14.79 -20.29 40.39
CA PHE A 507 15.50 -21.40 39.77
C PHE A 507 16.95 -21.06 39.43
N THR A 508 17.43 -19.87 39.78
CA THR A 508 18.82 -19.42 39.53
C THR A 508 19.21 -19.57 38.06
N ILE A 509 18.39 -19.03 37.14
CA ILE A 509 18.63 -19.07 35.70
C ILE A 509 19.58 -17.94 35.32
N ASP A 510 20.76 -18.27 34.78
CA ASP A 510 21.77 -17.28 34.37
C ASP A 510 21.52 -16.76 32.94
N LYS A 511 20.32 -16.22 32.72
CA LYS A 511 19.92 -15.49 31.52
C LYS A 511 19.57 -14.05 31.89
N GLU A 512 19.93 -13.11 31.03
CA GLU A 512 19.59 -11.70 31.25
C GLU A 512 18.07 -11.48 31.08
N ILE A 513 17.47 -10.78 32.05
CA ILE A 513 16.08 -10.31 31.94
C ILE A 513 16.12 -9.00 31.15
N ILE A 514 15.38 -8.95 30.03
CA ILE A 514 15.39 -7.78 29.14
C ILE A 514 14.96 -6.54 29.95
N PRO A 515 15.80 -5.49 30.05
CA PRO A 515 15.48 -4.32 30.87
C PRO A 515 14.38 -3.46 30.23
N VAL A 516 13.70 -2.65 31.05
CA VAL A 516 12.80 -1.60 30.57
C VAL A 516 13.57 -0.64 29.66
N THR A 517 13.10 -0.47 28.42
CA THR A 517 13.75 0.42 27.46
C THR A 517 13.71 1.88 27.94
N PRO A 518 14.87 2.55 28.09
CA PRO A 518 14.96 3.86 28.72
C PRO A 518 14.71 5.00 27.72
N TYR A 519 13.52 5.03 27.09
CA TYR A 519 13.13 6.11 26.17
C TYR A 519 13.25 7.50 26.81
N ASN A 520 13.11 7.59 28.13
CA ASN A 520 13.32 8.81 28.88
C ASN A 520 14.76 9.33 28.97
N ARG A 521 15.72 8.59 28.43
CA ARG A 521 17.12 9.01 28.30
C ARG A 521 17.54 9.21 26.86
N ASP A 522 16.66 8.92 25.90
CA ASP A 522 16.92 9.18 24.50
C ASP A 522 16.74 10.69 24.21
N PRO A 523 17.81 11.41 23.81
CA PRO A 523 17.72 12.84 23.53
C PRO A 523 16.72 13.19 22.43
N LYS A 524 16.48 12.30 21.45
CA LYS A 524 15.51 12.51 20.38
C LYS A 524 14.08 12.40 20.90
N VAL A 525 13.80 11.38 21.73
CA VAL A 525 12.48 11.19 22.35
C VAL A 525 12.19 12.33 23.32
N LEU A 526 13.16 12.72 24.15
CA LEU A 526 13.03 13.88 25.04
C LEU A 526 12.76 15.19 24.28
N ALA A 527 13.49 15.44 23.18
CA ALA A 527 13.27 16.63 22.37
C ALA A 527 11.86 16.66 21.75
N ARG A 528 11.37 15.49 21.30
CA ARG A 528 9.98 15.31 20.83
C ARG A 528 8.97 15.62 21.94
N ALA A 529 9.14 15.01 23.11
CA ALA A 529 8.25 15.22 24.25
C ALA A 529 8.22 16.70 24.68
N VAL A 530 9.37 17.38 24.73
CA VAL A 530 9.44 18.82 25.03
C VAL A 530 8.72 19.65 23.97
N GLN A 531 8.87 19.33 22.68
CA GLN A 531 8.15 20.01 21.60
C GLN A 531 6.63 19.87 21.77
N THR A 532 6.17 18.66 22.11
CA THR A 532 4.76 18.36 22.36
C THR A 532 4.22 19.09 23.60
N ILE A 533 4.99 19.17 24.70
CA ILE A 533 4.61 19.89 25.94
C ILE A 533 4.53 21.41 25.72
N LEU A 534 5.48 22.00 25.00
CA LEU A 534 5.60 23.46 24.89
C LEU A 534 4.67 24.09 23.84
N PHE A 535 4.03 23.29 22.99
CA PHE A 535 3.35 23.75 21.79
C PHE A 535 4.18 24.82 21.03
N LEU A 536 5.48 24.52 20.85
CA LEU A 536 6.29 25.31 19.93
C LEU A 536 5.78 24.97 18.52
N LEU A 537 4.99 25.88 17.96
CA LEU A 537 4.39 25.77 16.63
C LEU A 537 5.29 25.00 15.65
N ARG A 538 4.75 23.91 15.10
CA ARG A 538 5.04 23.52 13.72
C ARG A 538 4.43 24.61 12.81
N ASN A 539 5.00 25.82 12.79
CA ASN A 539 4.72 26.86 11.79
C ASN A 539 5.73 28.03 11.88
N GLU A 540 6.14 28.53 10.72
CA GLU A 540 7.31 29.37 10.40
C GLU A 540 7.35 30.82 10.94
N ASN A 541 6.61 31.24 11.97
CA ASN A 541 6.52 32.68 12.31
C ASN A 541 6.46 33.04 13.81
N VAL A 542 7.43 32.61 14.62
CA VAL A 542 7.65 33.19 15.98
C VAL A 542 9.12 33.52 16.22
N GLU A 543 9.63 34.55 15.55
CA GLU A 543 10.86 35.24 15.93
C GLU A 543 10.61 36.54 16.72
N LYS A 544 9.35 36.88 17.04
CA LYS A 544 9.05 38.17 17.70
C LYS A 544 7.95 38.06 18.75
N THR A 545 8.30 37.53 19.93
CA THR A 545 7.90 38.09 21.24
C THR A 545 8.36 37.20 22.39
N CYS A 546 9.48 37.56 23.01
CA CYS A 546 9.64 37.70 24.47
C CYS A 546 11.12 38.03 24.76
N TYR A 547 11.41 39.33 24.85
CA TYR A 547 12.64 39.83 25.43
C TYR A 547 12.56 39.67 26.95
N ALA A 548 13.42 38.80 27.49
CA ALA A 548 13.95 38.93 28.84
C ALA A 548 15.44 38.57 28.81
N ASP A 549 16.22 39.48 28.22
CA ASP A 549 17.67 39.51 28.39
C ASP A 549 17.99 39.78 29.87
N ASN A 550 18.55 38.78 30.57
CA ASN A 550 19.90 38.91 31.12
C ASN A 550 20.33 37.71 31.99
N LYS A 551 21.58 37.29 31.74
CA LYS A 551 22.47 36.48 32.60
C LYS A 551 22.08 35.00 32.76
N ILE A 552 22.61 34.15 31.87
CA ILE A 552 23.65 33.15 32.20
C ILE A 552 24.51 32.95 30.94
N LYS A 553 25.64 33.66 30.86
CA LYS A 553 26.79 33.19 30.09
C LYS A 553 27.58 32.30 31.04
N THR A 554 27.62 30.99 30.79
CA THR A 554 28.89 30.23 30.71
C THR A 554 28.66 28.75 30.36
N GLN A 555 29.41 28.32 29.35
CA GLN A 555 29.93 26.96 29.13
C GLN A 555 28.97 25.84 28.73
N LYS A 556 28.81 25.65 27.41
CA LYS A 556 28.88 24.29 26.84
C LYS A 556 29.93 24.26 25.74
N LYS A 557 31.04 23.58 26.06
CA LYS A 557 32.00 23.06 25.08
C LYS A 557 31.25 22.22 24.05
N GLY A 558 31.61 22.41 22.78
CA GLY A 558 31.03 21.68 21.66
C GLY A 558 31.16 20.16 21.81
N ARG A 559 30.03 19.49 21.65
CA ARG A 559 29.97 18.09 21.20
C ARG A 559 29.34 18.16 19.82
N SER A 560 30.18 18.03 18.80
CA SER A 560 29.79 18.05 17.38
C SER A 560 28.91 16.81 17.11
N SER A 561 27.60 16.97 16.99
CA SER A 561 26.73 15.88 16.52
C SER A 561 26.99 15.66 15.02
N MET A 562 27.26 14.41 14.63
CA MET A 562 27.39 14.05 13.22
C MET A 562 26.08 14.37 12.48
N GLN A 563 26.17 15.14 11.41
CA GLN A 563 25.06 15.46 10.51
C GLN A 563 24.84 14.31 9.53
N LYS A 564 23.61 13.79 9.48
CA LYS A 564 23.23 12.65 8.63
C LYS A 564 22.50 13.14 7.39
N VAL A 565 23.06 12.91 6.21
CA VAL A 565 22.51 13.38 4.93
C VAL A 565 22.12 12.19 4.06
N LEU A 566 20.90 12.20 3.53
CA LEU A 566 20.42 11.21 2.56
C LEU A 566 20.15 11.87 1.22
N PHE A 567 20.82 11.39 0.17
CA PHE A 567 20.51 11.77 -1.19
C PHE A 567 19.51 10.81 -1.81
N VAL A 568 18.47 11.32 -2.45
CA VAL A 568 17.37 10.50 -3.00
C VAL A 568 17.12 10.85 -4.45
N CYS A 569 17.15 9.84 -5.32
CA CYS A 569 16.68 9.96 -6.71
C CYS A 569 15.76 8.79 -7.03
N LEU A 570 15.20 8.72 -8.24
CA LEU A 570 14.20 7.69 -8.56
C LEU A 570 14.69 6.24 -8.33
N GLY A 571 15.85 5.86 -8.87
CA GLY A 571 16.35 4.47 -8.82
C GLY A 571 17.65 4.24 -8.04
N ASN A 572 18.22 5.25 -7.38
CA ASN A 572 19.49 5.16 -6.62
C ASN A 572 20.71 4.55 -7.36
N ILE A 573 20.74 4.64 -8.69
CA ILE A 573 21.86 4.14 -9.51
C ILE A 573 22.72 5.26 -10.13
N CYS A 574 22.18 6.47 -10.30
CA CYS A 574 22.87 7.56 -10.99
C CYS A 574 23.12 8.78 -10.11
N ARG A 575 22.13 9.66 -9.97
CA ARG A 575 22.26 10.97 -9.29
C ARG A 575 22.57 10.85 -7.80
N SER A 576 21.75 10.11 -7.05
CA SER A 576 21.93 9.99 -5.60
C SER A 576 23.19 9.22 -5.16
N PRO A 577 23.62 8.10 -5.79
CA PRO A 577 24.89 7.49 -5.42
C PRO A 577 26.11 8.30 -5.84
N MET A 578 26.02 9.05 -6.95
CA MET A 578 27.07 10.01 -7.34
C MET A 578 27.20 11.13 -6.30
N ALA A 579 26.07 11.70 -5.87
CA ALA A 579 26.05 12.71 -4.81
C ALA A 579 26.61 12.18 -3.49
N GLU A 580 26.26 10.94 -3.09
CA GLU A 580 26.86 10.29 -1.92
C GLU A 580 28.39 10.17 -2.05
N ALA A 581 28.88 9.63 -3.17
CA ALA A 581 30.32 9.42 -3.39
C ALA A 581 31.10 10.74 -3.39
N VAL A 582 30.62 11.74 -4.13
CA VAL A 582 31.24 13.07 -4.22
C VAL A 582 31.20 13.76 -2.86
N PHE A 583 30.08 13.70 -2.14
CA PHE A 583 29.97 14.34 -0.84
C PHE A 583 30.89 13.69 0.20
N LYS A 584 30.97 12.35 0.23
CA LYS A 584 31.92 11.63 1.10
C LYS A 584 33.36 12.05 0.81
N GLU A 585 33.74 12.18 -0.46
CA GLU A 585 35.08 12.63 -0.84
C GLU A 585 35.33 14.09 -0.43
N LYS A 586 34.36 14.98 -0.58
CA LYS A 586 34.49 16.38 -0.13
C LYS A 586 34.61 16.48 1.40
N VAL A 587 33.83 15.70 2.14
CA VAL A 587 33.93 15.58 3.60
C VAL A 587 35.32 15.07 4.01
N ARG A 588 35.86 14.08 3.29
CA ARG A 588 37.21 13.56 3.50
C ARG A 588 38.29 14.61 3.24
N GLN A 589 38.21 15.31 2.10
CA GLN A 589 39.14 16.38 1.74
C GLN A 589 39.11 17.54 2.74
N ALA A 590 37.92 17.88 3.25
CA ALA A 590 37.72 18.91 4.26
C ALA A 590 38.09 18.46 5.69
N LYS A 591 38.45 17.18 5.90
CA LYS A 591 38.71 16.58 7.22
C LYS A 591 37.52 16.68 8.19
N LEU A 592 36.32 16.41 7.68
CA LEU A 592 35.05 16.46 8.41
C LEU A 592 34.39 15.08 8.55
N THR A 593 35.14 13.99 8.37
CA THR A 593 34.61 12.61 8.40
C THR A 593 34.01 12.21 9.73
N ASP A 594 34.41 12.87 10.83
CA ASP A 594 33.85 12.73 12.17
C ASP A 594 32.59 13.58 12.39
N LYS A 595 32.13 14.31 11.35
CA LYS A 595 31.00 15.24 11.42
C LYS A 595 29.86 14.94 10.45
N PHE A 596 30.04 14.06 9.46
CA PHE A 596 29.00 13.73 8.49
C PHE A 596 28.86 12.24 8.29
N VAL A 597 27.62 11.75 8.27
CA VAL A 597 27.26 10.42 7.77
C VAL A 597 26.41 10.64 6.53
N VAL A 598 26.77 10.01 5.43
CA VAL A 598 26.11 10.24 4.14
C VAL A 598 25.76 8.92 3.51
N SER A 599 24.54 8.84 3.00
CA SER A 599 24.01 7.69 2.27
C SER A 599 23.18 8.18 1.09
N SER A 600 22.77 7.24 0.24
CA SER A 600 21.81 7.48 -0.81
C SER A 600 20.75 6.39 -0.86
N ALA A 601 19.56 6.75 -1.36
CA ALA A 601 18.42 5.85 -1.51
C ALA A 601 17.55 6.23 -2.73
N ALA A 602 16.55 5.40 -2.99
CA ALA A 602 15.60 5.48 -4.11
C ALA A 602 14.17 5.69 -3.62
N THR A 603 13.34 6.45 -4.34
CA THR A 603 11.88 6.43 -4.09
C THR A 603 11.25 5.11 -4.56
N SER A 604 11.94 4.37 -5.44
CA SER A 604 11.53 3.06 -5.94
C SER A 604 12.35 1.88 -5.41
N SER A 605 11.86 0.64 -5.59
CA SER A 605 12.52 -0.59 -5.13
C SER A 605 13.26 -1.39 -6.22
N TRP A 606 13.08 -1.10 -7.51
CA TRP A 606 13.48 -2.00 -8.61
C TRP A 606 15.00 -2.18 -8.80
N GLU A 607 15.81 -1.25 -8.29
CA GLU A 607 17.28 -1.37 -8.31
C GLU A 607 17.88 -1.86 -6.99
N ALA A 608 17.08 -2.17 -5.96
CA ALA A 608 17.60 -2.45 -4.62
C ALA A 608 18.65 -3.59 -4.63
N GLY A 609 19.84 -3.30 -4.10
CA GLY A 609 21.01 -4.19 -4.08
C GLY A 609 21.99 -4.03 -5.24
N ASN A 610 21.64 -3.31 -6.31
CA ASN A 610 22.54 -3.09 -7.46
C ASN A 610 23.67 -2.09 -7.16
N LYS A 611 24.74 -2.13 -7.97
CA LYS A 611 25.82 -1.13 -7.94
C LYS A 611 25.38 0.16 -8.66
N PRO A 612 26.05 1.31 -8.42
CA PRO A 612 25.84 2.50 -9.23
C PRO A 612 25.96 2.20 -10.74
N HIS A 613 25.22 2.91 -11.58
CA HIS A 613 25.21 2.74 -13.04
C HIS A 613 26.63 2.87 -13.64
N LYS A 614 26.92 2.16 -14.75
CA LYS A 614 28.26 2.14 -15.36
C LYS A 614 28.77 3.53 -15.73
N GLY A 615 27.90 4.43 -16.21
CA GLY A 615 28.27 5.82 -16.50
C GLY A 615 28.70 6.59 -15.23
N THR A 616 27.98 6.39 -14.12
CA THR A 616 28.36 6.94 -12.80
C THR A 616 29.71 6.42 -12.35
N GLN A 617 29.95 5.11 -12.50
CA GLN A 617 31.23 4.48 -12.17
C GLN A 617 32.37 5.10 -12.98
N GLN A 618 32.22 5.21 -14.30
CA GLN A 618 33.22 5.80 -15.19
C GLN A 618 33.56 7.24 -14.83
N ILE A 619 32.56 8.08 -14.56
CA ILE A 619 32.79 9.48 -14.18
C ILE A 619 33.49 9.56 -12.81
N LEU A 620 33.06 8.79 -11.83
CA LEU A 620 33.70 8.76 -10.52
C LEU A 620 35.14 8.25 -10.60
N ASP A 621 35.41 7.22 -11.41
CA ASP A 621 36.76 6.72 -11.69
C ASP A 621 37.65 7.77 -12.37
N GLN A 622 37.13 8.49 -13.37
CA GLN A 622 37.84 9.58 -14.05
C GLN A 622 38.27 10.69 -13.08
N HIS A 623 37.48 10.93 -12.03
CA HIS A 623 37.79 11.90 -10.98
C HIS A 623 38.50 11.29 -9.76
N GLY A 624 38.83 9.99 -9.78
CA GLY A 624 39.50 9.29 -8.69
C GLY A 624 38.67 9.19 -7.40
N ILE A 625 37.34 9.19 -7.50
CA ILE A 625 36.40 9.14 -6.38
C ILE A 625 35.90 7.71 -6.21
N SER A 626 36.15 7.10 -5.05
CA SER A 626 35.67 5.74 -4.76
C SER A 626 34.16 5.70 -4.53
N TYR A 627 33.50 4.72 -5.13
CA TYR A 627 32.10 4.34 -4.91
C TYR A 627 31.97 2.94 -4.31
N GLU A 628 33.07 2.39 -3.76
CA GLU A 628 33.09 1.07 -3.15
C GLU A 628 32.14 1.03 -1.92
N GLY A 629 31.32 -0.03 -1.84
CA GLY A 629 30.31 -0.19 -0.79
C GLY A 629 28.97 0.50 -1.02
N ILE A 630 28.85 1.42 -2.00
CA ILE A 630 27.54 2.02 -2.35
C ILE A 630 26.69 0.99 -3.09
N ARG A 631 25.47 0.79 -2.62
CA ARG A 631 24.45 -0.06 -3.25
C ARG A 631 23.13 0.66 -3.26
N SER A 632 22.37 0.43 -4.32
CA SER A 632 21.01 0.94 -4.45
C SER A 632 20.15 0.43 -3.30
N THR A 633 19.42 1.32 -2.62
CA THR A 633 18.49 0.98 -1.54
C THR A 633 17.22 1.83 -1.69
N GLN A 634 16.07 1.33 -1.25
CA GLN A 634 14.84 2.12 -1.24
C GLN A 634 14.73 2.92 0.06
N VAL A 635 14.19 4.14 -0.02
CA VAL A 635 13.82 4.96 1.14
C VAL A 635 12.79 4.19 1.98
N LYS A 636 13.06 4.09 3.29
CA LYS A 636 12.20 3.45 4.28
C LYS A 636 11.63 4.50 5.23
N PRO A 637 10.49 4.25 5.91
CA PRO A 637 9.95 5.17 6.91
C PRO A 637 10.98 5.61 7.97
N ARG A 638 11.82 4.67 8.45
CA ARG A 638 12.93 4.96 9.39
C ARG A 638 13.98 5.94 8.87
N ASP A 639 14.10 6.12 7.55
CA ASP A 639 15.10 7.02 6.97
C ASP A 639 14.74 8.49 7.25
N PHE A 640 13.45 8.83 7.31
CA PHE A 640 12.96 10.15 7.73
C PHE A 640 13.31 10.49 9.19
N GLU A 641 13.48 9.47 10.03
CA GLU A 641 13.93 9.62 11.42
C GLU A 641 15.46 9.57 11.58
N THR A 642 16.11 8.86 10.66
CA THR A 642 17.55 8.59 10.69
C THR A 642 18.35 9.77 10.18
N TYR A 643 17.94 10.39 9.07
CA TYR A 643 18.68 11.46 8.41
C TYR A 643 18.18 12.84 8.82
N ASP A 644 19.11 13.74 9.09
CA ASP A 644 18.85 15.12 9.49
C ASP A 644 18.49 15.99 8.28
N LEU A 645 19.00 15.62 7.10
CA LEU A 645 18.76 16.30 5.84
C LEU A 645 18.50 15.28 4.73
N ILE A 646 17.33 15.35 4.10
CA ILE A 646 16.94 14.47 2.99
C ILE A 646 16.82 15.30 1.73
N ILE A 647 17.56 14.90 0.71
CA ILE A 647 17.77 15.72 -0.47
C ILE A 647 17.24 14.97 -1.69
N GLY A 648 16.08 15.39 -2.18
CA GLY A 648 15.52 14.90 -3.44
C GLY A 648 16.24 15.54 -4.63
N MET A 649 16.50 14.77 -5.68
CA MET A 649 17.19 15.29 -6.87
C MET A 649 16.27 16.12 -7.78
N ASP A 650 15.00 15.76 -7.88
CA ASP A 650 13.97 16.49 -8.64
C ASP A 650 12.68 16.68 -7.80
N ALA A 651 11.72 17.51 -8.27
CA ALA A 651 10.50 17.77 -7.52
C ALA A 651 9.61 16.52 -7.38
N ASN A 652 9.67 15.57 -8.32
CA ASN A 652 8.96 14.30 -8.18
C ASN A 652 9.52 13.49 -7.01
N ASN A 653 10.85 13.42 -6.87
CA ASN A 653 11.47 12.77 -5.71
C ASN A 653 11.08 13.48 -4.42
N VAL A 654 11.04 14.81 -4.40
CA VAL A 654 10.60 15.58 -3.25
C VAL A 654 9.11 15.32 -2.95
N ALA A 655 8.25 15.22 -3.97
CA ALA A 655 6.83 14.94 -3.81
C ALA A 655 6.61 13.52 -3.27
N ASP A 656 7.26 12.51 -3.85
CA ASP A 656 7.24 11.12 -3.38
C ASP A 656 7.70 11.05 -1.92
N LEU A 657 8.84 11.69 -1.60
CA LEU A 657 9.36 11.76 -0.24
C LEU A 657 8.38 12.46 0.70
N LYS A 658 7.71 13.53 0.27
CA LYS A 658 6.70 14.22 1.07
C LYS A 658 5.42 13.38 1.24
N GLN A 659 5.06 12.53 0.30
CA GLN A 659 3.95 11.58 0.47
C GLN A 659 4.32 10.46 1.46
N MET A 660 5.58 10.02 1.44
CA MET A 660 6.10 9.00 2.36
C MET A 660 6.42 9.55 3.76
N ALA A 661 6.68 10.86 3.85
CA ALA A 661 7.06 11.53 5.09
C ALA A 661 5.84 11.98 5.90
N SER A 662 5.94 11.84 7.21
CA SER A 662 5.05 12.54 8.13
C SER A 662 5.11 14.06 7.91
N GLU A 663 4.05 14.80 8.24
CA GLU A 663 4.03 16.28 8.13
C GLU A 663 5.23 16.95 8.80
N ARG A 664 5.82 16.31 9.82
CA ARG A 664 7.00 16.79 10.51
C ARG A 664 8.28 16.68 9.69
N ASP A 665 8.44 15.58 8.95
CA ASP A 665 9.68 15.26 8.26
C ASP A 665 9.74 15.93 6.88
N LYS A 666 8.61 16.43 6.37
CA LYS A 666 8.54 17.28 5.16
C LYS A 666 9.49 18.47 5.20
N GLY A 667 9.74 19.03 6.38
CA GLY A 667 10.67 20.16 6.56
C GLY A 667 12.16 19.80 6.45
N LYS A 668 12.52 18.51 6.50
CA LYS A 668 13.88 18.01 6.25
C LYS A 668 14.12 17.65 4.79
N ILE A 669 13.04 17.60 4.00
CA ILE A 669 13.07 17.22 2.59
C ILE A 669 13.26 18.49 1.77
N HIS A 670 14.42 18.58 1.14
CA HIS A 670 14.75 19.70 0.27
C HIS A 670 15.03 19.20 -1.14
N LEU A 671 14.71 20.03 -2.13
CA LEU A 671 15.23 19.85 -3.46
C LEU A 671 16.74 20.14 -3.42
N PHE A 672 17.55 19.33 -4.12
CA PHE A 672 19.01 19.44 -4.06
C PHE A 672 19.54 20.83 -4.41
N LEU A 673 18.95 21.53 -5.38
CA LEU A 673 19.44 22.87 -5.72
C LEU A 673 18.84 23.98 -4.83
N ASP A 674 17.84 23.70 -3.98
CA ASP A 674 17.37 24.66 -2.97
C ASP A 674 18.44 24.97 -1.91
N ILE A 675 19.32 24.00 -1.64
CA ILE A 675 20.44 24.16 -0.71
C ILE A 675 21.69 24.75 -1.39
N VAL A 676 21.66 24.92 -2.72
CA VAL A 676 22.75 25.53 -3.49
C VAL A 676 22.46 27.02 -3.67
N LYS A 677 23.36 27.87 -3.16
CA LYS A 677 23.19 29.33 -3.22
C LYS A 677 23.02 29.81 -4.66
N GLY A 678 21.91 30.50 -4.93
CA GLY A 678 21.58 31.05 -6.26
C GLY A 678 20.92 30.05 -7.23
N LYS A 679 20.50 28.88 -6.75
CA LYS A 679 19.87 27.82 -7.57
C LYS A 679 18.53 27.31 -7.01
N LYS A 680 17.91 28.10 -6.12
CA LYS A 680 16.63 27.76 -5.47
C LYS A 680 15.52 27.58 -6.51
N GLY A 681 14.75 26.51 -6.39
CA GLY A 681 13.69 26.12 -7.31
C GLY A 681 14.16 25.36 -8.57
N GLN A 682 15.47 25.19 -8.78
CA GLN A 682 16.00 24.39 -9.90
C GLN A 682 16.08 22.91 -9.49
N GLU A 683 16.02 21.99 -10.46
CA GLU A 683 16.15 20.55 -10.20
C GLU A 683 17.52 20.03 -10.65
N VAL A 684 18.04 18.99 -9.99
CA VAL A 684 19.20 18.25 -10.53
C VAL A 684 18.70 17.47 -11.74
N PRO A 685 19.17 17.84 -12.94
CA PRO A 685 18.69 17.22 -14.15
C PRO A 685 18.91 15.70 -14.08
N ASP A 686 17.87 14.89 -14.27
CA ASP A 686 18.03 13.45 -14.35
C ASP A 686 18.88 13.09 -15.57
N PRO A 687 20.13 12.63 -15.45
CA PRO A 687 20.95 12.30 -16.62
C PRO A 687 20.34 11.17 -17.49
N TYR A 688 19.29 10.48 -17.02
CA TYR A 688 18.47 9.60 -17.85
C TYR A 688 17.41 10.33 -18.70
N TYR A 689 16.97 11.52 -18.28
CA TYR A 689 15.94 12.33 -18.90
C TYR A 689 16.41 13.74 -19.33
N THR A 690 17.67 14.12 -19.08
CA THR A 690 18.16 15.51 -19.20
C THR A 690 19.32 15.71 -20.14
N ASP A 691 19.71 14.67 -20.86
CA ASP A 691 20.00 14.93 -22.26
C ASP A 691 18.66 15.29 -22.89
N ARG A 692 18.55 16.54 -23.37
CA ARG A 692 17.47 17.06 -24.23
C ARG A 692 16.76 15.89 -24.92
N MET A 693 15.58 15.47 -24.44
CA MET A 693 14.97 14.23 -24.91
C MET A 693 14.28 14.48 -26.25
N ASN A 694 15.11 14.53 -27.30
CA ASN A 694 14.68 14.01 -28.59
C ASN A 694 14.41 12.52 -28.37
N VAL A 695 13.14 12.15 -28.29
CA VAL A 695 12.73 10.74 -28.26
C VAL A 695 12.86 10.23 -29.69
N GLU A 696 14.06 9.80 -30.09
CA GLU A 696 14.32 9.30 -31.44
C GLU A 696 14.21 7.78 -31.49
N PHE A 697 13.48 7.25 -32.47
CA PHE A 697 13.39 5.81 -32.70
C PHE A 697 14.35 5.38 -33.81
N PRO A 698 14.69 4.09 -33.95
CA PRO A 698 15.42 3.63 -35.12
C PRO A 698 14.63 3.94 -36.40
N ARG A 699 15.31 4.33 -37.49
CA ARG A 699 14.62 4.55 -38.78
C ARG A 699 13.93 3.29 -39.32
N THR A 700 14.30 2.13 -38.82
CA THR A 700 13.69 0.83 -39.13
C THR A 700 12.50 0.49 -38.23
N PHE A 701 12.08 1.40 -37.35
CA PHE A 701 11.01 1.16 -36.40
C PHE A 701 9.64 1.14 -37.10
N PHE A 702 8.83 0.13 -36.80
CA PHE A 702 7.50 0.00 -37.38
C PHE A 702 6.53 0.93 -36.68
N TRP A 703 5.93 1.83 -37.44
CA TRP A 703 4.90 2.76 -37.02
C TRP A 703 3.61 2.47 -37.76
N GLY A 704 2.54 2.26 -37.00
CA GLY A 704 1.27 1.91 -37.61
C GLY A 704 0.12 1.82 -36.62
N ALA A 705 -0.89 1.09 -37.03
CA ALA A 705 -2.02 0.74 -36.21
C ALA A 705 -2.44 -0.71 -36.43
N ALA A 706 -3.21 -1.20 -35.49
CA ALA A 706 -3.75 -2.54 -35.49
C ALA A 706 -5.27 -2.51 -35.61
N SER A 707 -5.80 -3.56 -36.23
CA SER A 707 -7.23 -3.86 -36.26
C SER A 707 -7.47 -5.34 -36.50
N SER A 708 -8.74 -5.71 -36.65
CA SER A 708 -9.15 -7.05 -37.05
C SER A 708 -10.25 -7.04 -38.10
N ALA A 709 -10.34 -8.14 -38.86
CA ALA A 709 -11.33 -8.32 -39.91
C ALA A 709 -12.76 -8.12 -39.39
N THR A 710 -13.12 -8.74 -38.26
CA THR A 710 -14.47 -8.62 -37.68
C THR A 710 -14.80 -7.17 -37.30
N GLN A 711 -13.82 -6.40 -36.79
CA GLN A 711 -14.06 -5.04 -36.34
C GLN A 711 -14.18 -4.02 -37.48
N LEU A 712 -13.64 -4.30 -38.68
CA LEU A 712 -13.62 -3.34 -39.80
C LEU A 712 -14.34 -3.77 -41.08
N GLU A 713 -14.35 -5.05 -41.42
CA GLU A 713 -14.77 -5.50 -42.75
C GLU A 713 -16.28 -5.51 -42.95
N GLY A 714 -17.03 -5.88 -41.91
CA GLY A 714 -18.49 -6.04 -41.98
C GLY A 714 -18.90 -7.19 -42.89
N ARG A 715 -20.12 -7.13 -43.44
CA ARG A 715 -20.60 -8.10 -44.45
C ARG A 715 -21.16 -7.37 -45.67
N MET A 716 -20.87 -7.89 -46.86
CA MET A 716 -21.42 -7.36 -48.12
C MET A 716 -22.36 -8.37 -48.78
N PRO A 717 -23.41 -7.92 -49.49
CA PRO A 717 -24.25 -8.81 -50.28
C PRO A 717 -23.40 -9.65 -51.24
N SER A 718 -23.66 -10.97 -51.27
CA SER A 718 -22.97 -11.92 -52.15
C SER A 718 -21.47 -12.10 -51.91
N ASP A 719 -20.93 -11.68 -50.76
CA ASP A 719 -19.50 -11.84 -50.44
C ASP A 719 -19.07 -13.27 -50.08
N GLY A 720 -20.02 -14.20 -49.94
CA GLY A 720 -19.76 -15.60 -49.63
C GLY A 720 -19.23 -15.88 -48.22
N LYS A 721 -19.12 -14.88 -47.33
CA LYS A 721 -18.60 -15.06 -45.97
C LYS A 721 -19.48 -16.03 -45.18
N GLY A 722 -18.89 -16.99 -44.46
CA GLY A 722 -19.58 -17.83 -43.47
C GLY A 722 -19.78 -17.09 -42.14
N GLU A 723 -20.75 -17.53 -41.33
CA GLU A 723 -21.02 -16.90 -40.02
C GLU A 723 -19.91 -17.22 -39.01
N ASN A 724 -19.41 -16.20 -38.28
CA ASN A 724 -18.56 -16.40 -37.11
C ASN A 724 -19.32 -16.15 -35.78
N ILE A 725 -18.69 -16.45 -34.65
CA ILE A 725 -19.33 -16.33 -33.33
C ILE A 725 -19.87 -14.93 -33.02
N TRP A 726 -19.27 -13.88 -33.55
CA TRP A 726 -19.73 -12.50 -33.34
C TRP A 726 -20.89 -12.13 -34.26
N ASP A 727 -20.88 -12.63 -35.50
CA ASP A 727 -22.01 -12.49 -36.44
C ASP A 727 -23.28 -13.15 -35.89
N TYR A 728 -23.13 -14.31 -35.25
CA TYR A 728 -24.22 -15.01 -34.57
C TYR A 728 -24.63 -14.31 -33.28
N ALA A 729 -23.67 -14.03 -32.39
CA ALA A 729 -23.96 -13.49 -31.07
C ALA A 729 -24.58 -12.09 -31.12
N SER A 730 -24.13 -11.23 -32.03
CA SER A 730 -24.69 -9.89 -32.19
C SER A 730 -26.13 -9.87 -32.70
N LYS A 731 -26.61 -10.96 -33.32
CA LYS A 731 -28.01 -11.11 -33.74
C LYS A 731 -28.86 -11.78 -32.68
N GLU A 732 -28.44 -12.96 -32.22
CA GLU A 732 -29.23 -13.78 -31.29
C GLU A 732 -29.19 -13.25 -29.85
N TYR A 733 -28.07 -12.66 -29.44
CA TYR A 733 -27.87 -12.08 -28.11
C TYR A 733 -27.67 -10.56 -28.20
N ASN A 734 -28.40 -9.90 -29.09
CA ASN A 734 -28.24 -8.47 -29.39
C ASN A 734 -28.32 -7.55 -28.15
N HIS A 735 -29.09 -7.93 -27.13
CA HIS A 735 -29.19 -7.20 -25.85
C HIS A 735 -27.86 -7.08 -25.08
N ARG A 736 -26.85 -7.90 -25.42
CA ARG A 736 -25.49 -7.81 -24.85
C ARG A 736 -24.58 -6.83 -25.60
N PHE A 737 -25.06 -6.24 -26.70
CA PHE A 737 -24.30 -5.30 -27.52
C PHE A 737 -24.87 -3.89 -27.37
N PHE A 738 -23.99 -2.91 -27.16
CA PHE A 738 -24.37 -1.52 -27.00
C PHE A 738 -25.15 -1.00 -28.22
N ASP A 739 -26.32 -0.40 -27.96
CA ASP A 739 -27.30 0.06 -28.96
C ASP A 739 -27.73 -1.00 -29.99
N GLY A 740 -27.52 -2.29 -29.70
CA GLY A 740 -27.85 -3.39 -30.60
C GLY A 740 -27.09 -3.38 -31.92
N VAL A 741 -25.94 -2.69 -32.00
CA VAL A 741 -25.15 -2.57 -33.24
C VAL A 741 -24.47 -3.89 -33.56
N THR A 742 -24.81 -4.48 -34.71
CA THR A 742 -24.31 -5.78 -35.16
C THR A 742 -22.99 -5.69 -35.94
N THR A 743 -22.34 -6.84 -36.17
CA THR A 743 -21.14 -6.94 -37.02
C THR A 743 -21.41 -6.81 -38.52
N GLU A 744 -22.68 -6.63 -38.94
CA GLU A 744 -23.02 -6.52 -40.35
C GLU A 744 -22.50 -5.20 -40.95
N ASN A 745 -22.64 -4.10 -40.19
CA ASN A 745 -22.20 -2.77 -40.58
C ASN A 745 -21.13 -2.24 -39.60
N THR A 746 -19.87 -2.61 -39.84
CA THR A 746 -18.73 -2.09 -39.08
C THR A 746 -18.06 -0.93 -39.83
N SER A 747 -16.73 -0.85 -39.89
CA SER A 747 -16.01 0.34 -40.42
C SER A 747 -15.87 0.38 -41.94
N LEU A 748 -16.58 -0.51 -42.66
CA LEU A 748 -16.69 -0.55 -44.13
C LEU A 748 -15.35 -0.79 -44.86
N PHE A 749 -14.34 -1.33 -44.19
CA PHE A 749 -13.00 -1.52 -44.76
C PHE A 749 -13.00 -2.50 -45.94
N TYR A 750 -13.83 -3.56 -45.91
CA TYR A 750 -13.94 -4.51 -47.03
C TYR A 750 -14.31 -3.82 -48.35
N ARG A 751 -15.14 -2.77 -48.29
CA ARG A 751 -15.54 -1.96 -49.44
C ARG A 751 -14.50 -0.88 -49.78
N ASP A 752 -13.92 -0.25 -48.76
CA ASP A 752 -13.15 0.99 -48.90
C ASP A 752 -11.64 0.83 -48.70
N TYR A 753 -11.09 -0.39 -48.66
CA TYR A 753 -9.70 -0.66 -48.30
C TYR A 753 -8.68 0.19 -49.07
N GLN A 754 -8.87 0.45 -50.38
CA GLN A 754 -7.95 1.32 -51.13
C GLN A 754 -7.92 2.75 -50.58
N LYS A 755 -9.09 3.31 -50.22
CA LYS A 755 -9.18 4.65 -49.64
C LYS A 755 -8.62 4.67 -48.22
N ASP A 756 -8.85 3.61 -47.46
CA ASP A 756 -8.37 3.50 -46.09
C ASP A 756 -6.84 3.33 -46.05
N ILE A 757 -6.27 2.52 -46.95
CA ILE A 757 -4.82 2.37 -47.10
C ILE A 757 -4.19 3.68 -47.58
N GLN A 758 -4.83 4.41 -48.49
CA GLN A 758 -4.36 5.75 -48.85
C GLN A 758 -4.34 6.68 -47.61
N LYS A 759 -5.38 6.64 -46.77
CA LYS A 759 -5.43 7.41 -45.52
C LYS A 759 -4.35 7.01 -44.51
N MET A 760 -3.96 5.74 -44.46
CA MET A 760 -2.82 5.26 -43.67
C MET A 760 -1.51 5.87 -44.19
N GLN A 761 -1.32 5.88 -45.51
CA GLN A 761 -0.17 6.53 -46.13
C GLN A 761 -0.18 8.06 -45.91
N ASP A 762 -1.35 8.70 -45.91
CA ASP A 762 -1.48 10.15 -45.70
C ASP A 762 -0.99 10.60 -44.30
N ILE A 763 -1.02 9.69 -43.32
CA ILE A 763 -0.44 9.87 -41.97
C ILE A 763 0.88 9.12 -41.76
N SER A 764 1.53 8.74 -42.86
CA SER A 764 2.90 8.20 -42.91
C SER A 764 3.11 6.83 -42.27
N PHE A 765 2.07 5.99 -42.16
CA PHE A 765 2.24 4.60 -41.69
C PHE A 765 3.23 3.83 -42.57
N ASN A 766 4.09 3.03 -41.95
CA ASN A 766 5.00 2.12 -42.64
C ASN A 766 4.66 0.64 -42.38
N SER A 767 3.67 0.37 -41.52
CA SER A 767 3.17 -0.96 -41.22
C SER A 767 1.71 -0.91 -40.83
N PHE A 768 0.99 -2.01 -41.07
CA PHE A 768 -0.40 -2.14 -40.66
C PHE A 768 -0.69 -3.58 -40.25
N ARG A 769 -1.23 -3.74 -39.03
CA ARG A 769 -1.63 -5.05 -38.51
C ARG A 769 -3.12 -5.27 -38.72
N THR A 770 -3.47 -6.34 -39.43
CA THR A 770 -4.86 -6.78 -39.59
C THR A 770 -4.96 -8.30 -39.51
N SER A 771 -6.17 -8.85 -39.62
CA SER A 771 -6.38 -10.29 -39.66
C SER A 771 -7.05 -10.74 -40.95
N ILE A 772 -6.85 -12.01 -41.29
CA ILE A 772 -7.66 -12.71 -42.29
C ILE A 772 -8.83 -13.34 -41.52
N SER A 773 -10.07 -13.03 -41.91
CA SER A 773 -11.23 -13.68 -41.30
C SER A 773 -11.35 -15.13 -41.76
N TRP A 774 -11.28 -16.06 -40.80
CA TRP A 774 -11.38 -17.49 -41.07
C TRP A 774 -12.72 -17.85 -41.72
N SER A 775 -13.83 -17.34 -41.18
CA SER A 775 -15.15 -17.61 -41.74
C SER A 775 -15.38 -16.95 -43.11
N ARG A 776 -14.65 -15.89 -43.45
CA ARG A 776 -14.70 -15.30 -44.80
C ARG A 776 -13.91 -16.12 -45.81
N LEU A 777 -12.70 -16.54 -45.46
CA LEU A 777 -11.84 -17.31 -46.36
C LEU A 777 -12.35 -18.74 -46.55
N MET A 778 -12.81 -19.39 -45.48
CA MET A 778 -13.38 -20.74 -45.48
C MET A 778 -14.78 -20.73 -44.85
N PRO A 779 -15.85 -20.50 -45.63
CA PRO A 779 -17.21 -20.35 -45.11
C PRO A 779 -17.73 -21.56 -44.33
N ASN A 780 -17.27 -22.77 -44.67
CA ASN A 780 -17.59 -24.02 -43.97
C ASN A 780 -16.59 -24.36 -42.86
N GLY A 781 -15.69 -23.43 -42.49
CA GLY A 781 -14.63 -23.62 -41.50
C GLY A 781 -13.45 -24.46 -41.98
N VAL A 782 -13.68 -25.39 -42.91
CA VAL A 782 -12.69 -26.24 -43.57
C VAL A 782 -12.99 -26.39 -45.06
N GLY A 783 -12.03 -26.90 -45.83
CA GLY A 783 -12.22 -27.28 -47.22
C GLY A 783 -12.06 -26.13 -48.23
N GLU A 784 -13.03 -25.98 -49.14
CA GLU A 784 -12.94 -25.03 -50.25
C GLU A 784 -12.90 -23.57 -49.78
N VAL A 785 -12.01 -22.79 -50.39
CA VAL A 785 -11.87 -21.36 -50.14
C VAL A 785 -12.91 -20.56 -50.91
N ASN A 786 -13.35 -19.45 -50.33
CA ASN A 786 -14.15 -18.45 -51.00
C ASN A 786 -13.27 -17.61 -51.97
N SER A 787 -13.46 -17.81 -53.27
CA SER A 787 -12.65 -17.12 -54.29
C SER A 787 -12.72 -15.58 -54.22
N GLU A 788 -13.86 -15.00 -53.83
CA GLU A 788 -13.99 -13.54 -53.66
C GLU A 788 -13.16 -13.04 -52.48
N ALA A 789 -13.09 -13.80 -51.39
CA ALA A 789 -12.24 -13.48 -50.25
C ALA A 789 -10.75 -13.53 -50.63
N VAL A 790 -10.35 -14.54 -51.42
CA VAL A 790 -8.97 -14.66 -51.92
C VAL A 790 -8.61 -13.43 -52.76
N VAL A 791 -9.49 -13.00 -53.66
CA VAL A 791 -9.27 -11.78 -54.47
C VAL A 791 -9.14 -10.54 -53.57
N PHE A 792 -10.03 -10.38 -52.59
CA PHE A 792 -9.98 -9.25 -51.66
C PHE A 792 -8.66 -9.18 -50.89
N TYR A 793 -8.25 -10.26 -50.21
CA TYR A 793 -7.03 -10.24 -49.40
C TYR A 793 -5.77 -10.06 -50.26
N ASN A 794 -5.72 -10.65 -51.45
CA ASN A 794 -4.63 -10.40 -52.40
C ASN A 794 -4.53 -8.91 -52.74
N ASN A 795 -5.64 -8.29 -53.18
CA ASN A 795 -5.62 -6.88 -53.56
C ASN A 795 -5.31 -5.97 -52.38
N MET A 796 -5.79 -6.30 -51.17
CA MET A 796 -5.50 -5.54 -49.96
C MET A 796 -4.01 -5.60 -49.59
N ILE A 797 -3.40 -6.79 -49.64
CA ILE A 797 -1.97 -6.99 -49.39
C ILE A 797 -1.13 -6.26 -50.45
N ASP A 798 -1.50 -6.40 -51.72
CA ASP A 798 -0.80 -5.74 -52.83
C ASP A 798 -0.88 -4.21 -52.70
N GLU A 799 -2.03 -3.66 -52.32
CA GLU A 799 -2.21 -2.23 -52.10
C GLU A 799 -1.39 -1.71 -50.91
N LEU A 800 -1.35 -2.44 -49.78
CA LEU A 800 -0.49 -2.10 -48.64
C LEU A 800 0.99 -2.01 -49.06
N ILE A 801 1.48 -3.06 -49.74
CA ILE A 801 2.88 -3.13 -50.21
C ILE A 801 3.16 -2.02 -51.22
N ALA A 802 2.26 -1.78 -52.18
CA ALA A 802 2.40 -0.72 -53.18
C ALA A 802 2.48 0.68 -52.55
N LYS A 803 1.92 0.86 -51.35
CA LYS A 803 1.94 2.11 -50.59
C LYS A 803 3.10 2.19 -49.59
N GLY A 804 3.97 1.17 -49.54
CA GLY A 804 5.10 1.11 -48.62
C GLY A 804 4.70 0.77 -47.18
N ILE A 805 3.55 0.12 -47.00
CA ILE A 805 3.02 -0.27 -45.69
C ILE A 805 3.21 -1.78 -45.53
N GLU A 806 4.08 -2.20 -44.62
CA GLU A 806 4.35 -3.62 -44.38
C GLU A 806 3.13 -4.33 -43.75
N PRO A 807 2.62 -5.42 -44.36
CA PRO A 807 1.48 -6.15 -43.83
C PRO A 807 1.88 -7.08 -42.66
N PHE A 808 1.29 -6.84 -41.49
CA PHE A 808 1.39 -7.71 -40.32
C PHE A 808 0.09 -8.51 -40.20
N ILE A 809 0.11 -9.80 -40.54
CA ILE A 809 -1.12 -10.59 -40.68
C ILE A 809 -1.31 -11.55 -39.51
N ASN A 810 -2.41 -11.34 -38.79
CA ASN A 810 -2.89 -12.25 -37.77
C ASN A 810 -3.92 -13.24 -38.33
N LEU A 811 -3.82 -14.52 -37.97
CA LEU A 811 -4.70 -15.57 -38.49
C LEU A 811 -6.02 -15.69 -37.73
N TYR A 812 -6.03 -15.40 -36.42
CA TYR A 812 -7.22 -15.56 -35.58
C TYR A 812 -7.39 -14.41 -34.58
N HIS A 813 -8.51 -13.71 -34.65
CA HIS A 813 -8.85 -12.61 -33.74
C HIS A 813 -10.26 -12.81 -33.18
N PHE A 814 -10.41 -13.87 -32.38
CA PHE A 814 -11.65 -14.28 -31.70
C PHE A 814 -12.82 -14.62 -32.64
N ASP A 815 -12.57 -14.81 -33.93
CA ASP A 815 -13.61 -14.89 -34.97
C ASP A 815 -13.86 -16.33 -35.44
N MET A 816 -13.97 -17.27 -34.48
CA MET A 816 -14.28 -18.68 -34.74
C MET A 816 -15.46 -18.84 -35.70
N PRO A 817 -15.31 -19.59 -36.82
CA PRO A 817 -16.44 -19.98 -37.66
C PRO A 817 -17.52 -20.70 -36.85
N MET A 818 -18.78 -20.29 -36.98
CA MET A 818 -19.89 -20.87 -36.21
C MET A 818 -20.07 -22.37 -36.44
N VAL A 819 -19.75 -22.84 -37.63
CA VAL A 819 -19.79 -24.27 -37.96
C VAL A 819 -18.79 -25.08 -37.14
N LEU A 820 -17.64 -24.52 -36.80
CA LEU A 820 -16.65 -25.13 -35.90
C LEU A 820 -17.02 -24.94 -34.43
N GLN A 821 -17.60 -23.79 -34.06
CA GLN A 821 -18.12 -23.60 -32.70
C GLN A 821 -19.24 -24.61 -32.37
N LYS A 822 -20.09 -24.96 -33.34
CA LYS A 822 -21.18 -25.95 -33.17
C LYS A 822 -20.69 -27.37 -32.86
N ILE A 823 -19.46 -27.72 -33.23
CA ILE A 823 -18.84 -29.00 -32.87
C ILE A 823 -17.99 -28.90 -31.59
N GLY A 824 -18.04 -27.77 -30.87
CA GLY A 824 -17.35 -27.54 -29.60
C GLY A 824 -16.23 -26.50 -29.64
N GLY A 825 -15.92 -25.90 -30.80
CA GLY A 825 -14.85 -24.92 -30.90
C GLY A 825 -13.50 -25.47 -30.42
N PHE A 826 -12.68 -24.64 -29.79
CA PHE A 826 -11.39 -25.07 -29.25
C PHE A 826 -11.47 -26.03 -28.06
N GLU A 827 -12.64 -26.48 -27.62
CA GLU A 827 -12.73 -27.62 -26.71
C GLU A 827 -12.33 -28.94 -27.39
N THR A 828 -12.37 -28.99 -28.73
CA THR A 828 -12.09 -30.22 -29.49
C THR A 828 -10.81 -30.12 -30.30
N LYS A 829 -10.07 -31.23 -30.37
CA LYS A 829 -8.83 -31.35 -31.17
C LYS A 829 -9.12 -31.34 -32.68
N GLU A 830 -10.36 -31.60 -33.09
CA GLU A 830 -10.78 -31.46 -34.49
C GLU A 830 -10.65 -30.00 -34.97
N VAL A 831 -10.93 -29.03 -34.10
CA VAL A 831 -10.78 -27.60 -34.43
C VAL A 831 -9.32 -27.15 -34.45
N VAL A 832 -8.44 -27.81 -33.69
CA VAL A 832 -6.98 -27.62 -33.77
C VAL A 832 -6.47 -27.99 -35.17
N GLU A 833 -6.89 -29.15 -35.67
CA GLU A 833 -6.56 -29.61 -37.03
C GLU A 833 -7.20 -28.73 -38.12
N ALA A 834 -8.44 -28.29 -37.93
CA ALA A 834 -9.10 -27.35 -38.84
C ALA A 834 -8.32 -26.02 -38.92
N TYR A 835 -7.85 -25.50 -37.79
CA TYR A 835 -7.06 -24.28 -37.71
C TYR A 835 -5.71 -24.44 -38.43
N LYS A 836 -5.02 -25.57 -38.23
CA LYS A 836 -3.78 -25.89 -38.96
C LYS A 836 -3.98 -25.84 -40.48
N ASN A 837 -5.03 -26.50 -40.98
CA ASN A 837 -5.36 -26.52 -42.41
C ASN A 837 -5.70 -25.12 -42.96
N TYR A 838 -6.39 -24.31 -42.16
CA TYR A 838 -6.66 -22.91 -42.47
C TYR A 838 -5.38 -22.06 -42.53
N ALA A 839 -4.49 -22.19 -41.53
CA ALA A 839 -3.21 -21.49 -41.48
C ALA A 839 -2.33 -21.84 -42.69
N GLU A 840 -2.19 -23.14 -43.00
CA GLU A 840 -1.47 -23.60 -44.19
C GLU A 840 -2.02 -23.01 -45.48
N THR A 841 -3.34 -22.91 -45.60
CA THR A 841 -3.98 -22.33 -46.77
C THR A 841 -3.65 -20.84 -46.88
N CYS A 842 -3.67 -20.10 -45.77
CA CYS A 842 -3.25 -18.70 -45.75
C CYS A 842 -1.79 -18.53 -46.17
N PHE A 843 -0.88 -19.38 -45.64
CA PHE A 843 0.54 -19.36 -46.02
C PHE A 843 0.75 -19.68 -47.50
N LYS A 844 0.02 -20.66 -48.05
CA LYS A 844 0.09 -21.02 -49.48
C LYS A 844 -0.40 -19.88 -50.39
N LEU A 845 -1.42 -19.15 -49.96
CA LEU A 845 -2.04 -18.10 -50.78
C LEU A 845 -1.33 -16.75 -50.70
N PHE A 846 -0.76 -16.40 -49.55
CA PHE A 846 -0.29 -15.04 -49.28
C PHE A 846 1.15 -14.97 -48.74
N GLY A 847 1.75 -16.11 -48.37
CA GLY A 847 3.08 -16.17 -47.75
C GLY A 847 4.24 -15.84 -48.71
N ASP A 848 3.96 -15.64 -50.00
CA ASP A 848 4.91 -15.11 -50.98
C ASP A 848 5.19 -13.61 -50.79
N ARG A 849 4.26 -12.89 -50.15
CA ARG A 849 4.32 -11.43 -49.93
C ARG A 849 4.26 -11.03 -48.46
N VAL A 850 3.56 -11.78 -47.62
CA VAL A 850 3.43 -11.50 -46.19
C VAL A 850 4.65 -12.05 -45.45
N THR A 851 5.43 -11.15 -44.84
CA THR A 851 6.66 -11.51 -44.13
C THR A 851 6.52 -11.58 -42.61
N TYR A 852 5.43 -11.04 -42.03
CA TYR A 852 5.14 -11.06 -40.60
C TYR A 852 3.80 -11.74 -40.30
N TRP A 853 3.86 -12.95 -39.75
CA TRP A 853 2.69 -13.77 -39.43
C TRP A 853 2.47 -13.89 -37.93
N PHE A 854 1.21 -13.86 -37.51
CA PHE A 854 0.82 -14.11 -36.13
C PHE A 854 -0.33 -15.13 -36.09
N THR A 855 -0.20 -16.15 -35.26
CA THR A 855 -1.23 -17.20 -35.20
C THR A 855 -2.49 -16.72 -34.47
N PHE A 856 -2.33 -16.11 -33.30
CA PHE A 856 -3.42 -15.70 -32.43
C PHE A 856 -3.19 -14.29 -31.90
N ASN A 857 -4.28 -13.53 -31.81
CA ASN A 857 -4.38 -12.34 -30.97
C ASN A 857 -4.97 -12.72 -29.61
N GLU A 858 -4.26 -12.38 -28.54
CA GLU A 858 -4.65 -12.56 -27.13
C GLU A 858 -5.25 -13.95 -26.85
N PRO A 859 -4.46 -15.04 -26.99
CA PRO A 859 -4.96 -16.42 -26.90
C PRO A 859 -5.68 -16.77 -25.58
N MET A 860 -5.44 -16.01 -24.51
CA MET A 860 -6.16 -16.14 -23.24
C MET A 860 -7.63 -15.73 -23.34
N ILE A 861 -7.96 -14.70 -24.12
CA ILE A 861 -9.28 -14.07 -24.12
C ILE A 861 -10.42 -15.02 -24.53
N PRO A 862 -10.30 -15.88 -25.55
CA PRO A 862 -11.35 -16.88 -25.84
C PRO A 862 -11.66 -17.81 -24.65
N ALA A 863 -10.64 -18.22 -23.89
CA ALA A 863 -10.81 -19.06 -22.71
C ALA A 863 -11.38 -18.25 -21.53
N GLU A 864 -10.76 -17.11 -21.22
CA GLU A 864 -11.15 -16.26 -20.10
C GLU A 864 -12.56 -15.68 -20.30
N ALA A 865 -12.81 -15.01 -21.42
CA ALA A 865 -14.06 -14.31 -21.66
C ALA A 865 -15.19 -15.21 -22.18
N GLY A 866 -14.89 -16.40 -22.72
CA GLY A 866 -15.90 -17.32 -23.27
C GLY A 866 -16.27 -18.48 -22.36
N TYR A 867 -15.36 -18.89 -21.47
CA TYR A 867 -15.47 -20.11 -20.65
C TYR A 867 -15.21 -19.90 -19.16
N LEU A 868 -14.42 -18.90 -18.75
CA LEU A 868 -14.23 -18.57 -17.33
C LEU A 868 -15.23 -17.51 -16.85
N HIS A 869 -15.48 -16.51 -17.69
CA HIS A 869 -16.45 -15.44 -17.47
C HIS A 869 -17.47 -15.45 -18.62
N ASP A 870 -18.71 -15.02 -18.38
CA ASP A 870 -19.78 -15.06 -19.39
C ASP A 870 -19.79 -13.80 -20.30
N ARG A 871 -18.61 -13.32 -20.72
CA ARG A 871 -18.46 -12.04 -21.45
C ARG A 871 -18.62 -12.18 -22.96
N HIS A 872 -18.08 -13.24 -23.55
CA HIS A 872 -18.08 -13.57 -24.98
C HIS A 872 -18.84 -14.88 -25.21
N TYR A 873 -19.45 -15.04 -26.38
CA TYR A 873 -20.03 -16.33 -26.76
C TYR A 873 -18.93 -17.41 -26.75
N PRO A 874 -19.13 -18.60 -26.16
CA PRO A 874 -20.42 -19.26 -25.84
C PRO A 874 -21.04 -18.97 -24.46
N TYR A 875 -20.51 -18.02 -23.67
CA TYR A 875 -21.02 -17.64 -22.34
C TYR A 875 -21.02 -18.80 -21.32
N VAL A 876 -19.98 -19.63 -21.36
CA VAL A 876 -19.78 -20.74 -20.41
C VAL A 876 -19.04 -20.20 -19.17
N VAL A 877 -19.35 -20.75 -17.99
CA VAL A 877 -18.67 -20.46 -16.72
C VAL A 877 -18.21 -21.79 -16.10
N ASP A 878 -17.06 -22.27 -16.56
CA ASP A 878 -16.42 -23.53 -16.16
C ASP A 878 -14.90 -23.42 -16.39
N PHE A 879 -14.15 -23.33 -15.28
CA PHE A 879 -12.70 -23.16 -15.34
C PHE A 879 -11.98 -24.34 -16.01
N LYS A 880 -12.42 -25.59 -15.79
CA LYS A 880 -11.76 -26.76 -16.38
C LYS A 880 -11.90 -26.76 -17.90
N ARG A 881 -13.07 -26.36 -18.41
CA ARG A 881 -13.30 -26.17 -19.84
C ARG A 881 -12.47 -24.99 -20.38
N ALA A 882 -12.38 -23.88 -19.64
CA ALA A 882 -11.49 -22.77 -20.00
C ALA A 882 -10.03 -23.20 -20.12
N ALA A 883 -9.52 -23.99 -19.16
CA ALA A 883 -8.16 -24.54 -19.20
C ALA A 883 -7.94 -25.48 -20.40
N THR A 884 -8.95 -26.28 -20.76
CA THR A 884 -8.93 -27.16 -21.94
C THR A 884 -8.88 -26.35 -23.24
N VAL A 885 -9.71 -25.31 -23.36
CA VAL A 885 -9.72 -24.39 -24.51
C VAL A 885 -8.37 -23.70 -24.68
N LEU A 886 -7.81 -23.17 -23.59
CA LEU A 886 -6.51 -22.51 -23.63
C LEU A 886 -5.38 -23.47 -24.06
N HIS A 887 -5.39 -24.70 -23.54
CA HIS A 887 -4.42 -25.72 -23.96
C HIS A 887 -4.52 -26.01 -25.46
N ASN A 888 -5.73 -26.23 -25.99
CA ASN A 888 -5.93 -26.51 -27.41
C ASN A 888 -5.60 -25.31 -28.32
N ILE A 889 -5.80 -24.07 -27.86
CA ILE A 889 -5.33 -22.87 -28.57
C ILE A 889 -3.80 -22.86 -28.67
N ILE A 890 -3.09 -23.24 -27.59
CA ILE A 890 -1.63 -23.37 -27.59
C ILE A 890 -1.18 -24.47 -28.55
N LEU A 891 -1.89 -25.60 -28.63
CA LEU A 891 -1.61 -26.65 -29.61
C LEU A 891 -1.83 -26.16 -31.05
N ALA A 892 -2.93 -25.46 -31.32
CA ALA A 892 -3.22 -24.87 -32.61
C ALA A 892 -2.16 -23.87 -33.06
N HIS A 893 -1.64 -23.07 -32.10
CA HIS A 893 -0.48 -22.21 -32.32
C HIS A 893 0.75 -23.03 -32.74
N CYS A 894 1.07 -24.08 -31.99
CA CYS A 894 2.25 -24.91 -32.28
C CYS A 894 2.18 -25.61 -33.64
N GLU A 895 1.02 -26.17 -33.99
CA GLU A 895 0.77 -26.79 -35.29
C GLU A 895 0.95 -25.79 -36.44
N ALA A 896 0.38 -24.58 -36.32
CA ALA A 896 0.53 -23.54 -37.35
C ALA A 896 1.98 -23.05 -37.50
N VAL A 897 2.71 -22.88 -36.38
CA VAL A 897 4.14 -22.55 -36.41
C VAL A 897 4.94 -23.63 -37.14
N ASN A 898 4.72 -24.90 -36.80
CA ASN A 898 5.44 -26.00 -37.44
C ASN A 898 5.11 -26.13 -38.93
N SER A 899 3.83 -26.03 -39.31
CA SER A 899 3.44 -25.99 -40.73
C SER A 899 4.12 -24.85 -41.48
N TYR A 900 4.25 -23.66 -40.87
CA TYR A 900 4.98 -22.54 -41.49
C TYR A 900 6.48 -22.86 -41.69
N ARG A 901 7.12 -23.47 -40.68
CA ARG A 901 8.54 -23.86 -40.76
C ARG A 901 8.79 -24.90 -41.85
N GLU A 902 7.90 -25.88 -42.00
CA GLU A 902 8.00 -26.91 -43.03
C GLU A 902 7.92 -26.33 -44.45
N MET A 903 7.17 -25.24 -44.63
CA MET A 903 7.01 -24.56 -45.93
C MET A 903 8.19 -23.68 -46.32
N ASN A 904 9.06 -23.29 -45.37
CA ASN A 904 10.29 -22.53 -45.60
C ASN A 904 10.09 -21.22 -46.40
N LEU A 905 9.12 -20.40 -46.01
CA LEU A 905 8.69 -19.18 -46.73
C LEU A 905 9.53 -17.92 -46.43
N GLY A 906 10.53 -18.00 -45.55
CA GLY A 906 11.52 -16.94 -45.32
C GLY A 906 11.08 -15.73 -44.48
N GLY A 907 9.81 -15.65 -44.06
CA GLY A 907 9.32 -14.63 -43.13
C GLY A 907 9.44 -15.03 -41.64
N LYS A 908 8.93 -14.16 -40.78
CA LYS A 908 8.84 -14.37 -39.32
C LYS A 908 7.43 -14.81 -38.92
N ILE A 909 7.34 -15.72 -37.97
CA ILE A 909 6.07 -16.15 -37.37
C ILE A 909 6.08 -16.00 -35.85
N GLY A 910 4.96 -15.52 -35.33
CA GLY A 910 4.80 -15.11 -33.93
C GLY A 910 3.40 -15.34 -33.39
N ILE A 911 3.17 -14.74 -32.22
CA ILE A 911 1.88 -14.67 -31.54
C ILE A 911 1.74 -13.29 -30.88
N ILE A 912 0.50 -12.82 -30.70
CA ILE A 912 0.23 -11.58 -29.99
C ILE A 912 -0.42 -11.89 -28.64
N MET A 913 0.17 -11.39 -27.55
CA MET A 913 -0.30 -11.59 -26.18
C MET A 913 -0.94 -10.32 -25.62
N ASP A 914 -2.05 -10.46 -24.89
CA ASP A 914 -2.48 -9.43 -23.93
C ASP A 914 -1.65 -9.59 -22.67
N VAL A 915 -0.93 -8.54 -22.27
CA VAL A 915 -0.13 -8.55 -21.05
C VAL A 915 -0.67 -7.52 -20.10
N ILE A 916 -1.31 -8.01 -19.04
CA ILE A 916 -1.80 -7.21 -17.93
C ILE A 916 -0.83 -7.42 -16.74
N PRO A 917 0.24 -6.62 -16.62
CA PRO A 917 1.26 -6.81 -15.59
C PRO A 917 0.65 -6.76 -14.19
N VAL A 918 1.01 -7.75 -13.37
CA VAL A 918 0.49 -7.92 -12.01
C VAL A 918 1.34 -7.15 -11.01
N TYR A 919 0.69 -6.34 -10.17
CA TYR A 919 1.31 -5.61 -9.08
C TYR A 919 0.64 -5.98 -7.75
N PRO A 920 1.40 -6.42 -6.74
CA PRO A 920 0.87 -6.62 -5.41
C PRO A 920 0.55 -5.27 -4.77
N ARG A 921 -0.45 -5.23 -3.88
CA ARG A 921 -0.76 -4.05 -3.04
C ARG A 921 0.45 -3.60 -2.23
N SER A 922 1.21 -4.55 -1.71
CA SER A 922 2.35 -4.30 -0.83
C SER A 922 3.43 -5.38 -0.97
N GLN A 923 4.52 -5.28 -0.21
CA GLN A 923 5.52 -6.34 -0.10
C GLN A 923 5.17 -7.40 0.97
N ASN A 924 3.96 -7.36 1.54
CA ASN A 924 3.51 -8.38 2.48
C ASN A 924 3.52 -9.76 1.79
N PRO A 925 4.04 -10.83 2.42
CA PRO A 925 4.08 -12.17 1.83
C PRO A 925 2.73 -12.67 1.29
N ALA A 926 1.60 -12.32 1.90
CA ALA A 926 0.28 -12.70 1.43
C ALA A 926 -0.14 -11.94 0.15
N ASP A 927 0.19 -10.64 0.06
CA ASP A 927 -0.03 -9.86 -1.17
C ASP A 927 0.91 -10.32 -2.30
N LEU A 928 2.14 -10.74 -1.96
CA LEU A 928 3.09 -11.34 -2.91
C LEU A 928 2.59 -12.70 -3.41
N TYR A 929 2.07 -13.55 -2.53
CA TYR A 929 1.45 -14.82 -2.89
C TYR A 929 0.22 -14.60 -3.79
N ALA A 930 -0.64 -13.65 -3.45
CA ALA A 930 -1.78 -13.26 -4.27
C ALA A 930 -1.35 -12.82 -5.68
N ALA A 931 -0.29 -12.00 -5.77
CA ALA A 931 0.31 -11.60 -7.05
C ALA A 931 0.93 -12.76 -7.82
N GLU A 932 1.61 -13.68 -7.14
CA GLU A 932 2.15 -14.90 -7.76
C GLU A 932 1.04 -15.77 -8.35
N MET A 933 -0.05 -15.99 -7.60
CA MET A 933 -1.19 -16.76 -8.09
C MET A 933 -1.84 -16.09 -9.30
N ALA A 934 -2.09 -14.77 -9.23
CA ALA A 934 -2.62 -14.02 -10.36
C ALA A 934 -1.70 -14.10 -11.60
N ASP A 935 -0.38 -13.98 -11.43
CA ASP A 935 0.59 -14.07 -12.53
C ASP A 935 0.66 -15.50 -13.10
N LEU A 936 0.54 -16.55 -12.27
CA LEU A 936 0.49 -17.94 -12.72
C LEU A 936 -0.72 -18.22 -13.62
N PHE A 937 -1.92 -17.84 -13.18
CA PHE A 937 -3.16 -18.10 -13.92
C PHE A 937 -3.30 -17.23 -15.17
N TYR A 938 -3.03 -15.94 -15.08
CA TYR A 938 -3.35 -14.99 -16.16
C TYR A 938 -2.18 -14.66 -17.10
N THR A 939 -0.93 -14.81 -16.65
CA THR A 939 0.23 -14.43 -17.46
C THR A 939 1.05 -15.66 -17.87
N LYS A 940 1.58 -16.41 -16.90
CA LYS A 940 2.55 -17.48 -17.13
C LYS A 940 1.94 -18.74 -17.75
N SER A 941 0.64 -18.98 -17.54
CA SER A 941 -0.10 -20.09 -18.13
C SER A 941 0.00 -20.15 -19.66
N VAL A 942 0.16 -19.00 -20.33
CA VAL A 942 0.38 -18.90 -21.77
C VAL A 942 1.83 -18.57 -22.08
N ASN A 943 2.39 -17.54 -21.44
CA ASN A 943 3.71 -17.03 -21.79
C ASN A 943 4.81 -18.08 -21.61
N ASP A 944 4.82 -18.83 -20.50
CA ASP A 944 5.85 -19.84 -20.28
C ASP A 944 5.67 -21.03 -21.23
N ALA A 945 4.42 -21.40 -21.55
CA ALA A 945 4.16 -22.46 -22.52
C ALA A 945 4.72 -22.11 -23.91
N VAL A 946 4.47 -20.89 -24.39
CA VAL A 946 4.90 -20.46 -25.73
C VAL A 946 6.37 -20.05 -25.79
N LEU A 947 6.87 -19.33 -24.78
CA LEU A 947 8.22 -18.74 -24.81
C LEU A 947 9.28 -19.60 -24.14
N LYS A 948 8.90 -20.52 -23.25
CA LYS A 948 9.82 -21.46 -22.58
C LYS A 948 9.55 -22.92 -22.95
N GLY A 949 8.51 -23.19 -23.74
CA GLY A 949 8.14 -24.54 -24.18
C GLY A 949 7.58 -25.43 -23.07
N LYS A 950 7.14 -24.86 -21.93
CA LYS A 950 6.62 -25.63 -20.79
C LYS A 950 5.69 -24.83 -19.89
N TYR A 951 4.71 -25.49 -19.30
CA TYR A 951 3.86 -24.88 -18.28
C TYR A 951 4.61 -24.70 -16.94
N PRO A 952 4.26 -23.69 -16.12
CA PRO A 952 4.81 -23.53 -14.78
C PRO A 952 4.41 -24.68 -13.85
N GLU A 953 5.35 -25.19 -13.05
CA GLU A 953 5.05 -26.31 -12.13
C GLU A 953 4.03 -25.92 -11.05
N GLY A 954 4.14 -24.71 -10.49
CA GLY A 954 3.17 -24.20 -9.50
C GLY A 954 1.73 -24.09 -10.05
N LEU A 955 1.56 -23.81 -11.35
CA LEU A 955 0.24 -23.83 -11.97
C LEU A 955 -0.31 -25.27 -12.01
N LYS A 956 0.50 -26.24 -12.45
CA LYS A 956 0.11 -27.65 -12.48
C LYS A 956 -0.28 -28.16 -11.10
N ASP A 957 0.49 -27.85 -10.06
CA ASP A 957 0.22 -28.27 -8.69
C ASP A 957 -1.13 -27.75 -8.18
N VAL A 958 -1.41 -26.46 -8.40
CA VAL A 958 -2.70 -25.86 -8.00
C VAL A 958 -3.85 -26.47 -8.81
N LEU A 959 -3.71 -26.62 -10.12
CA LEU A 959 -4.75 -27.23 -10.95
C LEU A 959 -5.05 -28.68 -10.55
N GLN A 960 -4.03 -29.47 -10.20
CA GLN A 960 -4.21 -30.83 -9.70
C GLN A 960 -4.93 -30.84 -8.35
N LYS A 961 -4.52 -29.99 -7.42
CA LYS A 961 -5.12 -29.87 -6.08
C LYS A 961 -6.63 -29.64 -6.13
N TYR A 962 -7.11 -28.82 -7.08
CA TYR A 962 -8.53 -28.47 -7.21
C TYR A 962 -9.26 -29.25 -8.31
N GLY A 963 -8.65 -30.28 -8.91
CA GLY A 963 -9.28 -31.13 -9.94
C GLY A 963 -9.53 -30.42 -11.28
N GLN A 964 -8.83 -29.32 -11.52
CA GLN A 964 -8.99 -28.40 -12.66
C GLN A 964 -7.98 -28.63 -13.80
N LEU A 965 -7.05 -29.58 -13.65
CA LEU A 965 -6.07 -29.89 -14.69
C LEU A 965 -6.79 -30.45 -15.95
N PRO A 966 -6.55 -29.88 -17.16
CA PRO A 966 -7.11 -30.42 -18.40
C PRO A 966 -6.42 -31.75 -18.78
N GLU A 967 -7.03 -32.51 -19.68
CA GLU A 967 -6.44 -33.72 -20.24
C GLU A 967 -5.33 -33.35 -21.23
N VAL A 968 -4.09 -33.77 -20.93
CA VAL A 968 -2.90 -33.48 -21.73
C VAL A 968 -2.11 -34.77 -21.95
N THR A 969 -1.57 -34.95 -23.16
CA THR A 969 -0.72 -36.09 -23.53
C THR A 969 0.75 -35.70 -23.61
N GLU A 970 1.66 -36.67 -23.48
CA GLU A 970 3.10 -36.42 -23.58
C GLU A 970 3.51 -35.88 -24.96
N ALA A 971 2.89 -36.37 -26.04
CA ALA A 971 3.15 -35.89 -27.40
C ALA A 971 2.79 -34.41 -27.59
N GLU A 972 1.77 -33.93 -26.89
CA GLU A 972 1.36 -32.52 -26.89
C GLU A 972 2.34 -31.65 -26.13
N LEU A 973 2.84 -32.10 -24.98
CA LEU A 973 3.89 -31.41 -24.24
C LEU A 973 5.20 -31.35 -25.05
N GLU A 974 5.55 -32.43 -25.74
CA GLU A 974 6.70 -32.46 -26.65
C GLU A 974 6.55 -31.49 -27.82
N LEU A 975 5.35 -31.35 -28.38
CA LEU A 975 5.05 -30.39 -29.45
C LEU A 975 5.27 -28.96 -28.96
N ILE A 976 4.73 -28.62 -27.78
CA ILE A 976 4.92 -27.31 -27.15
C ILE A 976 6.41 -27.04 -26.91
N ALA A 977 7.14 -28.01 -26.36
CA ALA A 977 8.57 -27.86 -26.05
C ALA A 977 9.47 -27.66 -27.29
N LYS A 978 9.08 -28.21 -28.45
CA LYS A 978 9.86 -28.11 -29.70
C LYS A 978 9.52 -26.84 -30.50
N THR A 979 8.38 -26.22 -30.23
CA THR A 979 7.90 -25.05 -30.98
C THR A 979 8.63 -23.79 -30.53
N SER A 980 9.04 -22.95 -31.47
CA SER A 980 9.64 -21.64 -31.19
C SER A 980 9.22 -20.58 -32.20
N ILE A 981 8.93 -19.39 -31.68
CA ILE A 981 8.52 -18.21 -32.46
C ILE A 981 9.69 -17.27 -32.75
N ASP A 982 9.56 -16.41 -33.77
CA ASP A 982 10.58 -15.41 -34.14
C ASP A 982 10.34 -14.03 -33.53
N LEU A 983 9.07 -13.69 -33.26
CA LEU A 983 8.62 -12.34 -32.94
C LEU A 983 7.41 -12.39 -32.00
N LEU A 984 7.39 -11.54 -30.98
CA LEU A 984 6.29 -11.43 -30.02
C LEU A 984 5.52 -10.11 -30.20
N GLY A 985 4.21 -10.17 -30.40
CA GLY A 985 3.33 -9.00 -30.34
C GLY A 985 2.79 -8.80 -28.92
N ILE A 986 2.77 -7.56 -28.44
CA ILE A 986 2.26 -7.23 -27.09
C ILE A 986 1.13 -6.21 -27.17
N ASN A 987 -0.02 -6.58 -26.63
CA ASN A 987 -1.11 -5.68 -26.34
C ASN A 987 -1.01 -5.22 -24.89
N TYR A 988 -1.13 -3.91 -24.64
CA TYR A 988 -1.10 -3.34 -23.30
C TYR A 988 -2.19 -2.27 -23.11
N TYR A 989 -3.04 -2.46 -22.10
CA TYR A 989 -4.15 -1.54 -21.83
C TYR A 989 -4.23 -1.06 -20.38
N ARG A 990 -3.85 -1.89 -19.39
CA ARG A 990 -3.94 -1.57 -17.95
C ARG A 990 -3.02 -2.46 -17.11
N PRO A 991 -2.68 -2.07 -15.87
CA PRO A 991 -2.12 -2.99 -14.87
C PRO A 991 -3.21 -3.84 -14.20
N ARG A 992 -2.82 -4.98 -13.62
CA ARG A 992 -3.65 -5.77 -12.68
C ARG A 992 -3.08 -5.57 -11.29
N ARG A 993 -3.85 -4.98 -10.38
CA ARG A 993 -3.44 -4.77 -9.00
C ARG A 993 -4.18 -5.76 -8.11
N VAL A 994 -3.45 -6.50 -7.27
CA VAL A 994 -4.05 -7.54 -6.43
C VAL A 994 -3.57 -7.45 -4.99
N LYS A 995 -4.39 -7.99 -4.08
CA LYS A 995 -4.08 -8.15 -2.66
C LYS A 995 -4.48 -9.55 -2.18
N ALA A 996 -4.02 -9.90 -1.00
CA ALA A 996 -4.51 -11.07 -0.27
C ALA A 996 -6.04 -11.04 -0.13
N LYS A 997 -6.65 -12.22 -0.07
CA LYS A 997 -8.09 -12.38 0.09
C LYS A 997 -8.57 -11.74 1.39
N ASP A 998 -9.60 -10.91 1.32
CA ASP A 998 -10.27 -10.37 2.51
C ASP A 998 -11.12 -11.45 3.20
N HIS A 999 -11.61 -12.42 2.42
CA HIS A 999 -12.47 -13.51 2.89
C HIS A 999 -12.09 -14.85 2.24
N ILE A 1000 -12.28 -15.95 2.99
CA ILE A 1000 -12.07 -17.31 2.47
C ILE A 1000 -13.11 -17.59 1.36
N PRO A 1001 -12.69 -18.10 0.19
CA PRO A 1001 -13.63 -18.42 -0.89
C PRO A 1001 -14.59 -19.53 -0.47
N ASN A 1002 -15.85 -19.45 -0.93
CA ASN A 1002 -16.86 -20.48 -0.69
C ASN A 1002 -16.43 -21.80 -1.37
N PRO A 1003 -16.17 -22.89 -0.61
CA PRO A 1003 -15.71 -24.15 -1.19
C PRO A 1003 -16.75 -24.84 -2.09
N ASP A 1004 -18.04 -24.53 -1.94
CA ASP A 1004 -19.12 -25.06 -2.77
C ASP A 1004 -19.38 -24.21 -4.04
N GLY A 1005 -18.66 -23.09 -4.20
CA GLY A 1005 -18.75 -22.20 -5.35
C GLY A 1005 -18.07 -22.76 -6.61
N VAL A 1006 -18.30 -22.10 -7.75
CA VAL A 1006 -17.55 -22.40 -8.98
C VAL A 1006 -16.09 -21.98 -8.77
N PHE A 1007 -15.16 -22.89 -9.06
CA PHE A 1007 -13.73 -22.59 -8.97
C PHE A 1007 -13.36 -21.46 -9.94
N SER A 1008 -12.62 -20.48 -9.44
CA SER A 1008 -11.96 -19.47 -10.29
C SER A 1008 -10.61 -19.06 -9.71
N PRO A 1009 -9.71 -18.46 -10.51
CA PRO A 1009 -8.44 -17.93 -10.03
C PRO A 1009 -8.57 -16.92 -8.88
N GLU A 1010 -9.68 -16.17 -8.81
CA GLU A 1010 -9.99 -15.18 -7.77
C GLU A 1010 -10.22 -15.81 -6.38
N TRP A 1011 -10.14 -17.14 -6.26
CA TRP A 1011 -10.07 -17.81 -4.97
C TRP A 1011 -8.77 -17.50 -4.21
N PHE A 1012 -7.73 -17.05 -4.91
CA PHE A 1012 -6.40 -16.84 -4.34
C PHE A 1012 -6.01 -15.37 -4.11
N PHE A 1013 -6.77 -14.43 -4.68
CA PHE A 1013 -6.46 -13.00 -4.60
C PHE A 1013 -7.74 -12.17 -4.77
N ASP A 1014 -7.74 -10.96 -4.23
CA ASP A 1014 -8.75 -9.92 -4.50
C ASP A 1014 -8.14 -8.79 -5.33
N GLU A 1015 -8.97 -8.07 -6.10
CA GLU A 1015 -8.53 -6.88 -6.82
C GLU A 1015 -8.19 -5.75 -5.83
N TYR A 1016 -7.03 -5.12 -6.01
CA TYR A 1016 -6.62 -3.97 -5.22
C TYR A 1016 -6.86 -2.66 -5.97
N VAL A 1017 -7.80 -1.88 -5.46
CA VAL A 1017 -8.14 -0.55 -5.95
C VAL A 1017 -7.16 0.47 -5.35
N MET A 1018 -6.04 0.75 -6.05
CA MET A 1018 -5.04 1.72 -5.57
C MET A 1018 -5.63 3.14 -5.48
N PRO A 1019 -5.61 3.79 -4.30
CA PRO A 1019 -6.04 5.18 -4.15
C PRO A 1019 -5.21 6.12 -5.03
N GLY A 1020 -5.84 7.15 -5.61
CA GLY A 1020 -5.17 8.16 -6.43
C GLY A 1020 -4.70 7.72 -7.82
N ARG A 1021 -4.95 6.47 -8.25
CA ARG A 1021 -4.58 6.00 -9.60
C ARG A 1021 -5.30 6.80 -10.70
N ARG A 1022 -4.62 7.05 -11.82
CA ARG A 1022 -5.20 7.74 -12.98
C ARG A 1022 -6.11 6.78 -13.77
N MET A 1023 -7.35 7.20 -14.03
CA MET A 1023 -8.36 6.35 -14.67
C MET A 1023 -8.78 6.90 -16.04
N ASN A 1024 -8.95 6.00 -17.02
CA ASN A 1024 -9.82 6.24 -18.16
C ASN A 1024 -11.26 5.95 -17.70
N THR A 1025 -12.02 7.01 -17.43
CA THR A 1025 -13.40 6.91 -16.93
C THR A 1025 -14.38 6.34 -17.96
N SER A 1026 -14.18 6.56 -19.26
CA SER A 1026 -15.02 5.99 -20.32
C SER A 1026 -14.93 4.46 -20.40
N ARG A 1027 -13.76 3.91 -20.04
CA ARG A 1027 -13.49 2.47 -20.08
C ARG A 1027 -13.46 1.78 -18.73
N GLY A 1028 -13.40 2.53 -17.63
CA GLY A 1028 -13.27 1.98 -16.28
C GLY A 1028 -11.93 1.29 -16.00
N ILE A 1029 -10.84 1.67 -16.69
CA ILE A 1029 -9.52 1.05 -16.55
C ILE A 1029 -8.45 2.07 -16.15
N GLU A 1030 -7.43 1.62 -15.41
CA GLU A 1030 -6.29 2.45 -14.99
C GLU A 1030 -5.35 2.75 -16.17
N ILE A 1031 -4.89 4.00 -16.27
CA ILE A 1031 -3.87 4.44 -17.23
C ILE A 1031 -2.51 4.47 -16.51
N TYR A 1032 -1.62 3.53 -16.84
CA TYR A 1032 -0.30 3.40 -16.21
C TYR A 1032 0.83 3.26 -17.25
N PRO A 1033 1.39 4.37 -17.78
CA PRO A 1033 2.35 4.32 -18.89
C PRO A 1033 3.62 3.50 -18.64
N LYS A 1034 4.10 3.48 -17.38
CA LYS A 1034 5.29 2.72 -16.99
C LYS A 1034 5.11 1.20 -17.16
N GLY A 1035 3.88 0.70 -17.26
CA GLY A 1035 3.61 -0.71 -17.52
C GLY A 1035 4.28 -1.24 -18.79
N ILE A 1036 4.39 -0.43 -19.86
CA ILE A 1036 5.12 -0.84 -21.08
C ILE A 1036 6.61 -1.08 -20.79
N TYR A 1037 7.22 -0.23 -19.97
CA TYR A 1037 8.61 -0.42 -19.56
C TYR A 1037 8.75 -1.72 -18.74
N ASP A 1038 7.88 -1.93 -17.76
CA ASP A 1038 7.94 -3.11 -16.90
C ASP A 1038 7.74 -4.41 -17.73
N ILE A 1039 6.86 -4.41 -18.73
CA ILE A 1039 6.69 -5.51 -19.69
C ILE A 1039 7.96 -5.72 -20.53
N ALA A 1040 8.52 -4.64 -21.09
CA ALA A 1040 9.73 -4.70 -21.90
C ALA A 1040 10.92 -5.30 -21.12
N LYS A 1041 11.05 -4.95 -19.83
CA LYS A 1041 12.08 -5.52 -18.94
C LYS A 1041 11.80 -6.99 -18.63
N LYS A 1042 10.54 -7.39 -18.44
CA LYS A 1042 10.18 -8.81 -18.23
C LYS A 1042 10.54 -9.65 -19.46
N ILE A 1043 10.23 -9.17 -20.67
CA ILE A 1043 10.63 -9.82 -21.93
C ILE A 1043 12.15 -9.94 -22.02
N GLN A 1044 12.87 -8.85 -21.73
CA GLN A 1044 14.33 -8.81 -21.77
C GLN A 1044 14.98 -9.79 -20.78
N ASN A 1045 14.50 -9.82 -19.54
CA ASN A 1045 15.16 -10.53 -18.44
C ASN A 1045 14.72 -11.99 -18.31
N GLU A 1046 13.48 -12.34 -18.65
CA GLU A 1046 12.90 -13.67 -18.40
C GLU A 1046 12.65 -14.48 -19.67
N TYR A 1047 12.57 -13.82 -20.84
CA TYR A 1047 12.16 -14.45 -22.11
C TYR A 1047 13.19 -14.23 -23.23
N GLY A 1048 14.47 -14.14 -22.86
CA GLY A 1048 15.59 -14.12 -23.80
C GLY A 1048 15.70 -12.86 -24.66
N ASN A 1049 14.98 -11.78 -24.31
CA ASN A 1049 14.92 -10.55 -25.10
C ASN A 1049 14.57 -10.82 -26.57
N ILE A 1050 13.62 -11.75 -26.80
CA ILE A 1050 13.08 -12.02 -28.13
C ILE A 1050 12.66 -10.71 -28.80
N ASP A 1051 12.83 -10.62 -30.12
CA ASP A 1051 12.27 -9.52 -30.90
C ASP A 1051 10.78 -9.39 -30.56
N TRP A 1052 10.35 -8.16 -30.28
CA TRP A 1052 8.95 -7.91 -29.95
C TRP A 1052 8.49 -6.54 -30.45
N PHE A 1053 7.20 -6.28 -30.43
CA PHE A 1053 6.64 -4.96 -30.75
C PHE A 1053 5.36 -4.71 -29.96
N VAL A 1054 5.03 -3.44 -29.74
CA VAL A 1054 3.70 -3.08 -29.21
C VAL A 1054 2.71 -3.26 -30.35
N SER A 1055 1.86 -4.28 -30.23
CA SER A 1055 0.89 -4.65 -31.25
C SER A 1055 -0.42 -3.90 -31.08
N GLU A 1056 -0.83 -3.57 -29.85
CA GLU A 1056 -1.96 -2.67 -29.57
C GLU A 1056 -1.70 -1.89 -28.27
N ASN A 1057 -1.82 -0.57 -28.36
CA ASN A 1057 -1.96 0.32 -27.21
C ASN A 1057 -2.86 1.50 -27.62
N GLY A 1058 -3.70 2.00 -26.71
CA GLY A 1058 -4.62 3.07 -27.06
C GLY A 1058 -5.61 3.41 -25.97
N ILE A 1059 -6.30 4.54 -26.17
CA ILE A 1059 -7.34 5.07 -25.28
C ILE A 1059 -8.64 5.26 -26.07
N GLY A 1060 -9.71 4.63 -25.58
CA GLY A 1060 -11.07 4.81 -26.09
C GLY A 1060 -11.85 5.78 -25.22
N ILE A 1061 -12.56 6.73 -25.84
CA ILE A 1061 -13.36 7.77 -25.17
C ILE A 1061 -14.80 7.73 -25.66
N GLU A 1062 -15.74 7.79 -24.71
CA GLU A 1062 -17.17 7.89 -24.98
C GLU A 1062 -17.57 9.35 -25.22
N GLY A 1063 -18.48 9.60 -26.18
CA GLY A 1063 -18.97 10.96 -26.48
C GLY A 1063 -17.93 11.88 -27.11
N GLU A 1064 -17.01 11.32 -27.90
CA GLU A 1064 -15.91 12.07 -28.54
C GLU A 1064 -16.42 13.20 -29.47
N GLU A 1065 -17.68 13.14 -29.90
CA GLU A 1065 -18.35 14.20 -30.64
C GLU A 1065 -18.31 15.58 -29.95
N ALA A 1066 -18.21 15.60 -28.61
CA ALA A 1066 -18.10 16.84 -27.83
C ALA A 1066 -16.78 17.60 -28.07
N TYR A 1067 -15.75 16.95 -28.61
CA TYR A 1067 -14.43 17.53 -28.87
C TYR A 1067 -14.23 17.92 -30.35
N ILE A 1068 -15.30 17.99 -31.14
CA ILE A 1068 -15.21 18.38 -32.54
C ILE A 1068 -15.13 19.90 -32.65
N GLU A 1069 -14.03 20.39 -33.23
CA GLU A 1069 -13.83 21.79 -33.60
C GLU A 1069 -13.48 21.87 -35.09
N GLU A 1070 -14.20 22.72 -35.84
CA GLU A 1070 -14.02 22.89 -37.29
C GLU A 1070 -14.06 21.57 -38.10
N GLY A 1071 -14.82 20.58 -37.62
CA GLY A 1071 -14.98 19.28 -38.29
C GLY A 1071 -13.90 18.24 -37.97
N MET A 1072 -12.93 18.56 -37.10
CA MET A 1072 -11.89 17.65 -36.62
C MET A 1072 -12.03 17.42 -35.11
N VAL A 1073 -11.80 16.19 -34.65
CA VAL A 1073 -11.73 15.91 -33.20
C VAL A 1073 -10.40 16.42 -32.65
N GLN A 1074 -10.47 17.27 -31.63
CA GLN A 1074 -9.32 17.72 -30.82
C GLN A 1074 -9.11 16.72 -29.68
N ASP A 1075 -8.23 15.75 -29.89
CA ASP A 1075 -7.98 14.62 -28.98
C ASP A 1075 -6.58 14.68 -28.34
N GLU A 1076 -6.25 15.81 -27.70
CA GLU A 1076 -4.99 16.03 -26.98
C GLU A 1076 -4.71 14.93 -25.97
N TYR A 1077 -5.73 14.44 -25.26
CA TYR A 1077 -5.61 13.36 -24.29
C TYR A 1077 -5.00 12.09 -24.91
N ARG A 1078 -5.23 11.83 -26.21
CA ARG A 1078 -4.68 10.68 -26.94
C ARG A 1078 -3.22 10.93 -27.30
N ILE A 1079 -2.89 12.17 -27.68
CA ILE A 1079 -1.50 12.59 -27.92
C ILE A 1079 -0.67 12.46 -26.64
N ASP A 1080 -1.18 12.96 -25.51
CA ASP A 1080 -0.50 12.90 -24.22
C ASP A 1080 -0.31 11.44 -23.77
N PHE A 1081 -1.37 10.62 -23.89
CA PHE A 1081 -1.28 9.19 -23.65
C PHE A 1081 -0.16 8.54 -24.48
N LEU A 1082 -0.08 8.81 -25.79
CA LEU A 1082 0.94 8.23 -26.66
C LEU A 1082 2.36 8.71 -26.29
N LYS A 1083 2.55 10.01 -26.05
CA LYS A 1083 3.85 10.58 -25.65
C LYS A 1083 4.39 9.90 -24.38
N GLU A 1084 3.55 9.76 -23.36
CA GLU A 1084 3.94 9.16 -22.08
C GLU A 1084 4.36 7.68 -22.24
N HIS A 1085 3.60 6.89 -23.00
CA HIS A 1085 3.89 5.47 -23.23
C HIS A 1085 5.15 5.29 -24.10
N LEU A 1086 5.29 6.07 -25.18
CA LEU A 1086 6.46 6.04 -26.05
C LEU A 1086 7.75 6.44 -25.33
N ARG A 1087 7.66 7.36 -24.35
CA ARG A 1087 8.80 7.72 -23.50
C ARG A 1087 9.32 6.52 -22.70
N TYR A 1088 8.43 5.80 -22.03
CA TYR A 1088 8.80 4.59 -21.27
C TYR A 1088 9.27 3.45 -22.17
N LEU A 1089 8.67 3.31 -23.35
CA LEU A 1089 9.13 2.35 -24.35
C LEU A 1089 10.57 2.67 -24.81
N LYS A 1090 10.82 3.93 -25.17
CA LYS A 1090 12.14 4.39 -25.59
C LYS A 1090 13.18 4.20 -24.48
N GLN A 1091 12.81 4.45 -23.23
CA GLN A 1091 13.67 4.16 -22.08
C GLN A 1091 14.06 2.67 -22.06
N ALA A 1092 13.11 1.75 -22.17
CA ALA A 1092 13.41 0.32 -22.19
C ALA A 1092 14.30 -0.08 -23.39
N MET A 1093 14.07 0.51 -24.56
CA MET A 1093 14.90 0.29 -25.76
C MET A 1093 16.34 0.78 -25.57
N ASN A 1094 16.53 1.96 -24.96
CA ASN A 1094 17.86 2.48 -24.63
C ASN A 1094 18.61 1.58 -23.64
N GLU A 1095 17.88 0.84 -22.81
CA GLU A 1095 18.41 -0.17 -21.90
C GLU A 1095 18.50 -1.58 -22.52
N GLY A 1096 18.37 -1.67 -23.85
CA GLY A 1096 18.63 -2.89 -24.62
C GLY A 1096 17.41 -3.80 -24.87
N SER A 1097 16.18 -3.33 -24.65
CA SER A 1097 14.99 -4.09 -25.04
C SER A 1097 14.82 -4.11 -26.57
N ASN A 1098 14.56 -5.29 -27.15
CA ASN A 1098 14.45 -5.50 -28.60
C ASN A 1098 13.06 -5.16 -29.16
N CYS A 1099 12.52 -3.98 -28.85
CA CYS A 1099 11.25 -3.53 -29.41
C CYS A 1099 11.44 -2.99 -30.84
N LEU A 1100 10.71 -3.55 -31.80
CA LEU A 1100 10.83 -3.24 -33.22
C LEU A 1100 9.77 -2.26 -33.73
N GLY A 1101 8.70 -2.01 -32.98
CA GLY A 1101 7.58 -1.21 -33.48
C GLY A 1101 6.50 -0.86 -32.46
N TYR A 1102 5.60 0.02 -32.89
CA TYR A 1102 4.47 0.49 -32.14
C TYR A 1102 3.22 0.63 -33.02
N HIS A 1103 2.19 -0.14 -32.70
CA HIS A 1103 0.88 -0.11 -33.34
C HIS A 1103 -0.20 0.37 -32.36
N MET A 1104 -0.95 1.39 -32.78
CA MET A 1104 -2.07 1.95 -32.02
C MET A 1104 -3.37 1.17 -32.26
N TRP A 1105 -4.22 1.02 -31.23
CA TRP A 1105 -5.60 0.51 -31.37
C TRP A 1105 -6.59 1.68 -31.46
N THR A 1106 -6.94 2.16 -32.65
CA THR A 1106 -6.86 1.57 -34.01
C THR A 1106 -6.54 2.61 -35.09
N PHE A 1107 -6.48 2.21 -36.37
CA PHE A 1107 -6.40 3.15 -37.50
C PHE A 1107 -7.64 4.06 -37.60
N VAL A 1108 -8.83 3.47 -37.57
CA VAL A 1108 -10.14 4.14 -37.65
C VAL A 1108 -11.02 3.63 -36.52
N ASP A 1109 -11.94 4.46 -36.02
CA ASP A 1109 -12.96 4.03 -35.07
C ASP A 1109 -13.57 2.69 -35.51
N CYS A 1110 -13.53 1.71 -34.61
CA CYS A 1110 -13.86 0.34 -34.91
C CYS A 1110 -14.98 -0.18 -34.01
N TRP A 1111 -15.69 -1.19 -34.49
CA TRP A 1111 -16.65 -1.92 -33.67
C TRP A 1111 -15.90 -2.75 -32.60
N SER A 1112 -16.17 -2.53 -31.32
CA SER A 1112 -15.43 -3.10 -30.18
C SER A 1112 -16.27 -4.11 -29.40
N TRP A 1113 -16.52 -5.28 -29.98
CA TRP A 1113 -17.20 -6.40 -29.31
C TRP A 1113 -18.55 -5.95 -28.69
N GLY A 1114 -18.82 -6.31 -27.43
CA GLY A 1114 -20.05 -5.88 -26.71
C GLY A 1114 -20.21 -4.36 -26.58
N ASN A 1115 -19.13 -3.57 -26.66
CA ASN A 1115 -19.22 -2.11 -26.61
C ASN A 1115 -19.62 -1.48 -27.95
N ALA A 1116 -19.62 -2.23 -29.05
CA ALA A 1116 -19.81 -1.70 -30.39
C ALA A 1116 -19.00 -0.42 -30.61
N TYR A 1117 -19.62 0.70 -30.93
CA TYR A 1117 -18.94 1.99 -31.09
C TYR A 1117 -18.99 2.89 -29.86
N LYS A 1118 -19.53 2.46 -28.71
CA LYS A 1118 -19.68 3.28 -27.49
C LYS A 1118 -18.46 4.17 -27.21
N ASN A 1119 -17.28 3.57 -27.26
CA ASN A 1119 -16.00 4.27 -27.20
C ASN A 1119 -15.46 4.49 -28.61
N ARG A 1120 -15.02 5.71 -28.92
CA ARG A 1120 -14.29 6.05 -30.14
C ARG A 1120 -12.79 5.84 -29.93
N TYR A 1121 -12.14 5.22 -30.91
CA TYR A 1121 -10.72 4.81 -30.87
C TYR A 1121 -9.96 5.59 -31.94
N GLY A 1122 -9.32 4.94 -32.92
CA GLY A 1122 -9.01 5.50 -34.25
C GLY A 1122 -8.18 6.80 -34.34
N PHE A 1123 -7.16 6.83 -35.20
CA PHE A 1123 -6.65 8.12 -35.73
C PHE A 1123 -7.64 8.79 -36.68
N TYR A 1124 -8.58 8.03 -37.24
CA TYR A 1124 -9.69 8.53 -38.04
C TYR A 1124 -11.02 8.30 -37.32
N ARG A 1125 -11.83 9.36 -37.24
CA ARG A 1125 -13.23 9.30 -36.80
C ARG A 1125 -14.09 8.70 -37.90
N LEU A 1126 -14.94 7.72 -37.55
CA LEU A 1126 -15.97 7.18 -38.45
C LEU A 1126 -17.32 7.83 -38.17
N ASP A 1127 -17.91 8.47 -39.17
CA ASP A 1127 -19.32 8.86 -39.11
C ASP A 1127 -20.20 7.67 -39.50
N MET A 1128 -20.91 7.10 -38.52
CA MET A 1128 -21.74 5.91 -38.72
C MET A 1128 -22.93 6.12 -39.67
N LYS A 1129 -23.36 7.37 -39.92
CA LYS A 1129 -24.49 7.68 -40.80
C LYS A 1129 -24.04 7.80 -42.26
N THR A 1130 -22.91 8.44 -42.49
CA THR A 1130 -22.41 8.70 -43.86
C THR A 1130 -21.36 7.69 -44.32
N GLY A 1131 -20.71 6.99 -43.39
CA GLY A 1131 -19.54 6.15 -43.63
C GLY A 1131 -18.25 6.95 -43.87
N GLU A 1132 -18.28 8.26 -43.66
CA GLU A 1132 -17.13 9.15 -43.88
C GLU A 1132 -16.08 8.99 -42.78
N LYS A 1133 -14.80 9.00 -43.16
CA LYS A 1133 -13.65 8.86 -42.27
C LYS A 1133 -12.82 10.14 -42.27
N THR A 1134 -12.81 10.84 -41.14
CA THR A 1134 -12.16 12.14 -40.96
C THR A 1134 -10.98 12.03 -40.00
N VAL A 1135 -9.84 12.66 -40.32
CA VAL A 1135 -8.63 12.56 -39.48
C VAL A 1135 -8.87 13.28 -38.14
N LYS A 1136 -8.33 12.74 -37.04
CA LYS A 1136 -8.30 13.38 -35.72
C LYS A 1136 -6.96 14.09 -35.52
N LYS A 1137 -6.88 15.03 -34.57
CA LYS A 1137 -5.64 15.78 -34.28
C LYS A 1137 -4.47 14.84 -33.97
N SER A 1138 -4.72 13.76 -33.24
CA SER A 1138 -3.73 12.73 -32.93
C SER A 1138 -3.17 12.03 -34.17
N GLY A 1139 -3.95 11.87 -35.24
CA GLY A 1139 -3.48 11.32 -36.51
C GLY A 1139 -2.47 12.23 -37.19
N LEU A 1140 -2.73 13.55 -37.18
CA LEU A 1140 -1.79 14.55 -37.70
C LEU A 1140 -0.52 14.65 -36.83
N TRP A 1141 -0.66 14.52 -35.51
CA TRP A 1141 0.49 14.47 -34.61
C TRP A 1141 1.33 13.20 -34.83
N PHE A 1142 0.69 12.04 -34.97
CA PHE A 1142 1.37 10.77 -35.20
C PHE A 1142 2.09 10.76 -36.55
N LYS A 1143 1.53 11.41 -37.58
CA LYS A 1143 2.24 11.68 -38.84
C LYS A 1143 3.57 12.40 -38.61
N LYS A 1144 3.55 13.51 -37.88
CA LYS A 1144 4.75 14.30 -37.55
C LYS A 1144 5.76 13.49 -36.74
N LEU A 1145 5.29 12.67 -35.80
CA LEU A 1145 6.13 11.75 -35.03
C LEU A 1145 6.90 10.79 -35.95
N ILE A 1146 6.23 10.21 -36.94
CA ILE A 1146 6.86 9.28 -37.89
C ILE A 1146 7.86 10.02 -38.80
N GLU A 1147 7.46 11.17 -39.36
CA GLU A 1147 8.31 11.97 -40.25
C GLU A 1147 9.58 12.46 -39.57
N ASN A 1148 9.46 12.89 -38.31
CA ASN A 1148 10.60 13.30 -37.49
C ASN A 1148 11.36 12.12 -36.87
N ASN A 1149 10.86 10.89 -37.05
CA ASN A 1149 11.39 9.67 -36.45
C ASN A 1149 11.55 9.79 -34.92
N GLY A 1150 10.60 10.49 -34.32
CA GLY A 1150 10.68 10.90 -32.93
C GLY A 1150 9.94 12.20 -32.64
N PHE A 1151 10.01 12.63 -31.39
CA PHE A 1151 9.47 13.90 -30.95
C PHE A 1151 10.40 14.55 -29.94
N THR A 1152 10.56 15.86 -30.04
CA THR A 1152 11.26 16.66 -29.05
C THR A 1152 10.28 17.06 -27.97
N MET A 1153 10.56 16.69 -26.73
CA MET A 1153 9.86 17.28 -25.60
C MET A 1153 10.58 18.59 -25.23
N VAL A 1154 10.02 19.73 -25.64
CA VAL A 1154 10.37 20.99 -24.98
C VAL A 1154 9.50 21.07 -23.74
N ALA A 1155 9.98 20.48 -22.64
CA ALA A 1155 9.39 20.75 -21.34
C ALA A 1155 9.63 22.23 -21.04
N SER A 1156 8.60 23.06 -21.20
CA SER A 1156 8.58 24.38 -20.58
C SER A 1156 8.51 24.17 -19.07
N PHE A 1157 9.54 24.59 -18.35
CA PHE A 1157 9.66 24.48 -16.88
C PHE A 1157 8.61 25.28 -16.09
N LEU A 1158 7.62 25.88 -16.76
CA LEU A 1158 6.80 26.93 -16.17
C LEU A 1158 5.52 26.41 -15.49
N ASP A 1159 4.88 25.32 -15.98
CA ASP A 1159 3.66 24.76 -15.36
C ASP A 1159 3.23 23.32 -15.78
N ASN A 1160 4.10 22.50 -16.37
CA ASN A 1160 3.73 21.18 -16.95
C ASN A 1160 2.67 21.24 -18.08
N LYS A 1161 2.46 22.41 -18.71
CA LYS A 1161 1.75 22.52 -20.00
C LYS A 1161 2.70 22.92 -21.12
N GLU A 1162 2.42 22.43 -22.32
CA GLU A 1162 3.15 22.81 -23.53
C GLU A 1162 2.61 24.17 -24.03
N TYR A 1163 3.48 25.16 -24.18
CA TYR A 1163 3.19 26.43 -24.85
C TYR A 1163 4.23 26.64 -25.96
N VAL A 1164 3.80 26.66 -27.22
CA VAL A 1164 4.60 27.12 -28.36
C VAL A 1164 4.37 28.61 -28.62
N PRO A 1165 5.26 29.33 -29.31
CA PRO A 1165 5.05 30.74 -29.66
C PRO A 1165 3.70 31.01 -30.36
N GLN A 1166 3.20 30.02 -31.11
CA GLN A 1166 1.88 30.07 -31.73
C GLN A 1166 0.73 30.10 -30.70
N ASP A 1167 0.87 29.45 -29.54
CA ASP A 1167 -0.15 29.46 -28.48
C ASP A 1167 -0.24 30.84 -27.80
N ILE A 1168 0.89 31.55 -27.68
CA ILE A 1168 0.95 32.92 -27.16
C ILE A 1168 0.29 33.90 -28.16
N LEU A 1169 0.55 33.71 -29.45
CA LEU A 1169 -0.06 34.49 -30.51
C LEU A 1169 -1.57 34.19 -30.63
N ASP A 1170 -1.98 32.93 -30.50
CA ASP A 1170 -3.39 32.52 -30.54
C ASP A 1170 -4.17 33.02 -29.31
N TRP A 1171 -3.54 33.06 -28.13
CA TRP A 1171 -4.09 33.70 -26.93
C TRP A 1171 -4.39 35.19 -27.15
N SER A 1172 -3.59 35.87 -27.97
CA SER A 1172 -3.66 37.32 -28.17
C SER A 1172 -4.66 37.80 -29.24
N LYS A 1173 -5.33 36.88 -29.96
CA LYS A 1173 -6.10 37.21 -31.17
C LYS A 1173 -7.08 38.38 -30.95
N ASN A 1174 -6.84 39.46 -31.70
CA ASN A 1174 -7.60 40.71 -31.93
C ASN A 1174 -7.12 42.00 -31.25
N ASP A 1175 -6.31 41.96 -30.18
CA ASP A 1175 -5.93 43.21 -29.47
C ASP A 1175 -4.46 43.63 -29.69
N TYR A 1176 -3.60 42.70 -30.12
CA TYR A 1176 -2.15 42.93 -30.18
C TYR A 1176 -1.55 42.80 -31.59
N TYR A 1177 -2.34 42.73 -32.66
CA TYR A 1177 -1.83 42.72 -34.03
C TYR A 1177 -2.34 43.94 -34.81
N MET A 1178 -1.44 44.76 -35.35
CA MET A 1178 -1.78 45.90 -36.21
C MET A 1178 -1.36 45.62 -37.66
N GLU A 1179 -2.32 45.65 -38.57
CA GLU A 1179 -2.11 45.38 -39.99
C GLU A 1179 -1.14 46.42 -40.59
N GLY A 1180 -0.01 45.95 -41.12
CA GLY A 1180 1.07 46.79 -41.68
C GLY A 1180 2.14 47.24 -40.68
N GLU A 1181 1.92 47.06 -39.37
CA GLU A 1181 2.89 47.41 -38.31
C GLU A 1181 3.39 46.21 -37.49
N GLY A 1182 2.71 45.06 -37.56
CA GLY A 1182 3.11 43.81 -36.89
C GLY A 1182 2.47 43.61 -35.52
N THR A 1183 2.96 42.61 -34.76
CA THR A 1183 2.46 42.29 -33.41
C THR A 1183 3.01 43.29 -32.39
N ALA A 1184 2.14 43.86 -31.57
CA ALA A 1184 2.46 44.77 -30.47
C ALA A 1184 3.38 44.08 -29.47
N TRP A 1185 4.49 44.76 -29.16
CA TRP A 1185 5.60 44.24 -28.35
C TRP A 1185 5.21 43.85 -26.92
N ALA A 1186 4.12 44.43 -26.38
CA ALA A 1186 3.61 44.13 -25.04
C ALA A 1186 2.99 42.72 -24.91
N VAL A 1187 2.75 41.99 -26.01
CA VAL A 1187 2.05 40.69 -25.96
C VAL A 1187 2.76 39.67 -25.06
N PHE A 1188 4.09 39.71 -24.97
CA PHE A 1188 4.87 38.76 -24.16
C PHE A 1188 4.96 39.17 -22.69
N SER A 1189 5.10 40.48 -22.41
CA SER A 1189 5.02 41.00 -21.04
C SER A 1189 3.63 40.82 -20.46
N ASP A 1190 2.59 40.99 -21.29
CA ASP A 1190 1.20 40.83 -20.88
C ASP A 1190 0.83 39.35 -20.76
N PHE A 1191 1.30 38.48 -21.65
CA PHE A 1191 1.19 37.02 -21.49
C PHE A 1191 1.88 36.55 -20.20
N ALA A 1192 3.13 36.98 -19.97
CA ALA A 1192 3.87 36.66 -18.75
C ALA A 1192 3.10 37.16 -17.51
N THR A 1193 2.64 38.40 -17.52
CA THR A 1193 1.87 39.00 -16.41
C THR A 1193 0.54 38.27 -16.15
N VAL A 1194 -0.23 37.98 -17.20
CA VAL A 1194 -1.53 37.27 -17.10
C VAL A 1194 -1.36 35.84 -16.60
N LYS A 1195 -0.24 35.20 -16.92
CA LYS A 1195 0.09 33.85 -16.47
C LYS A 1195 0.89 33.81 -15.16
N GLY A 1196 1.20 34.98 -14.57
CA GLY A 1196 1.88 35.08 -13.28
C GLY A 1196 3.40 34.83 -13.33
N TYR A 1197 4.04 34.99 -14.49
CA TYR A 1197 5.47 34.89 -14.71
C TYR A 1197 6.17 36.26 -14.60
N GLN A 1198 7.46 36.24 -14.28
CA GLN A 1198 8.34 37.40 -14.36
C GLN A 1198 8.84 37.55 -15.80
N PHE A 1199 9.06 38.79 -16.21
CA PHE A 1199 9.69 39.13 -17.50
C PHE A 1199 10.83 40.11 -17.24
N GLU A 1200 11.93 39.93 -17.97
CA GLU A 1200 13.09 40.82 -17.92
C GLU A 1200 13.45 41.26 -19.34
N ASP A 1201 13.50 42.57 -19.57
CA ASP A 1201 14.06 43.15 -20.78
C ASP A 1201 15.58 43.15 -20.66
N LEU A 1202 16.26 42.50 -21.60
CA LEU A 1202 17.71 42.31 -21.55
C LEU A 1202 18.45 43.43 -22.32
N GLU A 1203 17.76 44.45 -22.82
CA GLU A 1203 18.31 45.67 -23.44
C GLU A 1203 19.38 45.41 -24.54
N ASN A 1204 19.29 44.29 -25.27
CA ASN A 1204 20.33 43.84 -26.21
C ASN A 1204 21.71 43.59 -25.59
N ASP A 1205 21.79 43.28 -24.29
CA ASP A 1205 23.02 42.77 -23.67
C ASP A 1205 23.16 41.27 -23.91
N MET A 1206 24.02 40.89 -24.87
CA MET A 1206 24.27 39.48 -25.18
C MET A 1206 24.90 38.71 -24.02
N THR A 1207 25.54 39.39 -23.07
CA THR A 1207 26.05 38.76 -21.84
C THR A 1207 24.90 38.36 -20.94
N ALA A 1208 23.90 39.23 -20.78
CA ALA A 1208 22.68 38.93 -20.05
C ALA A 1208 21.87 37.85 -20.77
N VAL A 1209 21.74 37.92 -22.10
CA VAL A 1209 21.12 36.86 -22.92
C VAL A 1209 21.82 35.51 -22.69
N GLU A 1210 23.14 35.47 -22.75
CA GLU A 1210 23.90 34.25 -22.52
C GLU A 1210 23.75 33.73 -21.09
N GLU A 1211 23.70 34.63 -20.09
CA GLU A 1211 23.48 34.27 -18.69
C GLU A 1211 22.07 33.69 -18.46
N GLN A 1212 21.04 34.30 -19.04
CA GLN A 1212 19.66 33.82 -18.97
C GLN A 1212 19.51 32.46 -19.67
N LEU A 1213 20.12 32.29 -20.85
CA LEU A 1213 20.15 31.01 -21.57
C LEU A 1213 20.93 29.93 -20.80
N LYS A 1214 22.04 30.28 -20.11
CA LYS A 1214 22.77 29.36 -19.22
C LYS A 1214 21.97 28.99 -17.97
N GLN A 1215 21.06 29.86 -17.54
CA GLN A 1215 20.07 29.57 -16.49
C GLN A 1215 18.84 28.82 -17.02
N GLN A 1216 18.82 28.46 -18.31
CA GLN A 1216 17.73 27.78 -19.00
C GLN A 1216 16.45 28.62 -19.11
N HIS A 1217 16.55 29.94 -18.99
CA HIS A 1217 15.44 30.84 -19.27
C HIS A 1217 15.33 31.06 -20.79
N PRO A 1218 14.16 30.84 -21.41
CA PRO A 1218 13.99 31.15 -22.83
C PRO A 1218 14.17 32.65 -23.06
N VAL A 1219 14.99 33.01 -24.04
CA VAL A 1219 15.18 34.41 -24.45
C VAL A 1219 14.51 34.63 -25.80
N ILE A 1220 13.51 35.50 -25.82
CA ILE A 1220 12.82 35.93 -27.02
C ILE A 1220 13.63 37.05 -27.67
N ILE A 1221 13.95 36.92 -28.94
CA ILE A 1221 14.60 37.96 -29.74
C ILE A 1221 13.60 38.53 -30.75
N SER A 1222 13.41 39.85 -30.74
CA SER A 1222 12.74 40.54 -31.84
C SER A 1222 13.78 40.96 -32.86
N VAL A 1223 13.54 40.67 -34.14
CA VAL A 1223 14.43 41.03 -35.25
C VAL A 1223 13.75 41.96 -36.24
N LYS A 1224 14.51 42.95 -36.74
CA LYS A 1224 14.08 43.87 -37.81
C LYS A 1224 14.24 43.20 -39.19
N PRO A 1225 13.69 43.78 -40.27
CA PRO A 1225 13.96 43.32 -41.62
C PRO A 1225 15.47 43.14 -41.90
N GLY A 1226 15.87 41.93 -42.31
CA GLY A 1226 17.26 41.50 -42.42
C GLY A 1226 17.39 40.05 -42.94
N VAL A 1227 18.52 39.42 -42.67
CA VAL A 1227 18.81 38.01 -42.99
C VAL A 1227 17.77 37.06 -42.40
N PHE A 1228 17.25 37.34 -41.21
CA PHE A 1228 16.25 36.48 -40.56
C PHE A 1228 14.83 36.60 -41.18
N THR A 1229 14.45 37.79 -41.67
CA THR A 1229 13.05 38.08 -42.09
C THR A 1229 12.95 39.34 -42.96
N GLU A 1230 12.00 39.40 -43.91
CA GLU A 1230 11.82 40.56 -44.80
C GLU A 1230 10.99 41.70 -44.18
N THR A 1231 10.20 41.42 -43.15
CA THR A 1231 9.23 42.37 -42.55
C THR A 1231 9.44 42.60 -41.06
N GLY A 1232 10.45 41.96 -40.46
CA GLY A 1232 10.59 41.85 -39.00
C GLY A 1232 9.76 40.68 -38.45
N HIS A 1233 10.27 39.99 -37.44
CA HIS A 1233 9.66 38.80 -36.83
C HIS A 1233 10.29 38.53 -35.46
N ILE A 1234 9.81 37.51 -34.75
CA ILE A 1234 10.29 37.14 -33.42
C ILE A 1234 10.81 35.72 -33.48
N MET A 1235 11.96 35.48 -32.85
CA MET A 1235 12.55 34.15 -32.73
C MET A 1235 12.84 33.87 -31.25
N VAL A 1236 13.15 32.62 -30.92
CA VAL A 1236 13.52 32.24 -29.56
C VAL A 1236 14.95 31.72 -29.56
N LEU A 1237 15.81 32.31 -28.75
CA LEU A 1237 17.09 31.71 -28.46
C LEU A 1237 16.87 30.51 -27.52
N SER A 1238 17.24 29.33 -27.99
CA SER A 1238 17.02 28.05 -27.30
C SER A 1238 18.26 27.57 -26.54
N GLY A 1239 19.38 28.29 -26.69
CA GLY A 1239 20.57 28.10 -25.87
C GLY A 1239 21.81 28.71 -26.50
N THR A 1240 22.95 28.41 -25.91
CA THR A 1240 24.25 28.96 -26.29
C THR A 1240 25.37 27.95 -26.08
N ASN A 1241 26.43 28.03 -26.89
CA ASN A 1241 27.67 27.28 -26.77
C ASN A 1241 28.86 28.15 -27.22
N ASP A 1242 29.85 28.36 -26.35
CA ASP A 1242 31.08 29.12 -26.63
C ASP A 1242 30.87 30.46 -27.38
N GLY A 1243 29.89 31.28 -26.95
CA GLY A 1243 29.59 32.60 -27.54
C GLY A 1243 28.79 32.55 -28.84
N LYS A 1244 28.31 31.36 -29.23
CA LYS A 1244 27.30 31.17 -30.27
C LYS A 1244 25.96 30.80 -29.67
N PHE A 1245 24.89 31.06 -30.41
CA PHE A 1245 23.52 31.00 -29.97
C PHE A 1245 22.69 30.18 -30.96
N TRP A 1246 21.86 29.30 -30.42
CA TRP A 1246 20.88 28.57 -31.22
C TRP A 1246 19.60 29.37 -31.28
N VAL A 1247 19.12 29.60 -32.48
CA VAL A 1247 17.86 30.29 -32.75
C VAL A 1247 16.81 29.25 -33.08
N ASN A 1248 15.58 29.45 -32.62
CA ASN A 1248 14.40 28.76 -33.08
C ASN A 1248 13.51 29.80 -33.74
N ASP A 1249 13.53 29.81 -35.08
CA ASP A 1249 12.77 30.73 -35.92
C ASP A 1249 11.42 30.09 -36.30
N PRO A 1250 10.27 30.67 -35.88
CA PRO A 1250 8.94 30.15 -36.22
C PRO A 1250 8.65 30.17 -37.72
N ASN A 1251 9.34 31.01 -38.49
CA ASN A 1251 9.19 31.14 -39.94
C ASN A 1251 10.28 30.39 -40.72
N ASP A 1252 11.00 29.48 -40.06
CA ASP A 1252 12.07 28.74 -40.72
C ASP A 1252 11.50 27.81 -41.80
N THR A 1253 12.16 27.80 -42.95
CA THR A 1253 11.84 26.94 -44.10
C THR A 1253 13.09 26.16 -44.49
N GLU A 1254 12.94 25.07 -45.25
CA GLU A 1254 14.09 24.26 -45.72
C GLU A 1254 15.16 25.10 -46.45
N GLU A 1255 14.78 26.20 -47.12
CA GLU A 1255 15.71 27.11 -47.79
C GLU A 1255 16.43 28.08 -46.82
N LYS A 1256 15.78 28.50 -45.73
CA LYS A 1256 16.34 29.46 -44.75
C LYS A 1256 17.25 28.76 -43.72
N SER A 1257 16.81 27.62 -43.20
CA SER A 1257 17.52 26.73 -42.27
C SER A 1257 18.11 27.42 -41.02
N HIS A 1258 17.47 28.49 -40.55
CA HIS A 1258 17.94 29.26 -39.39
C HIS A 1258 17.97 28.43 -38.11
N SER A 1259 16.96 27.60 -37.88
CA SER A 1259 16.81 26.77 -36.66
C SER A 1259 17.78 25.59 -36.58
N THR A 1260 18.60 25.40 -37.62
CA THR A 1260 19.64 24.36 -37.71
C THR A 1260 21.06 24.91 -37.67
N LYS A 1261 21.22 26.24 -37.55
CA LYS A 1261 22.51 26.94 -37.56
C LYS A 1261 22.79 27.58 -36.19
N GLU A 1262 24.07 27.90 -35.99
CA GLU A 1262 24.55 28.65 -34.83
C GLU A 1262 24.87 30.08 -35.25
N PHE A 1263 24.47 31.06 -34.44
CA PHE A 1263 24.69 32.47 -34.70
C PHE A 1263 25.61 33.07 -33.63
N THR A 1264 26.53 33.94 -34.03
CA THR A 1264 27.36 34.70 -33.10
C THR A 1264 26.58 35.84 -32.45
N ALA A 1265 27.08 36.35 -31.31
CA ALA A 1265 26.51 37.53 -30.65
C ALA A 1265 26.33 38.72 -31.62
N ASP A 1266 27.34 38.97 -32.45
CA ASP A 1266 27.32 40.08 -33.42
C ASP A 1266 26.28 39.85 -34.53
N GLU A 1267 26.08 38.62 -34.99
CA GLU A 1267 25.06 38.28 -35.99
C GLU A 1267 23.64 38.48 -35.45
N LEU A 1268 23.41 38.12 -34.19
CA LEU A 1268 22.12 38.37 -33.53
C LEU A 1268 21.89 39.86 -33.27
N LEU A 1269 22.89 40.57 -32.73
CA LEU A 1269 22.77 41.99 -32.39
C LEU A 1269 22.57 42.91 -33.59
N ASN A 1270 23.16 42.57 -34.74
CA ASN A 1270 23.04 43.39 -35.93
C ASN A 1270 21.59 43.49 -36.42
N GLU A 1271 20.79 42.46 -36.17
CA GLU A 1271 19.40 42.36 -36.64
C GLU A 1271 18.37 42.36 -35.52
N SER A 1272 18.80 42.24 -34.25
CA SER A 1272 17.91 42.37 -33.11
C SER A 1272 17.43 43.81 -32.91
N MET A 1273 16.19 43.93 -32.47
CA MET A 1273 15.65 45.15 -31.89
C MET A 1273 15.66 45.06 -30.37
N ASN A 1274 15.33 43.88 -29.82
CA ASN A 1274 15.41 43.66 -28.38
C ASN A 1274 15.42 42.17 -28.01
N PHE A 1275 15.75 41.89 -26.75
CA PHE A 1275 15.74 40.55 -26.16
C PHE A 1275 14.98 40.56 -24.83
N TRP A 1276 14.20 39.52 -24.57
CA TRP A 1276 13.47 39.36 -23.31
C TRP A 1276 13.64 37.96 -22.74
N ALA A 1277 13.96 37.86 -21.46
CA ALA A 1277 13.87 36.60 -20.72
C ALA A 1277 12.50 36.47 -20.06
N ILE A 1278 11.93 35.27 -20.09
CA ILE A 1278 10.71 34.94 -19.34
C ILE A 1278 11.06 33.81 -18.36
N TYR A 1279 10.73 34.01 -17.09
CA TYR A 1279 11.02 33.05 -16.02
C TYR A 1279 10.02 33.19 -14.86
N LYS A 1280 9.99 32.22 -13.94
CA LYS A 1280 9.00 32.15 -12.86
C LYS A 1280 9.37 32.98 -11.64
#